data_AF-A0A670IVV3-F1
#
_entry.id   AF-A0A670IVV3-F1
#
_cell.length_a   1.000
_cell.length_b   1.000
_cell.length_c   1.000
_cell.angle_alpha   90.00
_cell.angle_beta   90.00
_cell.angle_gamma   90.00
#
_symmetry.space_group_name_H-M   'P 1'
#
loop_
_entity.id
_entity.type
_entity.pdbx_description
1 polymer ?
#
loop_
_entity_poly.entity_id
_entity_poly.type
_entity_poly.pdbx_seq_one_letter_code
_entity_poly.pdbx_strand_id
1 'polypeptide(L)'
;MPLDGDGDGDKRKIFVSATAANYFGLSSSASLAPLSGGPELANFLDDGNEFLLCVRSFSSLTTFSVEAGSSEDRMLVFFKLRPDIITEENLHSNILVSSMLDSPINMLYQAVRQVFAPVLLRDEKWSREFDPKLQNLLRELEAGLGSVLRRTDPAYAGAKYREDDVQAILCPNDEFQFWTERAQRGSKSSSKERASHFKELFEAIAYDYYNLDSLSLFEVVDLVETTRDTVDDVWRQPEHEPFPQPRMQNLLDVIAGSLGRFVQKKLGTLNLWEDSFHIVKENLKAGIMICEQWVAACDHLTGQLWQRYTPHVWQDEKYVPEMLGKLGKRLEEVLTIRTLHEKLTYFLPTGEQQALHLAQVFEPFAGLNPVHYNPYTEPLWKAAVCQYERIISPAEQKIASKLKTFISEIQDSPQQLLQAFQKYKELVRRPSISKELILERETLLAKLQDSVKDYQTDFEARCHGTPGEASGPLAGKNLSEVVNNIVWVRQLELKVDDAIKIAEALLSDLSGFHNFRRTADDLLEHFKVYEQEQFDYWSRDIQAGLSNPKSGLCLQASSPVMELDHSDGALKIHYSDRLVVLLREVRQLSALGFVIPAKIQQTSSTAQKFCKQAVILKQVAHFYNSIDQQMIPSQKPMMLQSALAFEQIIKHSKAEGQITWDNPKELEAYIKKLQIAAERLATENRKLRKWHTNFTEKVVGLMNIDLLRQQQRWKDGLQELRGVFSNLESQGFLARDMKAWRLHWNHQLYKALEHQYQMGLEALNENLPEINIDLTYKQGRIQFKPPFEEVRARYYREMKRFISIPNQFRGVSETDEECIFSVMTERNASGFLTTFSKAEDLFRRLAEVADPFKEWVIIGQVDMEALVENHLFNEQDWEKNFKALKVRGKEVERLPSTVKVDCIIVNCNPVKSMIDDLIQKLYDVLVMSLRKSIQGHLHDISSFLNDAMKTLIARPQTVDEITEDNLKYKNLKDKKEEIFRLFQEAEGKNKLLRTVAGGGIETIGNLRATWDKFELMMESHQLMIREQIEVMKSNVMSRIHTYFQELEKFKARWDQLKPKDDVIETGHHDLLQKSAETIKEKKIEFDELENTKQKLINDCCHFELEEPDFSLADEIRRDIESCAEIWALYEQFHEGFQEKANEDWITFRSKTYLFEEFLLNWHDKLRKIEEHTIMTVKLQKEVDTYKMTLPVLKYVRGEHLSPDHWLDLFRILGLPKGTSLENLVFGDLLKVADVIVEKAAELKARITFQSCTVKQKITWSSYLAIETFL
;
A
#
# COMPACT_ATOMS: atom_id res chain seq x y z
N MET A 1 -29.69 94.74 10.94
CA MET A 1 -29.66 95.79 9.90
C MET A 1 -29.03 97.03 10.51
N PRO A 2 -28.07 97.70 9.84
CA PRO A 2 -27.61 99.01 10.27
C PRO A 2 -28.66 100.06 9.88
N LEU A 3 -29.01 100.94 10.81
CA LEU A 3 -29.69 102.19 10.49
C LEU A 3 -28.60 103.20 10.13
N ASP A 4 -28.23 103.25 8.84
CA ASP A 4 -27.52 104.39 8.27
C ASP A 4 -28.56 105.49 8.01
N GLY A 5 -28.54 106.50 8.87
CA GLY A 5 -29.30 107.73 8.72
C GLY A 5 -28.54 108.83 9.42
N ASP A 6 -27.81 109.62 8.63
CA ASP A 6 -27.13 110.86 9.02
C ASP A 6 -28.02 111.72 9.92
N GLY A 7 -27.65 111.77 11.20
CA GLY A 7 -28.18 112.66 12.20
C GLY A 7 -27.07 112.85 13.22
N ASP A 8 -26.51 114.05 13.26
CA ASP A 8 -25.43 114.54 14.12
C ASP A 8 -25.73 114.31 15.62
N GLY A 9 -25.52 113.07 16.09
CA GLY A 9 -25.89 112.57 17.40
C GLY A 9 -24.80 111.69 17.98
N ASP A 10 -24.49 111.88 19.27
CA ASP A 10 -23.40 111.21 19.98
C ASP A 10 -23.49 109.67 19.88
N LYS A 11 -22.55 109.04 19.16
CA LYS A 11 -22.52 107.59 18.94
C LYS A 11 -22.47 106.79 20.23
N ARG A 12 -21.91 107.36 21.30
CA ARG A 12 -21.85 106.74 22.63
C ARG A 12 -23.25 106.58 23.23
N LYS A 13 -24.09 107.61 23.07
CA LYS A 13 -25.49 107.59 23.52
C LYS A 13 -26.35 106.64 22.69
N ILE A 14 -26.09 106.57 21.38
CA ILE A 14 -26.77 105.65 20.48
C ILE A 14 -26.51 104.20 20.88
N PHE A 15 -25.27 103.83 21.21
CA PHE A 15 -24.92 102.46 21.61
C PHE A 15 -25.68 102.00 22.86
N VAL A 16 -25.67 102.80 23.93
CA VAL A 16 -26.37 102.44 25.19
C VAL A 16 -27.88 102.35 24.96
N SER A 17 -28.45 103.31 24.22
CA SER A 17 -29.89 103.36 23.91
C SER A 17 -30.33 102.21 23.01
N ALA A 18 -29.57 101.87 21.97
CA ALA A 18 -29.87 100.77 21.07
C ALA A 18 -29.77 99.41 21.78
N THR A 19 -28.78 99.25 22.67
CA THR A 19 -28.61 98.02 23.45
C THR A 19 -29.78 97.81 24.41
N ALA A 20 -30.22 98.87 25.09
CA ALA A 20 -31.42 98.83 25.93
C ALA A 20 -32.69 98.52 25.11
N ALA A 21 -32.88 99.15 23.95
CA ALA A 21 -34.05 98.92 23.11
C ALA A 21 -34.14 97.49 22.60
N ASN A 22 -33.02 96.90 22.19
CA ASN A 22 -32.96 95.50 21.76
C ASN A 22 -33.32 94.52 22.88
N TYR A 23 -32.82 94.76 24.11
CA TYR A 23 -33.13 93.90 25.25
C TYR A 23 -34.60 93.96 25.68
N PHE A 24 -35.20 95.16 25.67
CA PHE A 24 -36.60 95.36 26.06
C PHE A 24 -37.61 95.19 24.90
N GLY A 25 -37.15 94.94 23.66
CA GLY A 25 -38.00 94.80 22.49
C GLY A 25 -38.70 96.10 22.04
N LEU A 26 -38.15 97.26 22.38
CA LEU A 26 -38.74 98.57 22.07
C LEU A 26 -38.49 98.95 20.61
N SER A 27 -39.56 99.11 19.83
CA SER A 27 -39.52 99.32 18.38
C SER A 27 -39.79 100.78 17.99
N SER A 28 -38.82 101.69 18.18
CA SER A 28 -38.62 102.96 17.43
C SER A 28 -37.73 103.97 18.18
N SER A 29 -37.04 104.84 17.43
CA SER A 29 -36.26 105.97 17.95
C SER A 29 -37.08 106.99 18.77
N ALA A 30 -38.42 106.98 18.65
CA ALA A 30 -39.32 107.90 19.35
C ALA A 30 -39.47 107.60 20.85
N SER A 31 -39.40 106.32 21.27
CA SER A 31 -39.36 105.91 22.68
C SER A 31 -37.98 106.12 23.35
N LEU A 32 -36.94 106.37 22.57
CA LEU A 32 -35.55 106.59 23.02
C LEU A 32 -35.14 108.07 23.11
N ALA A 33 -35.97 108.99 22.61
CA ALA A 33 -35.70 110.42 22.64
C ALA A 33 -35.57 111.02 24.07
N PRO A 34 -36.36 110.60 25.08
CA PRO A 34 -36.17 111.05 26.47
C PRO A 34 -34.88 110.49 27.09
N LEU A 35 -34.45 109.31 26.64
CA LEU A 35 -33.27 108.60 27.14
C LEU A 35 -31.97 109.25 26.64
N SER A 36 -31.90 109.66 25.36
CA SER A 36 -30.67 110.30 24.82
C SER A 36 -30.35 111.68 25.43
N GLY A 37 -31.32 112.32 26.10
CA GLY A 37 -31.18 113.63 26.74
C GLY A 37 -31.05 113.61 28.27
N GLY A 38 -31.13 112.45 28.93
CA GLY A 38 -31.09 112.36 30.40
C GLY A 38 -29.71 112.72 30.98
N PRO A 39 -29.65 113.45 32.11
CA PRO A 39 -28.39 113.80 32.76
C PRO A 39 -27.60 112.57 33.21
N GLU A 40 -28.27 111.47 33.56
CA GLU A 40 -27.63 110.24 34.04
C GLU A 40 -26.85 109.52 32.94
N LEU A 41 -27.35 109.53 31.70
CA LEU A 41 -26.60 108.97 30.56
C LEU A 41 -25.42 109.85 30.19
N ALA A 42 -25.58 111.18 30.26
CA ALA A 42 -24.49 112.12 30.00
C ALA A 42 -23.39 112.00 31.07
N ASN A 43 -23.76 111.95 32.36
CA ASN A 43 -22.82 111.76 33.44
C ASN A 43 -22.13 110.40 33.36
N PHE A 44 -22.85 109.31 33.07
CA PHE A 44 -22.21 108.01 32.84
C PHE A 44 -21.25 108.05 31.66
N LEU A 45 -21.45 108.85 30.62
CA LEU A 45 -20.49 108.92 29.52
C LEU A 45 -19.30 109.87 29.82
N ASP A 46 -19.56 110.99 30.49
CA ASP A 46 -18.64 112.13 30.59
C ASP A 46 -17.96 112.27 31.98
N ASP A 47 -18.50 111.67 33.06
CA ASP A 47 -17.87 111.63 34.39
C ASP A 47 -17.09 110.31 34.58
N GLY A 48 -15.79 110.43 34.83
CA GLY A 48 -14.92 109.29 35.16
C GLY A 48 -15.25 108.61 36.50
N ASN A 49 -16.03 109.27 37.37
CA ASN A 49 -16.46 108.72 38.65
C ASN A 49 -17.81 107.96 38.58
N GLU A 50 -18.59 108.14 37.50
CA GLU A 50 -19.82 107.37 37.31
C GLU A 50 -19.53 106.06 36.55
N PHE A 51 -19.49 104.96 37.29
CA PHE A 51 -19.14 103.63 36.79
C PHE A 51 -20.34 102.76 36.41
N LEU A 52 -21.56 103.14 36.78
CA LEU A 52 -22.76 102.31 36.64
C LEU A 52 -23.92 103.11 36.05
N LEU A 53 -24.62 102.51 35.11
CA LEU A 53 -25.86 103.03 34.54
C LEU A 53 -26.87 101.89 34.43
N CYS A 54 -27.93 101.95 35.22
CA CYS A 54 -29.01 100.97 35.16
C CYS A 54 -30.14 101.48 34.26
N VAL A 55 -30.64 100.61 33.39
CA VAL A 55 -31.81 100.85 32.56
C VAL A 55 -32.94 99.95 33.03
N ARG A 56 -34.05 100.55 33.41
CA ARG A 56 -35.28 99.84 33.79
C ARG A 56 -36.38 100.14 32.80
N SER A 57 -37.20 99.13 32.52
CA SER A 57 -38.44 99.30 31.76
C SER A 57 -39.64 99.02 32.66
N PHE A 58 -40.42 100.05 32.98
CA PHE A 58 -41.67 99.98 33.72
C PHE A 58 -42.84 100.21 32.77
N SER A 59 -43.64 99.17 32.47
CA SER A 59 -44.96 99.31 31.81
C SER A 59 -44.97 100.37 30.69
N SER A 60 -44.03 100.28 29.73
CA SER A 60 -43.77 101.16 28.57
C SER A 60 -42.97 102.46 28.77
N LEU A 61 -42.53 102.80 29.98
CA LEU A 61 -41.56 103.87 30.26
C LEU A 61 -40.19 103.27 30.58
N THR A 62 -39.14 103.75 29.92
CA THR A 62 -37.74 103.37 30.23
C THR A 62 -37.06 104.52 30.97
N THR A 63 -36.38 104.22 32.07
CA THR A 63 -35.69 105.23 32.90
C THR A 63 -34.24 104.81 33.16
N PHE A 64 -33.33 105.79 33.10
CA PHE A 64 -31.96 105.62 33.59
C PHE A 64 -31.89 105.90 35.09
N SER A 65 -31.21 105.05 35.85
CA SER A 65 -30.95 105.29 37.27
C SER A 65 -29.53 104.85 37.65
N VAL A 66 -28.95 105.53 38.65
CA VAL A 66 -27.64 105.17 39.23
C VAL A 66 -27.80 104.16 40.39
N GLU A 67 -28.99 104.05 40.98
CA GLU A 67 -29.27 103.14 42.11
C GLU A 67 -29.97 101.84 41.67
N ALA A 68 -29.73 100.75 42.43
CA ALA A 68 -30.43 99.47 42.32
C ALA A 68 -31.83 99.53 42.97
N GLY A 69 -32.87 99.09 42.25
CA GLY A 69 -34.28 99.18 42.63
C GLY A 69 -34.91 97.79 42.80
N SER A 70 -36.21 97.77 43.08
CA SER A 70 -36.99 96.63 43.58
C SER A 70 -37.10 95.39 42.67
N SER A 71 -37.44 94.26 43.32
CA SER A 71 -37.28 92.85 42.94
C SER A 71 -38.16 92.28 41.80
N GLU A 72 -38.84 93.08 40.98
CA GLU A 72 -39.74 92.54 39.93
C GLU A 72 -39.48 93.08 38.51
N ASP A 73 -38.47 93.93 38.33
CA ASP A 73 -38.22 94.58 37.04
C ASP A 73 -37.13 93.88 36.22
N ARG A 74 -37.36 93.75 34.91
CA ARG A 74 -36.29 93.44 33.95
C ARG A 74 -35.35 94.63 33.90
N MET A 75 -34.07 94.43 34.24
CA MET A 75 -33.07 95.50 34.26
C MET A 75 -31.90 95.17 33.34
N LEU A 76 -31.31 96.22 32.78
CA LEU A 76 -30.07 96.15 32.03
C LEU A 76 -29.05 97.10 32.66
N VAL A 77 -27.94 96.58 33.13
CA VAL A 77 -26.90 97.35 33.82
C VAL A 77 -25.70 97.51 32.91
N PHE A 78 -25.31 98.76 32.65
CA PHE A 78 -24.07 99.12 31.98
C PHE A 78 -23.04 99.51 33.05
N PHE A 79 -21.80 99.06 32.90
CA PHE A 79 -20.73 99.47 33.80
C PHE A 79 -19.40 99.69 33.10
N LYS A 80 -18.61 100.63 33.61
CA LYS A 80 -17.26 100.94 33.10
C LYS A 80 -16.21 100.03 33.73
N LEU A 81 -15.19 99.66 32.96
CA LEU A 81 -14.04 98.91 33.44
C LEU A 81 -12.93 99.81 34.01
N ARG A 82 -12.83 101.06 33.52
CA ARG A 82 -11.81 102.06 33.91
C ARG A 82 -12.47 103.42 34.22
N PRO A 83 -11.93 104.21 35.17
CA PRO A 83 -12.39 105.57 35.51
C PRO A 83 -12.07 106.59 34.40
N ASP A 84 -12.54 106.33 33.19
CA ASP A 84 -12.26 107.13 32.01
C ASP A 84 -13.56 107.69 31.43
N ILE A 85 -13.44 108.84 30.76
CA ILE A 85 -14.49 109.39 29.90
C ILE A 85 -14.68 108.42 28.73
N ILE A 86 -15.93 108.08 28.43
CA ILE A 86 -16.22 107.21 27.30
C ILE A 86 -16.05 108.02 26.02
N THR A 87 -15.27 107.54 25.08
CA THR A 87 -15.06 108.11 23.74
C THR A 87 -15.54 107.10 22.70
N GLU A 88 -15.66 107.52 21.44
CA GLU A 88 -16.03 106.58 20.37
C GLU A 88 -15.04 105.41 20.23
N GLU A 89 -13.76 105.61 20.58
CA GLU A 89 -12.73 104.58 20.48
C GLU A 89 -12.78 103.56 21.63
N ASN A 90 -13.13 103.99 22.86
CA ASN A 90 -13.11 103.11 24.03
C ASN A 90 -14.48 102.48 24.38
N LEU A 91 -15.56 102.90 23.70
CA LEU A 91 -16.95 102.51 23.94
C LEU A 91 -17.16 100.99 24.12
N HIS A 92 -16.71 100.19 23.15
CA HIS A 92 -16.89 98.73 23.15
C HIS A 92 -15.89 97.97 24.03
N SER A 93 -14.80 98.63 24.43
CA SER A 93 -13.75 98.03 25.26
C SER A 93 -13.91 98.32 26.74
N ASN A 94 -14.58 99.43 27.09
CA ASN A 94 -14.69 99.92 28.45
C ASN A 94 -16.10 99.72 29.05
N ILE A 95 -17.16 99.62 28.23
CA ILE A 95 -18.52 99.36 28.71
C ILE A 95 -18.84 97.87 28.64
N LEU A 96 -19.27 97.31 29.77
CA LEU A 96 -19.87 95.97 29.86
C LEU A 96 -21.36 96.07 30.17
N VAL A 97 -22.11 95.05 29.72
CA VAL A 97 -23.57 94.99 29.85
C VAL A 97 -23.97 93.70 30.56
N SER A 98 -24.78 93.82 31.60
CA SER A 98 -25.33 92.68 32.34
C SER A 98 -26.85 92.80 32.44
N SER A 99 -27.58 91.77 32.02
CA SER A 99 -29.03 91.70 32.18
C SER A 99 -29.38 91.12 33.55
N MET A 100 -30.39 91.67 34.23
CA MET A 100 -30.92 91.13 35.48
C MET A 100 -32.43 90.88 35.34
N LEU A 101 -32.88 89.67 35.66
CA LEU A 101 -34.27 89.23 35.66
C LEU A 101 -34.69 88.83 37.08
N ASP A 102 -35.85 89.30 37.53
CA ASP A 102 -36.49 88.98 38.82
C ASP A 102 -35.63 89.36 40.05
N SER A 103 -34.80 88.43 40.53
CA SER A 103 -34.03 88.55 41.77
C SER A 103 -32.52 88.69 41.50
N PRO A 104 -31.83 89.68 42.10
CA PRO A 104 -30.38 89.79 42.06
C PRO A 104 -29.66 88.52 42.54
N ILE A 105 -30.24 87.81 43.51
CA ILE A 105 -29.67 86.58 44.06
C ILE A 105 -29.81 85.44 43.06
N ASN A 106 -30.96 85.32 42.38
CA ASN A 106 -31.17 84.29 41.36
C ASN A 106 -30.24 84.52 40.17
N MET A 107 -30.16 85.76 39.69
CA MET A 107 -29.25 86.12 38.60
C MET A 107 -27.79 85.91 38.96
N LEU A 108 -27.36 86.31 40.17
CA LEU A 108 -25.99 86.07 40.62
C LEU A 108 -25.71 84.57 40.73
N TYR A 109 -26.64 83.80 41.28
CA TYR A 109 -26.53 82.34 41.34
C TYR A 109 -26.45 81.71 39.96
N GLN A 110 -27.31 82.09 39.02
CA GLN A 110 -27.29 81.56 37.66
C GLN A 110 -26.03 82.01 36.90
N ALA A 111 -25.59 83.26 37.05
CA ALA A 111 -24.35 83.75 36.45
C ALA A 111 -23.12 83.00 37.01
N VAL A 112 -23.07 82.77 38.33
CA VAL A 112 -22.02 81.98 38.95
C VAL A 112 -22.11 80.52 38.51
N ARG A 113 -23.25 79.85 38.65
CA ARG A 113 -23.44 78.42 38.34
C ARG A 113 -23.30 78.08 36.86
N GLN A 114 -23.80 78.92 35.96
CA GLN A 114 -23.87 78.62 34.52
C GLN A 114 -22.68 79.20 33.72
N VAL A 115 -22.12 80.34 34.15
CA VAL A 115 -21.06 81.04 33.40
C VAL A 115 -19.73 80.95 34.14
N PHE A 116 -19.62 81.55 35.32
CA PHE A 116 -18.32 81.73 35.97
C PHE A 116 -17.75 80.43 36.57
N ALA A 117 -18.56 79.60 37.24
CA ALA A 117 -18.10 78.36 37.83
C ALA A 117 -17.65 77.35 36.77
N PRO A 118 -18.39 77.09 35.66
CA PRO A 118 -17.88 76.24 34.60
C PRO A 118 -16.61 76.79 33.93
N VAL A 119 -16.57 78.10 33.62
CA VAL A 119 -15.41 78.71 32.95
C VAL A 119 -14.17 78.72 33.84
N LEU A 120 -14.32 78.97 35.15
CA LEU A 120 -13.17 79.06 36.06
C LEU A 120 -12.78 77.70 36.66
N LEU A 121 -13.71 76.75 36.82
CA LEU A 121 -13.46 75.47 37.47
C LEU A 121 -13.31 74.29 36.50
N ARG A 122 -13.98 74.30 35.33
CA ARG A 122 -13.95 73.18 34.37
C ARG A 122 -13.02 73.41 33.18
N ASP A 123 -12.77 74.65 32.77
CA ASP A 123 -11.76 74.95 31.75
C ASP A 123 -10.36 74.65 32.31
N GLU A 124 -9.63 73.72 31.68
CA GLU A 124 -8.29 73.30 32.15
C GLU A 124 -7.29 74.45 32.23
N LYS A 125 -7.46 75.49 31.41
CA LYS A 125 -6.56 76.64 31.40
C LYS A 125 -6.77 77.51 32.64
N TRP A 126 -8.01 77.94 32.88
CA TRP A 126 -8.34 78.82 33.99
C TRP A 126 -8.36 78.10 35.33
N SER A 127 -8.75 76.82 35.37
CA SER A 127 -8.68 75.97 36.56
C SER A 127 -7.26 75.87 37.14
N ARG A 128 -6.22 75.88 36.30
CA ARG A 128 -4.82 75.81 36.75
C ARG A 128 -4.29 77.17 37.23
N GLU A 129 -4.78 78.27 36.66
CA GLU A 129 -4.40 79.64 37.05
C GLU A 129 -5.20 80.17 38.25
N PHE A 130 -6.39 79.62 38.52
CA PHE A 130 -7.28 80.03 39.60
C PHE A 130 -6.95 79.29 40.91
N ASP A 131 -6.52 80.02 41.94
CA ASP A 131 -6.10 79.47 43.25
C ASP A 131 -7.14 78.49 43.83
N PRO A 132 -6.76 77.28 44.30
CA PRO A 132 -7.63 76.35 45.01
C PRO A 132 -8.49 76.98 46.13
N LYS A 133 -7.98 78.00 46.85
CA LYS A 133 -8.79 78.71 47.86
C LYS A 133 -9.94 79.50 47.21
N LEU A 134 -9.69 80.15 46.09
CA LEU A 134 -10.71 80.86 45.32
C LEU A 134 -11.69 79.89 44.65
N GLN A 135 -11.23 78.71 44.22
CA GLN A 135 -12.10 77.64 43.74
C GLN A 135 -13.08 77.19 44.83
N ASN A 136 -12.58 76.98 46.05
CA ASN A 136 -13.42 76.63 47.19
C ASN A 136 -14.37 77.77 47.56
N LEU A 137 -13.91 79.01 47.61
CA LEU A 137 -14.78 80.18 47.85
C LEU A 137 -15.86 80.33 46.78
N LEU A 138 -15.56 80.05 45.51
CA LEU A 138 -16.55 80.10 44.43
C LEU A 138 -17.60 79.00 44.59
N ARG A 139 -17.19 77.79 44.98
CA ARG A 139 -18.11 76.68 45.31
C ARG A 139 -18.95 76.98 46.56
N GLU A 140 -18.35 77.58 47.59
CA GLU A 140 -19.05 78.02 48.80
C GLU A 140 -20.04 79.15 48.50
N LEU A 141 -19.68 80.08 47.60
CA LEU A 141 -20.55 81.16 47.14
C LEU A 141 -21.72 80.59 46.33
N GLU A 142 -21.47 79.69 45.39
CA GLU A 142 -22.52 78.99 44.64
C GLU A 142 -23.45 78.22 45.59
N ALA A 143 -22.91 77.43 46.51
CA ALA A 143 -23.68 76.68 47.49
C ALA A 143 -24.48 77.59 48.43
N GLY A 144 -23.88 78.69 48.87
CA GLY A 144 -24.51 79.70 49.72
C GLY A 144 -25.66 80.40 49.00
N LEU A 145 -25.46 80.86 47.77
CA LEU A 145 -26.49 81.48 46.94
C LEU A 145 -27.62 80.50 46.59
N GLY A 146 -27.29 79.24 46.28
CA GLY A 146 -28.27 78.18 46.05
C GLY A 146 -29.10 77.87 47.30
N SER A 147 -28.47 77.82 48.47
CA SER A 147 -29.18 77.66 49.76
C SER A 147 -30.11 78.84 50.04
N VAL A 148 -29.71 80.07 49.68
CA VAL A 148 -30.56 81.25 49.83
C VAL A 148 -31.74 81.21 48.87
N LEU A 149 -31.59 80.75 47.63
CA LEU A 149 -32.71 80.65 46.68
C LEU A 149 -33.72 79.57 47.06
N ARG A 150 -33.24 78.46 47.62
CA ARG A 150 -34.10 77.41 48.20
C ARG A 150 -34.77 77.84 49.51
N ARG A 151 -34.46 79.04 50.03
CA ARG A 151 -35.11 79.67 51.19
C ARG A 151 -35.95 80.86 50.72
N THR A 152 -37.24 80.86 51.04
CA THR A 152 -37.96 82.13 51.16
C THR A 152 -37.58 82.78 52.50
N ASP A 153 -36.86 83.89 52.45
CA ASP A 153 -36.45 84.65 53.64
C ASP A 153 -37.68 85.37 54.25
N PRO A 154 -38.04 85.11 55.52
CA PRO A 154 -39.13 85.82 56.20
C PRO A 154 -38.90 87.34 56.39
N ALA A 155 -37.72 87.87 56.02
CA ALA A 155 -37.38 89.28 56.18
C ALA A 155 -37.89 90.20 55.04
N TYR A 156 -38.36 89.67 53.91
CA TYR A 156 -38.92 90.47 52.80
C TYR A 156 -40.44 90.26 52.70
N ALA A 157 -41.19 91.30 53.07
CA ALA A 157 -42.63 91.49 52.82
C ALA A 157 -43.60 90.35 53.22
N GLY A 158 -43.99 90.28 54.50
CA GLY A 158 -45.34 89.91 54.96
C GLY A 158 -45.93 88.52 54.68
N ALA A 159 -45.30 87.65 53.88
CA ALA A 159 -45.84 86.33 53.54
C ALA A 159 -45.25 85.23 54.44
N LYS A 160 -46.11 84.42 55.06
CA LYS A 160 -45.71 83.21 55.81
C LYS A 160 -44.97 82.24 54.89
N TYR A 161 -43.86 81.66 55.36
CA TYR A 161 -43.20 80.51 54.74
C TYR A 161 -44.23 79.44 54.36
N ARG A 162 -44.26 79.06 53.07
CA ARG A 162 -45.06 77.95 52.56
C ARG A 162 -44.11 76.86 52.07
N GLU A 163 -44.25 75.66 52.61
CA GLU A 163 -43.47 74.47 52.20
C GLU A 163 -43.75 74.08 50.73
N ASP A 164 -44.86 74.58 50.18
CA ASP A 164 -45.31 74.45 48.78
C ASP A 164 -44.54 75.33 47.78
N ASP A 165 -43.65 76.22 48.25
CA ASP A 165 -42.84 77.05 47.36
C ASP A 165 -41.66 76.24 46.79
N VAL A 166 -41.80 75.84 45.52
CA VAL A 166 -40.87 74.98 44.79
C VAL A 166 -40.11 75.70 43.68
N GLN A 167 -40.21 77.03 43.57
CA GLN A 167 -39.65 77.80 42.45
C GLN A 167 -38.14 77.64 42.27
N ALA A 168 -37.41 77.35 43.36
CA ALA A 168 -35.97 77.13 43.35
C ALA A 168 -35.55 75.65 43.24
N ILE A 169 -36.51 74.70 43.16
CA ILE A 169 -36.24 73.26 43.03
C ILE A 169 -36.38 72.88 41.55
N LEU A 170 -35.25 72.83 40.83
CA LEU A 170 -35.22 72.64 39.38
C LEU A 170 -34.72 71.25 38.97
N CYS A 171 -34.08 70.52 39.89
CA CYS A 171 -33.65 69.13 39.74
C CYS A 171 -33.80 68.33 41.04
N PRO A 172 -33.77 66.98 41.01
CA PRO A 172 -33.89 66.14 42.20
C PRO A 172 -32.82 66.46 43.26
N ASN A 173 -31.61 66.81 42.82
CA ASN A 173 -30.52 67.21 43.72
C ASN A 173 -30.86 68.46 44.54
N ASP A 174 -31.64 69.40 43.99
CA ASP A 174 -32.09 70.58 44.73
C ASP A 174 -33.08 70.19 45.85
N GLU A 175 -33.92 69.19 45.60
CA GLU A 175 -34.88 68.65 46.59
C GLU A 175 -34.15 67.92 47.73
N PHE A 176 -33.18 67.07 47.40
CA PHE A 176 -32.38 66.35 48.40
C PHE A 176 -31.57 67.32 49.27
N GLN A 177 -31.00 68.36 48.65
CA GLN A 177 -30.30 69.43 49.38
C GLN A 177 -31.24 70.22 50.28
N PHE A 178 -32.46 70.52 49.81
CA PHE A 178 -33.46 71.22 50.63
C PHE A 178 -33.75 70.47 51.93
N TRP A 179 -34.03 69.16 51.88
CA TRP A 179 -34.28 68.37 53.08
C TRP A 179 -33.03 68.21 53.96
N THR A 180 -31.84 68.10 53.37
CA THR A 180 -30.57 68.08 54.10
C THR A 180 -30.34 69.38 54.88
N GLU A 181 -30.56 70.53 54.25
CA GLU A 181 -30.42 71.84 54.87
C GLU A 181 -31.49 72.06 55.96
N ARG A 182 -32.72 71.59 55.74
CA ARG A 182 -33.83 71.64 56.69
C ARG A 182 -33.56 70.80 57.93
N ALA A 183 -33.00 69.60 57.78
CA ALA A 183 -32.60 68.73 58.89
C ALA A 183 -31.53 69.39 59.77
N GLN A 184 -30.56 70.07 59.16
CA GLN A 184 -29.48 70.75 59.88
C GLN A 184 -29.94 72.04 60.57
N ARG A 185 -30.79 72.85 59.92
CA ARG A 185 -31.06 74.25 60.30
C ARG A 185 -32.51 74.56 60.73
N GLY A 186 -33.41 73.58 60.80
CA GLY A 186 -34.82 73.78 61.18
C GLY A 186 -35.02 74.46 62.55
N SER A 187 -36.02 75.33 62.71
CA SER A 187 -36.23 76.06 63.98
C SER A 187 -36.99 75.26 65.05
N LYS A 188 -37.72 74.21 64.66
CA LYS A 188 -38.50 73.32 65.56
C LYS A 188 -37.94 71.89 65.53
N SER A 189 -37.82 71.21 66.68
CA SER A 189 -37.30 69.82 66.77
C SER A 189 -38.08 68.84 65.89
N SER A 190 -39.42 68.90 65.94
CA SER A 190 -40.29 68.04 65.11
C SER A 190 -40.09 68.26 63.61
N SER A 191 -39.78 69.48 63.18
CA SER A 191 -39.47 69.78 61.77
C SER A 191 -38.06 69.31 61.38
N LYS A 192 -37.12 69.20 62.32
CA LYS A 192 -35.79 68.64 62.05
C LYS A 192 -35.85 67.12 61.94
N GLU A 193 -36.57 66.46 62.83
CA GLU A 193 -36.77 65.01 62.82
C GLU A 193 -37.49 64.58 61.53
N ARG A 194 -38.60 65.26 61.16
CA ARG A 194 -39.29 65.06 59.87
C ARG A 194 -38.36 65.23 58.67
N ALA A 195 -37.54 66.28 58.66
CA ALA A 195 -36.60 66.52 57.57
C ALA A 195 -35.44 65.51 57.54
N SER A 196 -34.97 65.02 58.70
CA SER A 196 -33.96 63.96 58.78
C SER A 196 -34.52 62.65 58.24
N HIS A 197 -35.77 62.32 58.57
CA HIS A 197 -36.45 61.13 58.06
C HIS A 197 -36.57 61.17 56.53
N PHE A 198 -37.06 62.27 55.95
CA PHE A 198 -37.11 62.41 54.48
C PHE A 198 -35.71 62.38 53.84
N LYS A 199 -34.71 62.99 54.48
CA LYS A 199 -33.32 62.90 54.02
C LYS A 199 -32.85 61.44 53.98
N GLU A 200 -33.07 60.67 55.04
CA GLU A 200 -32.70 59.25 55.14
C GLU A 200 -33.39 58.40 54.07
N LEU A 201 -34.67 58.64 53.80
CA LEU A 201 -35.38 57.96 52.70
C LEU A 201 -34.76 58.30 51.34
N PHE A 202 -34.41 59.57 51.08
CA PHE A 202 -33.78 59.97 49.83
C PHE A 202 -32.31 59.54 49.68
N GLU A 203 -31.61 59.15 50.76
CA GLU A 203 -30.21 58.69 50.67
C GLU A 203 -30.04 57.49 49.72
N ALA A 204 -31.08 56.64 49.60
CA ALA A 204 -31.08 55.49 48.71
C ALA A 204 -30.89 55.85 47.22
N ILE A 205 -31.32 57.05 46.80
CA ILE A 205 -31.25 57.50 45.40
C ILE A 205 -30.36 58.73 45.19
N ALA A 206 -30.06 59.48 46.26
CA ALA A 206 -29.37 60.76 46.15
C ALA A 206 -27.99 60.63 45.45
N TYR A 207 -27.21 59.61 45.80
CA TYR A 207 -25.87 59.40 45.21
C TYR A 207 -25.93 59.22 43.68
N ASP A 208 -26.89 58.43 43.20
CA ASP A 208 -27.04 58.11 41.79
C ASP A 208 -27.52 59.33 40.98
N TYR A 209 -28.44 60.13 41.54
CA TYR A 209 -28.86 61.40 40.91
C TYR A 209 -27.78 62.49 40.94
N TYR A 210 -26.88 62.52 41.94
CA TYR A 210 -25.70 63.40 41.91
C TYR A 210 -24.72 63.01 40.80
N ASN A 211 -24.58 61.71 40.53
CA ASN A 211 -23.65 61.16 39.55
C ASN A 211 -24.33 60.65 38.26
N LEU A 212 -25.56 61.10 37.99
CA LEU A 212 -26.41 60.55 36.92
C LEU A 212 -25.72 60.49 35.56
N ASP A 213 -24.93 61.52 35.22
CA ASP A 213 -24.18 61.60 33.96
C ASP A 213 -23.15 60.45 33.76
N SER A 214 -22.66 59.85 34.85
CA SER A 214 -21.68 58.77 34.81
C SER A 214 -22.31 57.40 34.55
N LEU A 215 -23.59 57.23 34.88
CA LEU A 215 -24.31 55.98 34.75
C LEU A 215 -24.60 55.62 33.29
N SER A 216 -24.74 54.33 33.02
CA SER A 216 -25.23 53.78 31.76
C SER A 216 -26.76 53.80 31.69
N LEU A 217 -27.33 53.65 30.49
CA LEU A 217 -28.79 53.57 30.32
C LEU A 217 -29.38 52.36 31.08
N PHE A 218 -28.66 51.25 31.22
CA PHE A 218 -29.15 50.07 31.91
C PHE A 218 -29.17 50.25 33.44
N GLU A 219 -28.13 50.85 34.01
CA GLU A 219 -28.11 51.16 35.46
C GLU A 219 -29.23 52.13 35.85
N VAL A 220 -29.60 53.05 34.94
CA VAL A 220 -30.70 53.99 35.20
C VAL A 220 -32.07 53.31 35.13
N VAL A 221 -32.23 52.20 34.42
CA VAL A 221 -33.47 51.39 34.47
C VAL A 221 -33.70 50.87 35.89
N ASP A 222 -32.68 50.31 36.52
CA ASP A 222 -32.76 49.83 37.91
C ASP A 222 -32.96 51.00 38.90
N LEU A 223 -32.34 52.15 38.62
CA LEU A 223 -32.54 53.38 39.39
C LEU A 223 -34.00 53.85 39.33
N VAL A 224 -34.71 53.68 38.20
CA VAL A 224 -36.12 54.07 38.07
C VAL A 224 -37.01 53.25 39.02
N GLU A 225 -36.75 51.94 39.15
CA GLU A 225 -37.48 51.09 40.11
C GLU A 225 -37.19 51.51 41.55
N THR A 226 -35.91 51.72 41.88
CA THR A 226 -35.49 52.18 43.22
C THR A 226 -36.07 53.56 43.54
N THR A 227 -36.13 54.45 42.55
CA THR A 227 -36.75 55.78 42.68
C THR A 227 -38.25 55.67 42.94
N ARG A 228 -38.96 54.76 42.23
CA ARG A 228 -40.39 54.52 42.45
C ARG A 228 -40.64 54.11 43.89
N ASP A 229 -39.90 53.13 44.38
CA ASP A 229 -40.09 52.59 45.73
C ASP A 229 -39.74 53.65 46.80
N THR A 230 -38.65 54.41 46.59
CA THR A 230 -38.27 55.52 47.49
C THR A 230 -39.32 56.61 47.55
N VAL A 231 -39.88 57.01 46.41
CA VAL A 231 -40.94 58.04 46.34
C VAL A 231 -42.24 57.54 46.99
N ASP A 232 -42.56 56.24 46.82
CA ASP A 232 -43.70 55.60 47.48
C ASP A 232 -43.52 55.54 49.01
N ASP A 233 -42.31 55.26 49.48
CA ASP A 233 -41.98 55.26 50.91
C ASP A 233 -42.05 56.67 51.51
N VAL A 234 -41.54 57.69 50.79
CA VAL A 234 -41.64 59.10 51.20
C VAL A 234 -43.10 59.55 51.28
N TRP A 235 -43.94 59.13 50.34
CA TRP A 235 -45.36 59.42 50.41
C TRP A 235 -45.97 58.67 51.60
N ARG A 236 -45.93 57.34 51.64
CA ARG A 236 -46.68 56.52 52.61
C ARG A 236 -46.12 56.51 54.04
N GLN A 237 -45.06 57.23 54.36
CA GLN A 237 -44.56 57.28 55.74
C GLN A 237 -45.66 57.73 56.74
N PRO A 238 -45.88 57.00 57.86
CA PRO A 238 -46.89 57.33 58.85
C PRO A 238 -46.34 58.09 60.07
N GLU A 239 -45.02 58.29 60.16
CA GLU A 239 -44.32 58.73 61.38
C GLU A 239 -44.36 60.25 61.59
N HIS A 240 -44.41 61.02 60.50
CA HIS A 240 -44.36 62.48 60.50
C HIS A 240 -45.46 63.11 59.64
N GLU A 241 -45.61 64.44 59.71
CA GLU A 241 -46.57 65.17 58.86
C GLU A 241 -46.37 64.81 57.37
N PRO A 242 -47.47 64.59 56.62
CA PRO A 242 -47.43 64.16 55.21
C PRO A 242 -46.53 65.02 54.33
N PHE A 243 -45.97 64.43 53.28
CA PHE A 243 -45.27 65.18 52.25
C PHE A 243 -46.26 66.03 51.44
N PRO A 244 -46.05 67.35 51.23
CA PRO A 244 -47.02 68.19 50.53
C PRO A 244 -47.24 67.77 49.08
N GLN A 245 -48.50 67.62 48.66
CA GLN A 245 -48.87 67.18 47.31
C GLN A 245 -48.28 68.05 46.18
N PRO A 246 -48.33 69.40 46.23
CA PRO A 246 -47.72 70.25 45.18
C PRO A 246 -46.20 70.05 45.07
N ARG A 247 -45.54 69.80 46.21
CA ARG A 247 -44.11 69.51 46.25
C ARG A 247 -43.78 68.12 45.70
N MET A 248 -44.63 67.13 45.98
CA MET A 248 -44.48 65.78 45.42
C MET A 248 -44.66 65.80 43.91
N GLN A 249 -45.66 66.53 43.40
CA GLN A 249 -45.85 66.72 41.96
C GLN A 249 -44.61 67.35 41.31
N ASN A 250 -44.07 68.42 41.91
CA ASN A 250 -42.82 69.02 41.42
C ASN A 250 -41.64 68.04 41.45
N LEU A 251 -41.53 67.20 42.49
CA LEU A 251 -40.50 66.17 42.59
C LEU A 251 -40.61 65.15 41.43
N LEU A 252 -41.82 64.66 41.14
CA LEU A 252 -42.06 63.77 40.00
C LEU A 252 -41.70 64.44 38.67
N ASP A 253 -42.04 65.72 38.49
CA ASP A 253 -41.71 66.53 37.30
C ASP A 253 -40.19 66.70 37.13
N VAL A 254 -39.46 67.08 38.18
CA VAL A 254 -38.00 67.32 38.09
C VAL A 254 -37.22 66.02 37.93
N ILE A 255 -37.69 64.91 38.50
CA ILE A 255 -37.13 63.57 38.23
C ILE A 255 -37.35 63.21 36.76
N ALA A 256 -38.59 63.33 36.26
CA ALA A 256 -38.90 63.03 34.86
C ALA A 256 -38.07 63.89 33.89
N GLY A 257 -37.91 65.18 34.19
CA GLY A 257 -37.07 66.09 33.42
C GLY A 257 -35.59 65.72 33.45
N SER A 258 -35.08 65.22 34.58
CA SER A 258 -33.69 64.80 34.73
C SER A 258 -33.40 63.49 33.99
N LEU A 259 -34.29 62.50 34.11
CA LEU A 259 -34.24 61.25 33.36
C LEU A 259 -34.35 61.51 31.85
N GLY A 260 -35.27 62.38 31.45
CA GLY A 260 -35.44 62.78 30.04
C GLY A 260 -34.16 63.41 29.47
N ARG A 261 -33.57 64.40 30.15
CA ARG A 261 -32.30 65.02 29.72
C ARG A 261 -31.14 64.02 29.70
N PHE A 262 -31.09 63.10 30.67
CA PHE A 262 -30.08 62.04 30.71
C PHE A 262 -30.19 61.11 29.50
N VAL A 263 -31.40 60.58 29.22
CA VAL A 263 -31.67 59.75 28.05
C VAL A 263 -31.29 60.53 26.78
N GLN A 264 -31.63 61.82 26.72
CA GLN A 264 -31.30 62.65 25.58
C GLN A 264 -29.79 62.79 25.35
N LYS A 265 -29.04 63.05 26.42
CA LYS A 265 -27.59 63.19 26.37
C LYS A 265 -26.89 61.89 26.00
N LYS A 266 -27.30 60.75 26.58
CA LYS A 266 -26.70 59.43 26.31
C LYS A 266 -27.02 58.91 24.91
N LEU A 267 -28.24 59.06 24.43
CA LEU A 267 -28.58 58.67 23.06
C LEU A 267 -28.02 59.64 22.02
N GLY A 268 -27.86 60.92 22.38
CA GLY A 268 -27.26 61.94 21.52
C GLY A 268 -25.77 61.72 21.21
N THR A 269 -25.06 60.85 21.95
CA THR A 269 -23.67 60.47 21.59
C THR A 269 -23.61 59.44 20.45
N LEU A 270 -24.74 58.86 20.06
CA LEU A 270 -24.84 57.86 19.00
C LEU A 270 -25.43 58.47 17.73
N ASN A 271 -24.92 58.07 16.57
CA ASN A 271 -25.54 58.37 15.29
C ASN A 271 -26.64 57.33 15.02
N LEU A 272 -27.85 57.60 15.52
CA LEU A 272 -28.96 56.63 15.51
C LEU A 272 -29.28 56.06 14.11
N TRP A 273 -28.97 56.78 13.03
CA TRP A 273 -29.23 56.36 11.64
C TRP A 273 -28.08 55.62 10.96
N GLU A 274 -26.83 55.82 11.39
CA GLU A 274 -25.63 55.29 10.70
C GLU A 274 -24.90 54.23 11.51
N ASP A 275 -24.89 54.35 12.83
CA ASP A 275 -24.21 53.40 13.71
C ASP A 275 -24.82 52.00 13.63
N SER A 276 -24.04 50.99 14.02
CA SER A 276 -24.45 49.58 14.00
C SER A 276 -25.79 49.36 14.71
N PHE A 277 -26.76 48.79 13.98
CA PHE A 277 -28.14 48.67 14.45
C PHE A 277 -28.27 47.98 15.81
N HIS A 278 -27.47 46.94 16.09
CA HIS A 278 -27.50 46.26 17.39
C HIS A 278 -27.23 47.22 18.57
N ILE A 279 -26.21 48.08 18.45
CA ILE A 279 -25.85 49.03 19.51
C ILE A 279 -26.95 50.08 19.67
N VAL A 280 -27.44 50.62 18.54
CA VAL A 280 -28.52 51.60 18.53
C VAL A 280 -29.80 51.02 19.15
N LYS A 281 -30.17 49.79 18.78
CA LYS A 281 -31.38 49.11 19.24
C LYS A 281 -31.37 48.90 20.76
N GLU A 282 -30.28 48.36 21.32
CA GLU A 282 -30.21 48.06 22.76
C GLU A 282 -30.25 49.36 23.58
N ASN A 283 -29.53 50.40 23.17
CA ASN A 283 -29.55 51.70 23.86
C ASN A 283 -30.91 52.40 23.70
N LEU A 284 -31.54 52.39 22.52
CA LEU A 284 -32.88 52.95 22.32
C LEU A 284 -33.91 52.25 23.20
N LYS A 285 -33.87 50.91 23.28
CA LYS A 285 -34.77 50.14 24.16
C LYS A 285 -34.59 50.51 25.62
N ALA A 286 -33.35 50.62 26.10
CA ALA A 286 -33.09 51.04 27.48
C ALA A 286 -33.62 52.46 27.73
N GLY A 287 -33.40 53.40 26.81
CA GLY A 287 -33.94 54.76 26.89
C GLY A 287 -35.47 54.83 26.88
N ILE A 288 -36.13 54.04 26.03
CA ILE A 288 -37.60 53.90 25.99
C ILE A 288 -38.09 53.32 27.33
N MET A 289 -37.45 52.27 27.83
CA MET A 289 -37.83 51.61 29.07
C MET A 289 -37.74 52.55 30.28
N ILE A 290 -36.70 53.38 30.39
CA ILE A 290 -36.61 54.44 31.41
C ILE A 290 -37.82 55.37 31.34
N CYS A 291 -38.17 55.83 30.12
CA CYS A 291 -39.29 56.75 29.92
C CYS A 291 -40.64 56.11 30.29
N GLU A 292 -40.88 54.88 29.82
CA GLU A 292 -42.12 54.13 30.03
C GLU A 292 -42.30 53.71 31.48
N GLN A 293 -41.27 53.15 32.11
CA GLN A 293 -41.32 52.70 33.50
C GLN A 293 -41.57 53.85 34.45
N TRP A 294 -40.92 55.00 34.28
CA TRP A 294 -41.16 56.15 35.15
C TRP A 294 -42.57 56.74 34.96
N VAL A 295 -43.04 56.81 33.70
CA VAL A 295 -44.42 57.22 33.39
C VAL A 295 -45.45 56.27 34.02
N ALA A 296 -45.24 54.96 33.88
CA ALA A 296 -46.11 53.94 34.46
C ALA A 296 -46.05 53.93 35.99
N ALA A 297 -44.87 54.17 36.58
CA ALA A 297 -44.69 54.33 38.02
C ALA A 297 -45.50 55.51 38.55
N CYS A 298 -45.43 56.68 37.90
CA CYS A 298 -46.21 57.85 38.28
C CYS A 298 -47.72 57.58 38.19
N ASP A 299 -48.19 56.94 37.11
CA ASP A 299 -49.61 56.59 36.92
C ASP A 299 -50.09 55.57 37.97
N HIS A 300 -49.27 54.56 38.30
CA HIS A 300 -49.61 53.55 39.30
C HIS A 300 -49.62 54.13 40.73
N LEU A 301 -48.59 54.90 41.09
CA LEU A 301 -48.47 55.54 42.40
C LEU A 301 -49.65 56.49 42.64
N THR A 302 -49.84 57.47 41.74
CA THR A 302 -50.86 58.51 41.91
C THR A 302 -52.28 58.03 41.61
N GLY A 303 -52.45 57.08 40.69
CA GLY A 303 -53.77 56.59 40.25
C GLY A 303 -54.30 55.35 40.95
N GLN A 304 -53.46 54.55 41.63
CA GLN A 304 -53.91 53.32 42.30
C GLN A 304 -53.49 53.26 43.77
N LEU A 305 -52.20 53.41 44.07
CA LEU A 305 -51.68 53.20 45.42
C LEU A 305 -52.06 54.35 46.36
N TRP A 306 -51.73 55.59 45.99
CA TRP A 306 -51.89 56.77 46.84
C TRP A 306 -53.33 57.26 46.95
N GLN A 307 -54.20 56.95 45.98
CA GLN A 307 -55.64 57.18 46.09
C GLN A 307 -56.31 56.26 47.13
N ARG A 308 -55.74 55.06 47.36
CA ARG A 308 -56.26 54.07 48.31
C ARG A 308 -55.57 54.14 49.67
N TYR A 309 -54.56 55.00 49.83
CA TYR A 309 -53.84 55.17 51.08
C TYR A 309 -54.65 56.04 52.03
N THR A 310 -55.27 55.43 53.04
CA THR A 310 -56.17 56.13 53.98
C THR A 310 -55.52 57.23 54.85
N PRO A 311 -54.24 57.14 55.27
CA PRO A 311 -53.64 58.18 56.13
C PRO A 311 -53.48 59.55 55.47
N HIS A 312 -53.23 59.61 54.16
CA HIS A 312 -53.32 60.82 53.35
C HIS A 312 -53.57 60.42 51.89
N VAL A 313 -54.49 61.13 51.22
CA VAL A 313 -54.99 60.72 49.89
C VAL A 313 -54.50 61.71 48.84
N TRP A 314 -54.08 61.19 47.70
CA TRP A 314 -53.82 62.00 46.50
C TRP A 314 -55.13 62.61 45.98
N GLN A 315 -55.25 63.94 46.01
CA GLN A 315 -56.52 64.64 45.74
C GLN A 315 -56.78 64.95 44.26
N ASP A 316 -55.72 65.06 43.45
CA ASP A 316 -55.83 65.42 42.03
C ASP A 316 -56.11 64.19 41.14
N GLU A 317 -56.41 64.42 39.87
CA GLU A 317 -56.39 63.36 38.87
C GLU A 317 -55.00 62.71 38.78
N LYS A 318 -54.94 61.49 38.22
CA LYS A 318 -53.70 60.75 38.03
C LYS A 318 -52.67 61.63 37.30
N TYR A 319 -51.45 61.66 37.81
CA TYR A 319 -50.40 62.52 37.27
C TYR A 319 -49.45 61.70 36.38
N VAL A 320 -49.16 62.23 35.19
CA VAL A 320 -48.27 61.61 34.20
C VAL A 320 -47.31 62.65 33.62
N PRO A 321 -45.98 62.42 33.67
CA PRO A 321 -45.00 63.30 33.03
C PRO A 321 -45.11 63.28 31.50
N GLU A 322 -45.89 64.20 30.92
CA GLU A 322 -46.21 64.19 29.48
C GLU A 322 -44.98 64.31 28.58
N MET A 323 -44.00 65.15 28.93
CA MET A 323 -42.82 65.39 28.09
C MET A 323 -41.94 64.14 27.98
N LEU A 324 -41.79 63.40 29.09
CA LEU A 324 -41.04 62.14 29.10
C LEU A 324 -41.78 61.05 28.31
N GLY A 325 -43.10 60.97 28.44
CA GLY A 325 -43.92 60.05 27.65
C GLY A 325 -43.87 60.36 26.14
N LYS A 326 -43.89 61.64 25.76
CA LYS A 326 -43.76 62.07 24.35
C LYS A 326 -42.35 61.79 23.80
N LEU A 327 -41.30 61.97 24.61
CA LEU A 327 -39.93 61.55 24.25
C LEU A 327 -39.84 60.04 24.04
N GLY A 328 -40.40 59.23 24.96
CA GLY A 328 -40.44 57.77 24.82
C GLY A 328 -41.08 57.32 23.51
N LYS A 329 -42.25 57.88 23.17
CA LYS A 329 -42.93 57.63 21.88
C LYS A 329 -42.07 58.01 20.67
N ARG A 330 -41.39 59.16 20.74
CA ARG A 330 -40.48 59.58 19.67
C ARG A 330 -39.33 58.58 19.47
N LEU A 331 -38.73 58.08 20.56
CA LEU A 331 -37.67 57.09 20.49
C LEU A 331 -38.17 55.74 19.97
N GLU A 332 -39.41 55.35 20.30
CA GLU A 332 -40.07 54.16 19.77
C GLU A 332 -40.30 54.26 18.25
N GLU A 333 -40.71 55.43 17.75
CA GLU A 333 -40.81 55.68 16.30
C GLU A 333 -39.45 55.51 15.61
N VAL A 334 -38.37 56.07 16.18
CA VAL A 334 -37.01 55.92 15.67
C VAL A 334 -36.58 54.45 15.63
N LEU A 335 -36.82 53.73 16.72
CA LEU A 335 -36.52 52.30 16.83
C LEU A 335 -37.29 51.50 15.78
N THR A 336 -38.57 51.83 15.56
CA THR A 336 -39.43 51.19 14.56
C THR A 336 -38.89 51.42 13.15
N ILE A 337 -38.55 52.65 12.80
CA ILE A 337 -37.98 53.03 11.49
C ILE A 337 -36.64 52.31 11.24
N ARG A 338 -35.74 52.29 12.23
CA ARG A 338 -34.45 51.58 12.13
C ARG A 338 -34.62 50.06 12.01
N THR A 339 -35.51 49.49 12.81
CA THR A 339 -35.82 48.06 12.79
C THR A 339 -36.39 47.66 11.44
N LEU A 340 -37.30 48.46 10.88
CA LEU A 340 -37.84 48.24 9.54
C LEU A 340 -36.72 48.22 8.51
N HIS A 341 -35.90 49.27 8.43
CA HIS A 341 -34.79 49.34 7.47
C HIS A 341 -33.85 48.11 7.56
N GLU A 342 -33.43 47.71 8.77
CA GLU A 342 -32.58 46.53 8.96
C GLU A 342 -33.25 45.25 8.43
N LYS A 343 -34.55 45.09 8.68
CA LYS A 343 -35.32 43.93 8.20
C LYS A 343 -35.50 43.94 6.68
N LEU A 344 -35.71 45.11 6.07
CA LEU A 344 -35.80 45.26 4.62
C LEU A 344 -34.46 44.90 3.96
N THR A 345 -33.35 45.41 4.49
CA THR A 345 -31.99 45.12 4.02
C THR A 345 -31.66 43.64 4.16
N TYR A 346 -32.05 42.99 5.26
CA TYR A 346 -31.83 41.55 5.43
C TYR A 346 -32.63 40.69 4.42
N PHE A 347 -33.86 41.10 4.08
CA PHE A 347 -34.78 40.29 3.27
C PHE A 347 -34.61 40.50 1.76
N LEU A 348 -34.07 41.64 1.34
CA LEU A 348 -33.83 41.98 -0.06
C LEU A 348 -32.38 41.69 -0.45
N PRO A 349 -32.11 40.97 -1.56
CA PRO A 349 -30.76 40.80 -2.09
C PRO A 349 -30.11 42.14 -2.48
N THR A 350 -28.78 42.23 -2.42
CA THR A 350 -28.01 43.47 -2.65
C THR A 350 -28.35 44.20 -3.95
N GLY A 351 -28.60 43.47 -5.05
CA GLY A 351 -29.00 44.07 -6.32
C GLY A 351 -30.38 44.76 -6.28
N GLU A 352 -31.32 44.23 -5.49
CA GLU A 352 -32.64 44.83 -5.30
C GLU A 352 -32.59 46.01 -4.32
N GLN A 353 -31.71 45.95 -3.32
CA GLN A 353 -31.49 47.05 -2.38
C GLN A 353 -30.98 48.31 -3.11
N GLN A 354 -30.06 48.14 -4.07
CA GLN A 354 -29.55 49.22 -4.91
C GLN A 354 -30.63 49.79 -5.83
N ALA A 355 -31.44 48.92 -6.46
CA ALA A 355 -32.54 49.35 -7.33
C ALA A 355 -33.64 50.13 -6.60
N LEU A 356 -33.83 49.87 -5.30
CA LEU A 356 -34.80 50.55 -4.43
C LEU A 356 -34.19 51.72 -3.64
N HIS A 357 -32.93 52.07 -3.89
CA HIS A 357 -32.21 53.16 -3.22
C HIS A 357 -32.27 53.10 -1.67
N LEU A 358 -32.24 51.88 -1.10
CA LEU A 358 -32.45 51.70 0.34
C LEU A 358 -31.40 52.39 1.22
N ALA A 359 -30.20 52.64 0.71
CA ALA A 359 -29.14 53.34 1.45
C ALA A 359 -29.46 54.82 1.74
N GLN A 360 -30.39 55.43 1.00
CA GLN A 360 -30.72 56.86 1.09
C GLN A 360 -32.06 57.11 1.81
N VAL A 361 -32.69 56.08 2.36
CA VAL A 361 -34.05 56.20 2.93
C VAL A 361 -34.10 57.11 4.15
N PHE A 362 -32.98 57.34 4.84
CA PHE A 362 -32.91 58.21 6.01
C PHE A 362 -32.64 59.69 5.68
N GLU A 363 -32.41 60.05 4.41
CA GLU A 363 -32.21 61.45 3.99
C GLU A 363 -33.33 62.42 4.45
N PRO A 364 -34.63 62.05 4.52
CA PRO A 364 -35.66 62.94 5.06
C PRO A 364 -35.42 63.38 6.51
N PHE A 365 -34.65 62.62 7.28
CA PHE A 365 -34.29 62.95 8.65
C PHE A 365 -32.98 63.76 8.74
N ALA A 366 -32.29 64.01 7.62
CA ALA A 366 -31.07 64.81 7.60
C ALA A 366 -31.35 66.23 8.12
N GLY A 367 -30.63 66.62 9.17
CA GLY A 367 -30.80 67.92 9.84
C GLY A 367 -31.82 67.93 10.99
N LEU A 368 -32.52 66.83 11.26
CA LEU A 368 -33.37 66.67 12.44
C LEU A 368 -32.65 65.87 13.52
N ASN A 369 -32.65 66.35 14.76
CA ASN A 369 -32.16 65.56 15.89
C ASN A 369 -33.29 64.67 16.44
N PRO A 370 -33.20 63.34 16.32
CA PRO A 370 -34.26 62.40 16.72
C PRO A 370 -34.52 62.37 18.24
N VAL A 371 -33.52 62.77 19.03
CA VAL A 371 -33.54 62.66 20.49
C VAL A 371 -34.11 63.92 21.16
N HIS A 372 -34.03 65.08 20.48
CA HIS A 372 -34.55 66.34 20.99
C HIS A 372 -36.03 66.52 20.64
N TYR A 373 -36.91 65.88 21.40
CA TYR A 373 -38.34 66.13 21.31
C TYR A 373 -38.66 67.56 21.76
N ASN A 374 -39.29 68.33 20.87
CA ASN A 374 -39.85 69.64 21.19
C ASN A 374 -41.19 69.80 20.43
N PRO A 375 -42.29 70.19 21.09
CA PRO A 375 -43.58 70.42 20.43
C PRO A 375 -43.51 71.34 19.19
N TYR A 376 -42.60 72.31 19.16
CA TYR A 376 -42.43 73.23 18.04
C TYR A 376 -41.75 72.59 16.81
N THR A 377 -40.95 71.53 17.00
CA THR A 377 -40.27 70.80 15.91
C THR A 377 -40.98 69.50 15.54
N GLU A 378 -42.00 69.09 16.31
CA GLU A 378 -42.85 67.92 16.05
C GLU A 378 -43.46 67.90 14.64
N PRO A 379 -44.01 69.00 14.08
CA PRO A 379 -44.58 68.96 12.73
C PRO A 379 -43.54 68.65 11.65
N LEU A 380 -42.30 69.14 11.81
CA LEU A 380 -41.20 68.86 10.89
C LEU A 380 -40.81 67.38 10.93
N TRP A 381 -40.78 66.78 12.12
CA TRP A 381 -40.54 65.36 12.26
C TRP A 381 -41.63 64.52 11.61
N LYS A 382 -42.91 64.82 11.88
CA LYS A 382 -44.02 64.10 11.27
C LYS A 382 -44.00 64.19 9.74
N ALA A 383 -43.61 65.35 9.19
CA ALA A 383 -43.41 65.51 7.75
C ALA A 383 -42.28 64.62 7.22
N ALA A 384 -41.14 64.55 7.92
CA ALA A 384 -40.02 63.67 7.57
C ALA A 384 -40.39 62.19 7.63
N VAL A 385 -41.12 61.75 8.67
CA VAL A 385 -41.67 60.39 8.77
C VAL A 385 -42.61 60.10 7.60
N CYS A 386 -43.53 61.02 7.27
CA CYS A 386 -44.42 60.85 6.12
C CYS A 386 -43.66 60.73 4.78
N GLN A 387 -42.55 61.45 4.62
CA GLN A 387 -41.69 61.35 3.44
C GLN A 387 -40.95 60.02 3.40
N TYR A 388 -40.39 59.56 4.53
CA TYR A 388 -39.78 58.23 4.68
C TYR A 388 -40.76 57.12 4.29
N GLU A 389 -41.99 57.17 4.81
CA GLU A 389 -43.06 56.21 4.54
C GLU A 389 -43.39 56.12 3.04
N ARG A 390 -43.37 57.24 2.32
CA ARG A 390 -43.55 57.27 0.86
C ARG A 390 -42.38 56.64 0.09
N ILE A 391 -41.15 56.90 0.54
CA ILE A 391 -39.93 56.36 -0.09
C ILE A 391 -39.85 54.84 0.09
N ILE A 392 -40.25 54.33 1.28
CA ILE A 392 -40.12 52.91 1.61
C ILE A 392 -41.24 52.03 1.03
N SER A 393 -42.37 52.62 0.65
CA SER A 393 -43.56 51.91 0.16
C SER A 393 -43.31 50.90 -0.98
N PRO A 394 -42.51 51.20 -2.03
CA PRO A 394 -42.20 50.22 -3.08
C PRO A 394 -41.40 49.01 -2.56
N ALA A 395 -40.52 49.22 -1.58
CA ALA A 395 -39.77 48.14 -0.95
C ALA A 395 -40.69 47.25 -0.10
N GLU A 396 -41.65 47.86 0.62
CA GLU A 396 -42.66 47.12 1.38
C GLU A 396 -43.55 46.24 0.48
N GLN A 397 -44.02 46.74 -0.67
CA GLN A 397 -44.80 45.94 -1.64
C GLN A 397 -44.00 44.74 -2.17
N LYS A 398 -42.73 44.96 -2.51
CA LYS A 398 -41.86 43.87 -2.98
C LYS A 398 -41.66 42.80 -1.92
N ILE A 399 -41.47 43.19 -0.66
CA ILE A 399 -41.34 42.25 0.45
C ILE A 399 -42.65 41.56 0.78
N ALA A 400 -43.77 42.26 0.74
CA ALA A 400 -45.09 41.67 0.93
C ALA A 400 -45.34 40.54 -0.09
N SER A 401 -45.03 40.75 -1.37
CA SER A 401 -45.13 39.71 -2.40
C SER A 401 -44.24 38.48 -2.11
N LYS A 402 -43.00 38.69 -1.66
CA LYS A 402 -42.07 37.60 -1.31
C LYS A 402 -42.47 36.87 -0.04
N LEU A 403 -42.91 37.61 0.99
CA LEU A 403 -43.45 37.04 2.23
C LEU A 403 -44.70 36.23 1.93
N LYS A 404 -45.55 36.69 1.01
CA LYS A 404 -46.73 35.95 0.56
C LYS A 404 -46.35 34.60 -0.05
N THR A 405 -45.41 34.59 -1.00
CA THR A 405 -44.91 33.34 -1.59
C THR A 405 -44.31 32.43 -0.52
N PHE A 406 -43.44 32.96 0.33
CA PHE A 406 -42.80 32.20 1.42
C PHE A 406 -43.82 31.61 2.39
N ILE A 407 -44.82 32.38 2.81
CA ILE A 407 -45.87 31.94 3.73
C ILE A 407 -46.76 30.89 3.08
N SER A 408 -47.07 31.04 1.80
CA SER A 408 -47.88 30.07 1.05
C SER A 408 -47.19 28.69 0.93
N GLU A 409 -45.85 28.64 0.88
CA GLU A 409 -45.08 27.39 0.85
C GLU A 409 -45.13 26.62 2.18
N ILE A 410 -45.34 27.32 3.31
CA ILE A 410 -45.31 26.75 4.67
C ILE A 410 -46.69 26.67 5.33
N GLN A 411 -47.76 27.08 4.64
CA GLN A 411 -49.12 27.21 5.19
C GLN A 411 -49.70 25.89 5.74
N ASP A 412 -49.25 24.74 5.21
CA ASP A 412 -49.68 23.41 5.65
C ASP A 412 -49.12 23.03 7.04
N SER A 413 -48.08 23.72 7.51
CA SER A 413 -47.43 23.48 8.81
C SER A 413 -47.75 24.60 9.80
N PRO A 414 -48.66 24.40 10.77
CA PRO A 414 -49.08 25.43 11.71
C PRO A 414 -47.92 26.02 12.53
N GLN A 415 -46.94 25.19 12.91
CA GLN A 415 -45.79 25.64 13.70
C GLN A 415 -44.83 26.49 12.89
N GLN A 416 -44.53 26.11 11.64
CA GLN A 416 -43.66 26.89 10.76
C GLN A 416 -44.36 28.20 10.36
N LEU A 417 -45.67 28.15 10.10
CA LEU A 417 -46.49 29.33 9.84
C LEU A 417 -46.43 30.32 11.01
N LEU A 418 -46.69 29.84 12.25
CA LEU A 418 -46.61 30.67 13.45
C LEU A 418 -45.21 31.27 13.64
N GLN A 419 -44.17 30.46 13.47
CA GLN A 419 -42.78 30.90 13.61
C GLN A 419 -42.41 31.97 12.57
N ALA A 420 -42.88 31.82 11.32
CA ALA A 420 -42.66 32.82 10.28
C ALA A 420 -43.32 34.16 10.64
N PHE A 421 -44.58 34.14 11.06
CA PHE A 421 -45.30 35.34 11.50
C PHE A 421 -44.68 35.99 12.73
N GLN A 422 -44.16 35.21 13.69
CA GLN A 422 -43.40 35.74 14.83
C GLN A 422 -42.06 36.36 14.41
N LYS A 423 -41.31 35.69 13.54
CA LYS A 423 -39.98 36.14 13.07
C LYS A 423 -40.06 37.45 12.29
N TYR A 424 -41.12 37.61 11.50
CA TYR A 424 -41.35 38.78 10.64
C TYR A 424 -42.46 39.68 11.18
N LYS A 425 -42.79 39.61 12.48
CA LYS A 425 -43.89 40.36 13.10
C LYS A 425 -43.85 41.86 12.82
N GLU A 426 -42.66 42.46 12.86
CA GLU A 426 -42.49 43.90 12.63
C GLU A 426 -42.78 44.30 11.18
N LEU A 427 -42.54 43.41 10.21
CA LEU A 427 -42.90 43.61 8.81
C LEU A 427 -44.41 43.39 8.60
N VAL A 428 -44.96 42.33 9.17
CA VAL A 428 -46.39 42.00 9.02
C VAL A 428 -47.29 43.07 9.67
N ARG A 429 -46.87 43.69 10.76
CA ARG A 429 -47.59 44.81 11.40
C ARG A 429 -47.69 46.05 10.52
N ARG A 430 -46.86 46.18 9.48
CA ARG A 430 -46.88 47.36 8.59
C ARG A 430 -48.19 47.40 7.81
N PRO A 431 -48.92 48.52 7.79
CA PRO A 431 -50.25 48.58 7.17
C PRO A 431 -50.30 48.16 5.70
N SER A 432 -49.24 48.42 4.92
CA SER A 432 -49.09 48.01 3.52
C SER A 432 -48.99 46.48 3.39
N ILE A 433 -48.06 45.87 4.10
CA ILE A 433 -47.79 44.43 4.09
C ILE A 433 -48.98 43.65 4.70
N SER A 434 -49.52 44.15 5.82
CA SER A 434 -50.68 43.59 6.51
C SER A 434 -51.91 43.46 5.60
N LYS A 435 -52.12 44.43 4.70
CA LYS A 435 -53.20 44.43 3.70
C LYS A 435 -52.95 43.44 2.55
N GLU A 436 -51.70 43.22 2.15
CA GLU A 436 -51.37 42.26 1.09
C GLU A 436 -51.44 40.79 1.57
N LEU A 437 -51.21 40.57 2.86
CA LEU A 437 -51.18 39.26 3.53
C LEU A 437 -52.50 38.89 4.24
N ILE A 438 -53.64 39.49 3.88
CA ILE A 438 -54.92 39.27 4.59
C ILE A 438 -55.30 37.77 4.63
N LEU A 439 -55.20 37.06 3.50
CA LEU A 439 -55.60 35.64 3.43
C LEU A 439 -54.71 34.76 4.32
N GLU A 440 -53.41 35.02 4.30
CA GLU A 440 -52.42 34.30 5.10
C GLU A 440 -52.61 34.58 6.61
N ARG A 441 -52.98 35.81 6.97
CA ARG A 441 -53.32 36.22 8.34
C ARG A 441 -54.63 35.58 8.82
N GLU A 442 -55.65 35.51 7.98
CA GLU A 442 -56.89 34.76 8.26
C GLU A 442 -56.62 33.27 8.46
N THR A 443 -55.69 32.70 7.68
CA THR A 443 -55.26 31.31 7.83
C THR A 443 -54.55 31.08 9.16
N LEU A 444 -53.64 31.98 9.56
CA LEU A 444 -53.02 31.93 10.88
C LEU A 444 -54.06 32.02 11.99
N LEU A 445 -55.04 32.92 11.88
CA LEU A 445 -56.10 33.07 12.87
C LEU A 445 -56.90 31.77 13.03
N ALA A 446 -57.27 31.13 11.91
CA ALA A 446 -57.96 29.84 11.94
C ALA A 446 -57.12 28.76 12.63
N LYS A 447 -55.81 28.67 12.33
CA LYS A 447 -54.91 27.71 12.99
C LYS A 447 -54.73 27.98 14.48
N LEU A 448 -54.68 29.23 14.90
CA LEU A 448 -54.63 29.59 16.33
C LEU A 448 -55.94 29.21 17.03
N GLN A 449 -57.08 29.44 16.37
CA GLN A 449 -58.38 29.04 16.89
C GLN A 449 -58.52 27.51 17.01
N ASP A 450 -58.01 26.76 16.03
CA ASP A 450 -57.95 25.29 16.12
C ASP A 450 -57.02 24.83 17.25
N SER A 451 -55.87 25.48 17.43
CA SER A 451 -54.93 25.16 18.52
C SER A 451 -55.55 25.37 19.91
N VAL A 452 -56.31 26.46 20.10
CA VAL A 452 -57.04 26.71 21.36
C VAL A 452 -58.12 25.66 21.61
N LYS A 453 -58.85 25.23 20.56
CA LYS A 453 -59.80 24.12 20.67
C LYS A 453 -59.11 22.80 21.00
N ASP A 454 -57.97 22.51 20.39
CA ASP A 454 -57.19 21.31 20.70
C ASP A 454 -56.77 21.30 22.18
N TYR A 455 -56.31 22.44 22.71
CA TYR A 455 -56.00 22.56 24.15
C TYR A 455 -57.22 22.38 25.05
N GLN A 456 -58.38 22.87 24.63
CA GLN A 456 -59.64 22.63 25.33
C GLN A 456 -59.98 21.13 25.35
N THR A 457 -59.89 20.44 24.21
CA THR A 457 -60.19 19.00 24.14
C THR A 457 -59.20 18.14 24.93
N ASP A 458 -57.91 18.49 24.92
CA ASP A 458 -56.88 17.82 25.73
C ASP A 458 -57.14 18.01 27.22
N PHE A 459 -57.57 19.22 27.62
CA PHE A 459 -57.94 19.50 29.00
C PHE A 459 -59.16 18.68 29.43
N GLU A 460 -60.26 18.72 28.67
CA GLU A 460 -61.51 18.00 28.98
C GLU A 460 -61.30 16.47 29.03
N ALA A 461 -60.41 15.92 28.19
CA ALA A 461 -60.12 14.50 28.18
C ALA A 461 -59.28 14.02 29.38
N ARG A 462 -58.51 14.92 30.02
CA ARG A 462 -57.48 14.58 31.01
C ARG A 462 -57.73 15.12 32.41
N CYS A 463 -58.60 16.10 32.59
CA CYS A 463 -58.77 16.80 33.87
C CYS A 463 -59.34 15.93 35.02
N HIS A 464 -59.86 14.73 34.73
CA HIS A 464 -60.53 13.88 35.72
C HIS A 464 -59.72 12.64 36.15
N GLY A 465 -58.63 12.29 35.44
CA GLY A 465 -57.83 11.10 35.75
C GLY A 465 -56.54 11.41 36.52
N THR A 466 -55.84 10.35 36.93
CA THR A 466 -54.58 10.48 37.67
C THR A 466 -53.38 10.62 36.72
N PRO A 467 -52.30 11.32 37.12
CA PRO A 467 -51.13 11.51 36.25
C PRO A 467 -50.52 10.21 35.71
N GLY A 468 -50.46 10.09 34.39
CA GLY A 468 -49.91 8.93 33.69
C GLY A 468 -50.95 7.93 33.18
N GLU A 469 -52.21 8.03 33.60
CA GLU A 469 -53.32 7.28 33.00
C GLU A 469 -53.79 7.91 31.69
N ALA A 470 -54.46 7.14 30.83
CA ALA A 470 -54.95 7.63 29.54
C ALA A 470 -55.95 8.80 29.69
N SER A 471 -56.71 8.82 30.78
CA SER A 471 -57.68 9.85 31.14
C SER A 471 -57.11 10.93 32.07
N GLY A 472 -55.81 10.94 32.33
CA GLY A 472 -55.17 11.86 33.27
C GLY A 472 -54.08 12.74 32.64
N PRO A 473 -53.57 13.73 33.40
CA PRO A 473 -52.49 14.60 32.94
C PRO A 473 -51.20 13.82 32.70
N LEU A 474 -50.29 14.37 31.90
CA LEU A 474 -48.98 13.73 31.67
C LEU A 474 -48.15 13.75 32.96
N ALA A 475 -47.57 12.60 33.32
CA ALA A 475 -46.78 12.46 34.54
C ALA A 475 -45.41 13.15 34.43
N GLY A 476 -45.19 14.17 35.25
CA GLY A 476 -43.93 14.87 35.40
C GLY A 476 -42.97 14.13 36.34
N LYS A 477 -41.67 14.23 36.04
CA LYS A 477 -40.62 13.62 36.87
C LYS A 477 -40.58 14.29 38.24
N ASN A 478 -40.65 13.49 39.30
CA ASN A 478 -40.57 13.94 40.70
C ASN A 478 -41.69 14.91 41.15
N LEU A 479 -42.80 15.01 40.43
CA LEU A 479 -43.97 15.78 40.85
C LEU A 479 -44.92 14.86 41.62
N SER A 480 -45.51 15.38 42.70
CA SER A 480 -46.70 14.76 43.27
C SER A 480 -47.90 15.00 42.36
N GLU A 481 -48.96 14.23 42.55
CA GLU A 481 -50.16 14.32 41.74
C GLU A 481 -50.74 15.73 41.66
N VAL A 482 -50.95 16.39 42.80
CA VAL A 482 -51.47 17.78 42.83
C VAL A 482 -50.56 18.77 42.09
N VAL A 483 -49.24 18.69 42.31
CA VAL A 483 -48.29 19.62 41.69
C VAL A 483 -48.23 19.35 40.19
N ASN A 484 -48.32 18.09 39.78
CA ASN A 484 -48.37 17.72 38.38
C ASN A 484 -49.59 18.32 37.67
N ASN A 485 -50.76 18.22 38.28
CA ASN A 485 -52.02 18.74 37.72
C ASN A 485 -51.96 20.26 37.57
N ILE A 486 -51.44 20.97 38.58
CA ILE A 486 -51.26 22.43 38.55
C ILE A 486 -50.25 22.85 37.49
N VAL A 487 -49.10 22.16 37.39
CA VAL A 487 -48.07 22.49 36.39
C VAL A 487 -48.58 22.23 34.97
N TRP A 488 -49.32 21.14 34.76
CA TRP A 488 -49.91 20.83 33.46
C TRP A 488 -50.92 21.91 33.03
N VAL A 489 -51.84 22.32 33.90
CA VAL A 489 -52.82 23.36 33.54
C VAL A 489 -52.16 24.72 33.31
N ARG A 490 -51.14 25.11 34.09
CA ARG A 490 -50.36 26.34 33.83
C ARG A 490 -49.62 26.30 32.50
N GLN A 491 -49.15 25.13 32.05
CA GLN A 491 -48.55 25.01 30.72
C GLN A 491 -49.58 25.23 29.61
N LEU A 492 -50.82 24.78 29.80
CA LEU A 492 -51.91 25.07 28.87
C LEU A 492 -52.29 26.56 28.90
N GLU A 493 -52.35 27.17 30.10
CA GLU A 493 -52.59 28.60 30.29
C GLU A 493 -51.57 29.45 29.51
N LEU A 494 -50.27 29.15 29.67
CA LEU A 494 -49.21 29.85 28.95
C LEU A 494 -49.33 29.72 27.42
N LYS A 495 -49.70 28.53 26.91
CA LYS A 495 -49.87 28.32 25.46
C LYS A 495 -51.03 29.13 24.90
N VAL A 496 -52.14 29.22 25.64
CA VAL A 496 -53.30 30.02 25.23
C VAL A 496 -52.99 31.51 25.31
N ASP A 497 -52.31 31.97 26.37
CA ASP A 497 -51.88 33.35 26.53
C ASP A 497 -50.88 33.78 25.43
N ASP A 498 -49.93 32.91 25.07
CA ASP A 498 -49.02 33.15 23.94
C ASP A 498 -49.78 33.26 22.61
N ALA A 499 -50.77 32.38 22.37
CA ALA A 499 -51.62 32.45 21.17
C ALA A 499 -52.41 33.77 21.12
N ILE A 500 -52.94 34.21 22.26
CA ILE A 500 -53.62 35.51 22.41
C ILE A 500 -52.67 36.65 22.06
N LYS A 501 -51.48 36.71 22.68
CA LYS A 501 -50.50 37.78 22.46
C LYS A 501 -50.08 37.89 20.99
N ILE A 502 -49.89 36.76 20.32
CA ILE A 502 -49.54 36.72 18.89
C ILE A 502 -50.71 37.21 18.04
N ALA A 503 -51.93 36.73 18.31
CA ALA A 503 -53.12 37.13 17.57
C ALA A 503 -53.41 38.63 17.77
N GLU A 504 -53.29 39.15 18.98
CA GLU A 504 -53.53 40.58 19.27
C GLU A 504 -52.51 41.46 18.56
N ALA A 505 -51.24 41.02 18.54
CA ALA A 505 -50.14 41.71 17.88
C ALA A 505 -50.24 41.75 16.34
N LEU A 506 -50.91 40.78 15.72
CA LEU A 506 -50.84 40.55 14.26
C LEU A 506 -52.18 40.50 13.56
N LEU A 507 -53.30 40.31 14.26
CA LEU A 507 -54.60 39.90 13.71
C LEU A 507 -55.79 40.69 14.30
N SER A 508 -55.56 41.69 15.16
CA SER A 508 -56.60 42.40 15.92
C SER A 508 -57.61 43.18 15.06
N ASP A 509 -57.23 43.57 13.84
CA ASP A 509 -58.07 44.21 12.82
C ASP A 509 -58.97 43.23 12.05
N LEU A 510 -58.75 41.91 12.15
CA LEU A 510 -59.57 40.91 11.46
C LEU A 510 -60.88 40.65 12.21
N SER A 511 -61.98 40.48 11.47
CA SER A 511 -63.31 40.27 12.05
C SER A 511 -63.41 38.98 12.89
N GLY A 512 -62.61 37.95 12.58
CA GLY A 512 -62.58 36.69 13.32
C GLY A 512 -61.90 36.77 14.69
N PHE A 513 -61.10 37.82 14.95
CA PHE A 513 -60.24 37.91 16.14
C PHE A 513 -61.07 37.97 17.43
N HIS A 514 -62.17 38.71 17.45
CA HIS A 514 -63.01 38.83 18.64
C HIS A 514 -63.62 37.49 19.08
N ASN A 515 -63.94 36.61 18.12
CA ASN A 515 -64.45 35.27 18.43
C ASN A 515 -63.34 34.39 19.03
N PHE A 516 -62.16 34.39 18.40
CA PHE A 516 -60.97 33.71 18.94
C PHE A 516 -60.65 34.18 20.36
N ARG A 517 -60.62 35.50 20.58
CA ARG A 517 -60.29 36.10 21.87
C ARG A 517 -61.26 35.66 22.96
N ARG A 518 -62.56 35.67 22.68
CA ARG A 518 -63.58 35.18 23.63
C ARG A 518 -63.36 33.71 23.98
N THR A 519 -63.19 32.83 22.99
CA THR A 519 -62.97 31.39 23.24
C THR A 519 -61.70 31.14 24.06
N ALA A 520 -60.63 31.89 23.79
CA ALA A 520 -59.38 31.77 24.53
C ALA A 520 -59.49 32.30 25.97
N ASP A 521 -60.15 33.43 26.18
CA ASP A 521 -60.39 34.00 27.51
C ASP A 521 -61.30 33.07 28.36
N ASP A 522 -62.36 32.49 27.78
CA ASP A 522 -63.25 31.51 28.44
C ASP A 522 -62.45 30.26 28.89
N LEU A 523 -61.54 29.76 28.04
CA LEU A 523 -60.69 28.61 28.35
C LEU A 523 -59.68 28.92 29.47
N LEU A 524 -59.08 30.12 29.46
CA LEU A 524 -58.19 30.57 30.52
C LEU A 524 -58.90 30.64 31.88
N GLU A 525 -60.18 31.05 31.91
CA GLU A 525 -60.98 31.04 33.14
C GLU A 525 -61.19 29.61 33.66
N HIS A 526 -61.52 28.65 32.78
CA HIS A 526 -61.63 27.23 33.17
C HIS A 526 -60.32 26.67 33.75
N PHE A 527 -59.18 27.02 33.16
CA PHE A 527 -57.87 26.61 33.66
C PHE A 527 -57.57 27.14 35.06
N LYS A 528 -57.90 28.41 35.33
CA LYS A 528 -57.72 29.04 36.65
C LYS A 528 -58.61 28.40 37.72
N VAL A 529 -59.86 28.07 37.36
CA VAL A 529 -60.77 27.37 38.28
C VAL A 529 -60.22 26.00 38.64
N TYR A 530 -59.79 25.21 37.66
CA TYR A 530 -59.21 23.88 37.91
C TYR A 530 -57.95 23.94 38.77
N GLU A 531 -57.04 24.90 38.51
CA GLU A 531 -55.86 25.11 39.34
C GLU A 531 -56.22 25.34 40.82
N GLN A 532 -57.22 26.20 41.09
CA GLN A 532 -57.68 26.49 42.44
C GLN A 532 -58.30 25.25 43.10
N GLU A 533 -59.15 24.51 42.38
CA GLU A 533 -59.79 23.29 42.89
C GLU A 533 -58.78 22.21 43.30
N GLN A 534 -57.72 22.02 42.51
CA GLN A 534 -56.66 21.05 42.83
C GLN A 534 -55.90 21.44 44.11
N PHE A 535 -55.57 22.72 44.27
CA PHE A 535 -54.90 23.22 45.46
C PHE A 535 -55.79 23.10 46.71
N ASP A 536 -57.06 23.48 46.61
CA ASP A 536 -58.02 23.41 47.71
C ASP A 536 -58.29 21.96 48.15
N TYR A 537 -58.39 21.04 47.18
CA TYR A 537 -58.53 19.61 47.46
C TYR A 537 -57.33 19.08 48.25
N TRP A 538 -56.11 19.35 47.79
CA TRP A 538 -54.88 18.95 48.49
C TRP A 538 -54.80 19.54 49.90
N SER A 539 -55.11 20.83 50.05
CA SER A 539 -55.10 21.53 51.33
C SER A 539 -56.03 20.83 52.34
N ARG A 540 -57.24 20.48 51.91
CA ARG A 540 -58.23 19.76 52.73
C ARG A 540 -57.78 18.34 53.07
N ASP A 541 -57.24 17.59 52.11
CA ASP A 541 -56.76 16.21 52.32
C ASP A 541 -55.61 16.15 53.33
N ILE A 542 -54.59 17.00 53.17
CA ILE A 542 -53.46 17.05 54.11
C ILE A 542 -53.92 17.47 55.50
N GLN A 543 -54.81 18.46 55.63
CA GLN A 543 -55.34 18.87 56.95
C GLN A 543 -56.15 17.75 57.64
N ALA A 544 -56.91 16.96 56.88
CA ALA A 544 -57.59 15.77 57.38
C ALA A 544 -56.58 14.70 57.81
N GLY A 545 -55.56 14.44 57.00
CA GLY A 545 -54.48 13.50 57.28
C GLY A 545 -53.66 13.86 58.53
N LEU A 546 -53.38 15.15 58.76
CA LEU A 546 -52.71 15.65 59.97
C LEU A 546 -53.53 15.42 61.24
N SER A 547 -54.85 15.26 61.12
CA SER A 547 -55.74 15.02 62.26
C SER A 547 -55.87 13.53 62.60
N ASN A 548 -55.37 12.62 61.73
CA ASN A 548 -55.37 11.18 61.94
C ASN A 548 -53.96 10.66 62.34
N PRO A 549 -53.76 10.12 63.56
CA PRO A 549 -52.44 9.63 64.00
C PRO A 549 -51.92 8.40 63.23
N LYS A 550 -52.78 7.67 62.50
CA LYS A 550 -52.39 6.52 61.66
C LYS A 550 -51.98 6.89 60.23
N SER A 551 -52.15 8.15 59.81
CA SER A 551 -51.85 8.60 58.43
C SER A 551 -50.36 8.67 58.12
N GLY A 552 -49.49 8.58 59.13
CA GLY A 552 -48.05 8.74 58.99
C GLY A 552 -47.59 10.19 58.78
N LEU A 553 -48.50 11.17 58.78
CA LEU A 553 -48.21 12.61 58.64
C LEU A 553 -47.91 13.30 59.99
N CYS A 554 -48.17 12.62 61.12
CA CYS A 554 -47.83 13.12 62.45
C CYS A 554 -46.54 12.45 62.94
N LEU A 555 -45.46 13.22 63.09
CA LEU A 555 -44.27 12.78 63.82
C LEU A 555 -44.58 12.77 65.31
N GLN A 556 -44.74 11.59 65.90
CA GLN A 556 -44.77 11.45 67.35
C GLN A 556 -43.34 11.55 67.87
N ALA A 557 -43.01 12.70 68.46
CA ALA A 557 -41.64 13.02 68.83
C ALA A 557 -41.04 12.06 69.87
N SER A 558 -41.92 11.42 70.68
CA SER A 558 -41.60 10.41 71.70
C SER A 558 -41.50 8.97 71.21
N SER A 559 -41.69 8.68 69.92
CA SER A 559 -41.57 7.31 69.38
C SER A 559 -40.11 6.91 69.14
N PRO A 560 -39.76 5.60 69.24
CA PRO A 560 -38.44 5.12 68.86
C PRO A 560 -38.12 5.48 67.42
N VAL A 561 -36.86 5.83 67.17
CA VAL A 561 -36.40 6.17 65.82
C VAL A 561 -36.30 4.92 64.92
N MET A 562 -35.92 3.77 65.49
CA MET A 562 -35.57 2.56 64.74
C MET A 562 -35.88 1.30 65.57
N GLU A 563 -36.49 0.28 64.95
CA GLU A 563 -36.84 -0.98 65.60
C GLU A 563 -36.46 -2.18 64.72
N LEU A 564 -35.91 -3.22 65.34
CA LEU A 564 -35.74 -4.55 64.74
C LEU A 564 -37.04 -5.32 64.94
N ASP A 565 -37.73 -5.63 63.85
CA ASP A 565 -38.94 -6.44 63.92
C ASP A 565 -38.55 -7.90 64.23
N HIS A 566 -39.18 -8.45 65.27
CA HIS A 566 -38.90 -9.79 65.78
C HIS A 566 -39.44 -10.91 64.87
N SER A 567 -40.28 -10.58 63.88
CA SER A 567 -40.90 -11.54 62.96
C SER A 567 -40.09 -11.80 61.68
N ASP A 568 -39.43 -10.79 61.13
CA ASP A 568 -38.67 -10.86 59.87
C ASP A 568 -37.18 -10.48 60.01
N GLY A 569 -36.76 -10.01 61.19
CA GLY A 569 -35.40 -9.54 61.45
C GLY A 569 -35.05 -8.22 60.74
N ALA A 570 -36.02 -7.54 60.13
CA ALA A 570 -35.80 -6.33 59.36
C ALA A 570 -35.77 -5.09 60.25
N LEU A 571 -34.92 -4.13 59.88
CA LEU A 571 -34.94 -2.79 60.49
C LEU A 571 -36.06 -1.93 59.90
N LYS A 572 -36.96 -1.44 60.76
CA LYS A 572 -38.04 -0.49 60.45
C LYS A 572 -37.77 0.86 61.13
N ILE A 573 -38.12 1.95 60.44
CA ILE A 573 -37.88 3.33 60.89
C ILE A 573 -39.21 4.06 60.99
N HIS A 574 -39.43 4.74 62.11
CA HIS A 574 -40.67 5.48 62.37
C HIS A 574 -40.63 6.89 61.75
N TYR A 575 -40.39 6.96 60.43
CA TYR A 575 -40.51 8.18 59.62
C TYR A 575 -41.16 7.82 58.28
N SER A 576 -42.44 8.21 58.10
CA SER A 576 -43.20 7.81 56.91
C SER A 576 -42.63 8.43 55.63
N ASP A 577 -42.76 7.71 54.51
CA ASP A 577 -42.41 8.27 53.20
C ASP A 577 -43.35 9.40 52.77
N ARG A 578 -44.60 9.41 53.26
CA ARG A 578 -45.59 10.47 52.99
C ARG A 578 -45.14 11.84 53.50
N LEU A 579 -44.37 11.91 54.59
CA LEU A 579 -43.76 13.15 55.09
C LEU A 579 -42.76 13.75 54.10
N VAL A 580 -41.96 12.89 53.44
CA VAL A 580 -41.00 13.34 52.41
C VAL A 580 -41.74 13.90 51.19
N VAL A 581 -42.87 13.27 50.82
CA VAL A 581 -43.74 13.76 49.74
C VAL A 581 -44.37 15.10 50.13
N LEU A 582 -44.86 15.25 51.36
CA LEU A 582 -45.43 16.51 51.86
C LEU A 582 -44.41 17.66 51.84
N LEU A 583 -43.17 17.41 52.27
CA LEU A 583 -42.09 18.41 52.21
C LEU A 583 -41.86 18.91 50.78
N ARG A 584 -41.96 18.00 49.81
CA ARG A 584 -41.81 18.32 48.39
C ARG A 584 -43.00 19.12 47.86
N GLU A 585 -44.23 18.68 48.18
CA GLU A 585 -45.48 19.37 47.83
C GLU A 585 -45.49 20.81 48.35
N VAL A 586 -45.20 21.02 49.64
CA VAL A 586 -45.18 22.36 50.27
C VAL A 586 -44.15 23.27 49.61
N ARG A 587 -42.95 22.76 49.34
CA ARG A 587 -41.89 23.54 48.66
C ARG A 587 -42.31 23.91 47.24
N GLN A 588 -42.86 22.97 46.48
CA GLN A 588 -43.26 23.18 45.09
C GLN A 588 -44.45 24.14 44.98
N LEU A 589 -45.49 23.96 45.79
CA LEU A 589 -46.66 24.83 45.81
C LEU A 589 -46.32 26.26 46.28
N SER A 590 -45.44 26.41 47.27
CA SER A 590 -44.94 27.73 47.69
C SER A 590 -44.15 28.42 46.57
N ALA A 591 -43.31 27.67 45.83
CA ALA A 591 -42.57 28.22 44.68
C ALA A 591 -43.49 28.60 43.51
N LEU A 592 -44.65 27.96 43.38
CA LEU A 592 -45.69 28.30 42.42
C LEU A 592 -46.53 29.51 42.85
N GLY A 593 -46.29 30.09 44.04
CA GLY A 593 -46.98 31.28 44.54
C GLY A 593 -48.22 31.01 45.40
N PHE A 594 -48.50 29.76 45.76
CA PHE A 594 -49.63 29.44 46.64
C PHE A 594 -49.33 29.73 48.10
N VAL A 595 -50.34 30.23 48.83
CA VAL A 595 -50.27 30.49 50.27
C VAL A 595 -50.58 29.20 51.03
N ILE A 596 -49.56 28.59 51.64
CA ILE A 596 -49.69 27.32 52.36
C ILE A 596 -50.36 27.54 53.73
N PRO A 597 -51.39 26.76 54.11
CA PRO A 597 -52.00 26.84 55.43
C PRO A 597 -51.00 26.64 56.59
N ALA A 598 -51.11 27.46 57.64
CA ALA A 598 -50.16 27.50 58.76
C ALA A 598 -49.93 26.13 59.44
N LYS A 599 -50.99 25.31 59.59
CA LYS A 599 -50.91 23.97 60.20
C LYS A 599 -50.03 23.02 59.37
N ILE A 600 -50.14 23.06 58.04
CA ILE A 600 -49.31 22.27 57.12
C ILE A 600 -47.87 22.76 57.15
N GLN A 601 -47.67 24.09 57.14
CA GLN A 601 -46.35 24.72 57.19
C GLN A 601 -45.57 24.35 58.47
N GLN A 602 -46.24 24.31 59.63
CA GLN A 602 -45.63 23.89 60.89
C GLN A 602 -45.21 22.41 60.89
N THR A 603 -46.06 21.51 60.38
CA THR A 603 -45.70 20.09 60.28
C THR A 603 -44.55 19.87 59.29
N SER A 604 -44.57 20.56 58.15
CA SER A 604 -43.47 20.55 57.17
C SER A 604 -42.16 21.01 57.80
N SER A 605 -42.18 22.13 58.52
CA SER A 605 -41.00 22.67 59.23
C SER A 605 -40.44 21.68 60.26
N THR A 606 -41.30 21.00 61.00
CA THR A 606 -40.89 19.96 61.96
C THR A 606 -40.33 18.72 61.26
N ALA A 607 -40.98 18.26 60.19
CA ALA A 607 -40.50 17.12 59.40
C ALA A 607 -39.17 17.38 58.72
N GLN A 608 -38.91 18.62 58.28
CA GLN A 608 -37.67 19.05 57.64
C GLN A 608 -36.47 18.96 58.60
N LYS A 609 -36.66 19.29 59.89
CA LYS A 609 -35.59 19.22 60.92
C LYS A 609 -34.96 17.83 61.04
N PHE A 610 -35.76 16.79 60.84
CA PHE A 610 -35.36 15.39 61.04
C PHE A 610 -35.22 14.59 59.74
N CYS A 611 -35.61 15.16 58.59
CA CYS A 611 -35.59 14.48 57.30
C CYS A 611 -34.18 13.97 56.94
N LYS A 612 -33.13 14.75 57.21
CA LYS A 612 -31.74 14.35 56.92
C LYS A 612 -31.34 13.12 57.72
N GLN A 613 -31.63 13.13 59.01
CA GLN A 613 -31.34 12.03 59.93
C GLN A 613 -32.15 10.78 59.56
N ALA A 614 -33.44 10.94 59.22
CA ALA A 614 -34.31 9.86 58.79
C ALA A 614 -33.83 9.19 57.49
N VAL A 615 -33.37 9.97 56.51
CA VAL A 615 -32.81 9.42 55.25
C VAL A 615 -31.56 8.60 55.51
N ILE A 616 -30.64 9.09 56.35
CA ILE A 616 -29.41 8.35 56.69
C ILE A 616 -29.77 7.03 57.38
N LEU A 617 -30.71 7.06 58.34
CA LEU A 617 -31.18 5.86 59.00
C LEU A 617 -31.83 4.88 58.01
N LYS A 618 -32.63 5.37 57.04
CA LYS A 618 -33.22 4.53 55.98
C LYS A 618 -32.16 3.87 55.13
N GLN A 619 -31.07 4.57 54.80
CA GLN A 619 -29.93 3.99 54.10
C GLN A 619 -29.24 2.89 54.91
N VAL A 620 -29.04 3.11 56.21
CA VAL A 620 -28.43 2.11 57.11
C VAL A 620 -29.34 0.88 57.28
N ALA A 621 -30.65 1.09 57.46
CA ALA A 621 -31.63 0.00 57.54
C ALA A 621 -31.68 -0.81 56.23
N HIS A 622 -31.76 -0.12 55.09
CA HIS A 622 -31.73 -0.78 53.78
C HIS A 622 -30.41 -1.55 53.57
N PHE A 623 -29.27 -0.97 53.96
CA PHE A 623 -27.98 -1.65 53.90
C PHE A 623 -28.01 -2.96 54.71
N TYR A 624 -28.43 -2.92 55.97
CA TYR A 624 -28.50 -4.14 56.80
C TYR A 624 -29.50 -5.17 56.25
N ASN A 625 -30.68 -4.72 55.81
CA ASN A 625 -31.70 -5.63 55.26
C ASN A 625 -31.27 -6.28 53.92
N SER A 626 -30.30 -5.68 53.21
CA SER A 626 -29.82 -6.18 51.90
C SER A 626 -28.42 -6.80 51.93
N ILE A 627 -27.62 -6.58 52.98
CA ILE A 627 -26.23 -7.05 53.02
C ILE A 627 -26.15 -8.58 53.00
N ASP A 628 -27.10 -9.29 53.63
CA ASP A 628 -27.12 -10.76 53.63
C ASP A 628 -27.28 -11.35 52.21
N GLN A 629 -28.08 -10.70 51.36
CA GLN A 629 -28.20 -11.05 49.93
C GLN A 629 -26.90 -10.78 49.16
N GLN A 630 -26.09 -9.84 49.64
CA GLN A 630 -24.80 -9.54 49.05
C GLN A 630 -23.68 -10.45 49.59
N MET A 631 -23.80 -11.05 50.76
CA MET A 631 -22.73 -11.89 51.29
C MET A 631 -22.63 -13.21 50.53
N ILE A 632 -21.42 -13.57 50.09
CA ILE A 632 -21.18 -14.87 49.45
C ILE A 632 -21.35 -15.96 50.52
N PRO A 633 -22.18 -17.01 50.31
CA PRO A 633 -22.48 -18.02 51.33
C PRO A 633 -21.24 -18.64 51.98
N SER A 634 -20.21 -18.97 51.20
CA SER A 634 -18.97 -19.57 51.71
C SER A 634 -18.10 -18.61 52.54
N GLN A 635 -18.36 -17.30 52.49
CA GLN A 635 -17.64 -16.25 53.21
C GLN A 635 -18.45 -15.68 54.39
N LYS A 636 -19.74 -16.03 54.53
CA LYS A 636 -20.61 -15.55 55.64
C LYS A 636 -19.97 -15.72 57.03
N PRO A 637 -19.33 -16.86 57.38
CA PRO A 637 -18.69 -17.01 58.70
C PRO A 637 -17.61 -15.96 59.00
N MET A 638 -16.89 -15.48 57.97
CA MET A 638 -15.83 -14.49 58.11
C MET A 638 -16.34 -13.08 58.44
N MET A 639 -17.62 -12.79 58.19
CA MET A 639 -18.24 -11.48 58.45
C MET A 639 -19.20 -11.51 59.65
N LEU A 640 -19.41 -12.69 60.26
CA LEU A 640 -20.37 -12.89 61.34
C LEU A 640 -20.07 -12.00 62.56
N GLN A 641 -18.80 -11.85 62.93
CA GLN A 641 -18.41 -11.02 64.06
C GLN A 641 -18.75 -9.53 63.85
N SER A 642 -18.56 -9.02 62.63
CA SER A 642 -18.89 -7.64 62.27
C SER A 642 -20.41 -7.42 62.16
N ALA A 643 -21.17 -8.40 61.69
CA ALA A 643 -22.63 -8.36 61.68
C ALA A 643 -23.22 -8.38 63.10
N LEU A 644 -22.68 -9.20 64.00
CA LEU A 644 -23.08 -9.23 65.42
C LEU A 644 -22.72 -7.93 66.14
N ALA A 645 -21.57 -7.33 65.84
CA ALA A 645 -21.19 -6.02 66.37
C ALA A 645 -22.16 -4.90 65.93
N PHE A 646 -22.66 -4.95 64.69
CA PHE A 646 -23.70 -4.04 64.20
C PHE A 646 -25.02 -4.22 64.95
N GLU A 647 -25.49 -5.47 65.14
CA GLU A 647 -26.71 -5.76 65.90
C GLU A 647 -26.62 -5.35 67.38
N GLN A 648 -25.45 -5.48 68.00
CA GLN A 648 -25.23 -5.07 69.39
C GLN A 648 -25.45 -3.56 69.58
N ILE A 649 -25.08 -2.73 68.60
CA ILE A 649 -25.33 -1.27 68.66
C ILE A 649 -26.84 -0.97 68.67
N ILE A 650 -27.62 -1.75 67.93
CA ILE A 650 -29.09 -1.60 67.89
C ILE A 650 -29.72 -2.14 69.19
N LYS A 651 -29.27 -3.30 69.68
CA LYS A 651 -29.82 -3.93 70.91
C LYS A 651 -29.46 -3.15 72.18
N HIS A 652 -28.24 -2.60 72.30
CA HIS A 652 -27.83 -1.79 73.46
C HIS A 652 -28.58 -0.46 73.57
N SER A 653 -29.09 0.09 72.45
CA SER A 653 -29.93 1.30 72.48
C SER A 653 -31.27 1.11 73.21
N LYS A 654 -31.74 -0.14 73.41
CA LYS A 654 -32.92 -0.43 74.24
C LYS A 654 -32.62 -0.41 75.75
N ALA A 655 -31.36 -0.50 76.17
CA ALA A 655 -30.96 -0.64 77.58
C ALA A 655 -30.56 0.69 78.26
N GLU A 656 -30.05 1.68 77.50
CA GLU A 656 -29.56 2.97 78.04
C GLU A 656 -30.56 4.14 77.88
N GLY A 657 -31.78 3.87 77.41
CA GLY A 657 -32.82 4.89 77.13
C GLY A 657 -33.18 4.93 75.64
N GLN A 658 -34.48 4.89 75.33
CA GLN A 658 -34.98 4.81 73.96
C GLN A 658 -34.67 6.09 73.18
N ILE A 659 -33.95 5.99 72.06
CA ILE A 659 -33.60 7.14 71.23
C ILE A 659 -34.84 7.61 70.47
N THR A 660 -35.28 8.84 70.76
CA THR A 660 -36.46 9.48 70.18
C THR A 660 -36.08 10.64 69.25
N TRP A 661 -37.06 11.21 68.54
CA TRP A 661 -36.85 12.36 67.66
C TRP A 661 -36.64 13.68 68.45
N ASP A 662 -36.94 13.70 69.75
CA ASP A 662 -36.84 14.90 70.60
C ASP A 662 -35.40 15.38 70.86
N ASN A 663 -34.40 14.50 70.78
CA ASN A 663 -32.99 14.84 71.07
C ASN A 663 -32.08 14.70 69.83
N PRO A 664 -31.88 15.77 69.03
CA PRO A 664 -31.12 15.70 67.78
C PRO A 664 -29.63 15.38 67.97
N LYS A 665 -29.03 15.72 69.13
CA LYS A 665 -27.60 15.50 69.40
C LYS A 665 -27.29 14.02 69.68
N GLU A 666 -28.12 13.37 70.50
CA GLU A 666 -28.01 11.94 70.77
C GLU A 666 -28.32 11.09 69.53
N LEU A 667 -29.32 11.51 68.76
CA LEU A 667 -29.65 10.90 67.48
C LEU A 667 -28.48 10.93 66.49
N GLU A 668 -27.76 12.06 66.38
CA GLU A 668 -26.61 12.17 65.47
C GLU A 668 -25.43 11.29 65.93
N ALA A 669 -25.16 11.23 67.24
CA ALA A 669 -24.12 10.36 67.79
C ALA A 669 -24.43 8.87 67.55
N TYR A 670 -25.70 8.48 67.70
CA TYR A 670 -26.18 7.13 67.40
C TYR A 670 -26.06 6.77 65.91
N ILE A 671 -26.47 7.69 65.03
CA ILE A 671 -26.32 7.53 63.57
C ILE A 671 -24.86 7.31 63.20
N LYS A 672 -23.92 8.09 63.76
CA LYS A 672 -22.48 7.92 63.49
C LYS A 672 -21.97 6.55 63.92
N LYS A 673 -22.36 6.05 65.10
CA LYS A 673 -21.98 4.69 65.56
C LYS A 673 -22.50 3.61 64.61
N LEU A 674 -23.75 3.73 64.16
CA LEU A 674 -24.35 2.80 63.20
C LEU A 674 -23.68 2.86 61.82
N GLN A 675 -23.37 4.06 61.31
CA GLN A 675 -22.67 4.23 60.04
C GLN A 675 -21.28 3.60 60.05
N ILE A 676 -20.49 3.83 61.12
CA ILE A 676 -19.15 3.24 61.25
C ILE A 676 -19.23 1.70 61.23
N ALA A 677 -20.20 1.11 61.94
CA ALA A 677 -20.38 -0.33 61.95
C ALA A 677 -20.86 -0.88 60.59
N ALA A 678 -21.77 -0.18 59.91
CA ALA A 678 -22.21 -0.53 58.55
C ALA A 678 -21.05 -0.44 57.54
N GLU A 679 -20.25 0.62 57.59
CA GLU A 679 -19.08 0.82 56.72
C GLU A 679 -18.01 -0.26 56.93
N ARG A 680 -17.75 -0.65 58.18
CA ARG A 680 -16.85 -1.77 58.48
C ARG A 680 -17.35 -3.07 57.85
N LEU A 681 -18.62 -3.41 58.03
CA LEU A 681 -19.20 -4.61 57.42
C LEU A 681 -19.18 -4.54 55.89
N ALA A 682 -19.48 -3.38 55.32
CA ALA A 682 -19.46 -3.15 53.87
C ALA A 682 -18.06 -3.30 53.27
N THR A 683 -17.04 -2.75 53.94
CA THR A 683 -15.65 -2.81 53.48
C THR A 683 -15.10 -4.23 53.57
N GLU A 684 -15.38 -4.97 54.64
CA GLU A 684 -15.05 -6.39 54.75
C GLU A 684 -15.73 -7.20 53.63
N ASN A 685 -17.04 -7.03 53.40
CA ASN A 685 -17.76 -7.73 52.33
C ASN A 685 -17.22 -7.41 50.92
N ARG A 686 -16.95 -6.12 50.62
CA ARG A 686 -16.35 -5.72 49.33
C ARG A 686 -14.98 -6.35 49.13
N LYS A 687 -14.15 -6.38 50.16
CA LYS A 687 -12.81 -6.98 50.11
C LYS A 687 -12.89 -8.49 49.87
N LEU A 688 -13.76 -9.20 50.59
CA LEU A 688 -13.95 -10.65 50.43
C LEU A 688 -14.54 -11.01 49.06
N ARG A 689 -15.50 -10.23 48.55
CA ARG A 689 -16.02 -10.36 47.18
C ARG A 689 -14.94 -10.15 46.12
N LYS A 690 -14.07 -9.16 46.30
CA LYS A 690 -12.93 -8.93 45.40
C LYS A 690 -11.98 -10.12 45.39
N TRP A 691 -11.61 -10.65 46.56
CA TRP A 691 -10.80 -11.86 46.65
C TRP A 691 -11.48 -13.07 46.02
N HIS A 692 -12.80 -13.22 46.20
CA HIS A 692 -13.57 -14.27 45.54
C HIS A 692 -13.48 -14.16 44.02
N THR A 693 -13.67 -12.96 43.47
CA THR A 693 -13.58 -12.71 42.03
C THR A 693 -12.18 -13.00 41.49
N ASN A 694 -11.14 -12.56 42.19
CA ASN A 694 -9.74 -12.86 41.82
C ASN A 694 -9.48 -14.37 41.79
N PHE A 695 -10.02 -15.12 42.77
CA PHE A 695 -9.92 -16.58 42.78
C PHE A 695 -10.68 -17.20 41.60
N THR A 696 -11.87 -16.68 41.26
CA THR A 696 -12.62 -17.13 40.08
C THR A 696 -11.77 -16.99 38.82
N GLU A 697 -11.21 -15.81 38.57
CA GLU A 697 -10.37 -15.54 37.40
C GLU A 697 -9.16 -16.47 37.35
N LYS A 698 -8.49 -16.68 38.48
CA LYS A 698 -7.32 -17.58 38.56
C LYS A 698 -7.69 -19.04 38.32
N VAL A 699 -8.76 -19.54 38.92
CA VAL A 699 -9.21 -20.93 38.73
C VAL A 699 -9.70 -21.17 37.30
N VAL A 700 -10.44 -20.22 36.71
CA VAL A 700 -10.85 -20.28 35.30
C VAL A 700 -9.62 -20.24 34.38
N GLY A 701 -8.62 -19.40 34.69
CA GLY A 701 -7.35 -19.38 33.96
C GLY A 701 -6.62 -20.73 34.01
N LEU A 702 -6.60 -21.39 35.17
CA LEU A 702 -6.02 -22.73 35.34
C LEU A 702 -6.73 -23.79 34.47
N MET A 703 -8.04 -23.65 34.20
CA MET A 703 -8.76 -24.56 33.30
C MET A 703 -8.22 -24.60 31.87
N ASN A 704 -7.43 -23.61 31.44
CA ASN A 704 -6.85 -23.53 30.11
C ASN A 704 -5.34 -23.86 30.09
N ILE A 705 -4.76 -24.25 31.22
CA ILE A 705 -3.33 -24.53 31.34
C ILE A 705 -3.11 -26.04 31.30
N ASP A 706 -2.32 -26.48 30.33
CA ASP A 706 -1.97 -27.89 30.14
C ASP A 706 -1.17 -28.44 31.35
N LEU A 707 -1.66 -29.54 31.93
CA LEU A 707 -1.07 -30.18 33.11
C LEU A 707 0.32 -30.77 32.87
N LEU A 708 0.63 -31.20 31.64
CA LEU A 708 1.88 -31.88 31.27
C LEU A 708 2.97 -30.87 30.92
N ARG A 709 2.68 -29.95 30.01
CA ARG A 709 3.65 -29.00 29.45
C ARG A 709 3.90 -27.82 30.39
N GLN A 710 2.91 -27.41 31.17
CA GLN A 710 2.95 -26.17 31.96
C GLN A 710 2.71 -26.40 33.45
N GLN A 711 3.25 -27.50 34.00
CA GLN A 711 3.11 -27.85 35.42
C GLN A 711 3.56 -26.72 36.38
N GLN A 712 4.56 -25.93 36.01
CA GLN A 712 5.03 -24.81 36.84
C GLN A 712 3.95 -23.73 37.03
N ARG A 713 3.20 -23.39 35.97
CA ARG A 713 2.13 -22.38 36.07
C ARG A 713 1.00 -22.82 36.99
N TRP A 714 0.70 -24.12 37.03
CA TRP A 714 -0.22 -24.68 38.01
C TRP A 714 0.28 -24.52 39.45
N LYS A 715 1.58 -24.74 39.70
CA LYS A 715 2.19 -24.53 41.02
C LYS A 715 2.16 -23.06 41.44
N ASP A 716 2.53 -22.16 40.54
CA ASP A 716 2.54 -20.72 40.79
C ASP A 716 1.12 -20.21 41.10
N GLY A 717 0.13 -20.61 40.30
CA GLY A 717 -1.27 -20.28 40.52
C GLY A 717 -1.79 -20.77 41.88
N LEU A 718 -1.46 -22.00 42.30
CA LEU A 718 -1.81 -22.50 43.62
C LEU A 718 -1.10 -21.76 44.75
N GLN A 719 0.17 -21.39 44.57
CA GLN A 719 0.93 -20.64 45.58
C GLN A 719 0.36 -19.25 45.79
N GLU A 720 -0.07 -18.56 44.72
CA GLU A 720 -0.78 -17.29 44.80
C GLU A 720 -2.08 -17.42 45.60
N LEU A 721 -2.91 -18.43 45.30
CA LEU A 721 -4.16 -18.68 46.02
C LEU A 721 -3.91 -18.95 47.51
N ARG A 722 -2.89 -19.74 47.86
CA ARG A 722 -2.50 -19.98 49.26
C ARG A 722 -2.02 -18.70 49.95
N GLY A 723 -1.23 -17.88 49.25
CA GLY A 723 -0.72 -16.61 49.78
C GLY A 723 -1.82 -15.63 50.18
N VAL A 724 -2.97 -15.65 49.50
CA VAL A 724 -4.13 -14.82 49.89
C VAL A 724 -4.72 -15.26 51.23
N PHE A 725 -4.81 -16.57 51.50
CA PHE A 725 -5.28 -17.04 52.79
C PHE A 725 -4.34 -16.62 53.93
N SER A 726 -3.03 -16.75 53.74
CA SER A 726 -2.04 -16.27 54.72
C SER A 726 -2.12 -14.75 54.96
N ASN A 727 -2.39 -13.98 53.90
CA ASN A 727 -2.61 -12.54 54.02
C ASN A 727 -3.90 -12.21 54.81
N LEU A 728 -4.99 -12.95 54.59
CA LEU A 728 -6.23 -12.75 55.35
C LEU A 728 -6.06 -13.11 56.84
N GLU A 729 -5.28 -14.15 57.17
CA GLU A 729 -4.93 -14.47 58.55
C GLU A 729 -4.17 -13.33 59.23
N SER A 730 -3.20 -12.71 58.54
CA SER A 730 -2.46 -11.55 59.08
C SER A 730 -3.34 -10.32 59.35
N GLN A 731 -4.50 -10.24 58.71
CA GLN A 731 -5.47 -9.16 58.85
C GLN A 731 -6.51 -9.42 59.95
N GLY A 732 -6.39 -10.53 60.68
CA GLY A 732 -7.24 -10.85 61.83
C GLY A 732 -8.43 -11.77 61.52
N PHE A 733 -8.54 -12.33 60.31
CA PHE A 733 -9.53 -13.39 60.04
C PHE A 733 -9.08 -14.71 60.65
N LEU A 734 -9.96 -15.39 61.40
CA LEU A 734 -9.63 -16.67 62.03
C LEU A 734 -9.65 -17.81 61.01
N ALA A 735 -8.67 -18.72 61.08
CA ALA A 735 -8.59 -19.89 60.19
C ALA A 735 -9.86 -20.74 60.17
N ARG A 736 -10.55 -20.87 61.32
CA ARG A 736 -11.82 -21.59 61.44
C ARG A 736 -12.94 -20.99 60.57
N ASP A 737 -12.97 -19.67 60.41
CA ASP A 737 -14.01 -18.97 59.66
C ASP A 737 -13.77 -19.04 58.15
N MET A 738 -12.52 -19.31 57.74
CA MET A 738 -12.12 -19.50 56.34
C MET A 738 -12.35 -20.93 55.82
N LYS A 739 -12.68 -21.90 56.69
CA LYS A 739 -12.83 -23.32 56.32
C LYS A 739 -13.85 -23.54 55.20
N ALA A 740 -15.02 -22.92 55.29
CA ALA A 740 -16.07 -23.02 54.27
C ALA A 740 -15.62 -22.47 52.91
N TRP A 741 -14.81 -21.41 52.91
CA TRP A 741 -14.29 -20.78 51.70
C TRP A 741 -13.15 -21.58 51.05
N ARG A 742 -12.23 -22.14 51.86
CA ARG A 742 -11.19 -23.08 51.40
C ARG A 742 -11.82 -24.32 50.75
N LEU A 743 -12.83 -24.90 51.39
CA LEU A 743 -13.55 -26.07 50.87
C LEU A 743 -14.22 -25.75 49.53
N HIS A 744 -14.91 -24.61 49.42
CA HIS A 744 -15.52 -24.18 48.17
C HIS A 744 -14.50 -24.10 47.01
N TRP A 745 -13.35 -23.48 47.26
CA TRP A 745 -12.32 -23.33 46.22
C TRP A 745 -11.60 -24.63 45.88
N ASN A 746 -11.41 -25.54 46.83
CA ASN A 746 -10.92 -26.88 46.50
C ASN A 746 -11.86 -27.60 45.54
N HIS A 747 -13.18 -27.48 45.71
CA HIS A 747 -14.14 -28.06 44.76
C HIS A 747 -14.07 -27.42 43.37
N GLN A 748 -13.82 -26.11 43.27
CA GLN A 748 -13.64 -25.48 41.95
C GLN A 748 -12.29 -25.87 41.31
N LEU A 749 -11.22 -25.92 42.10
CA LEU A 749 -9.93 -26.44 41.64
C LEU A 749 -10.03 -27.91 41.22
N TYR A 750 -10.86 -28.71 41.89
CA TYR A 750 -11.12 -30.10 41.51
C TYR A 750 -11.69 -30.17 40.10
N LYS A 751 -12.72 -29.36 39.79
CA LYS A 751 -13.30 -29.31 38.45
C LYS A 751 -12.30 -28.86 37.39
N ALA A 752 -11.50 -27.84 37.70
CA ALA A 752 -10.48 -27.34 36.78
C ALA A 752 -9.40 -28.38 36.49
N LEU A 753 -8.93 -29.06 37.55
CA LEU A 753 -7.96 -30.13 37.46
C LEU A 753 -8.53 -31.35 36.72
N GLU A 754 -9.79 -31.72 37.00
CA GLU A 754 -10.47 -32.86 36.35
C GLU A 754 -10.62 -32.65 34.85
N HIS A 755 -11.04 -31.46 34.43
CA HIS A 755 -11.16 -31.14 33.01
C HIS A 755 -9.82 -31.28 32.28
N GLN A 756 -8.76 -30.67 32.82
CA GLN A 756 -7.44 -30.74 32.20
C GLN A 756 -6.81 -32.14 32.34
N TYR A 757 -7.16 -32.91 33.37
CA TYR A 757 -6.76 -34.31 33.51
C TYR A 757 -7.41 -35.19 32.44
N GLN A 758 -8.72 -35.04 32.19
CA GLN A 758 -9.43 -35.74 31.12
C GLN A 758 -8.86 -35.41 29.74
N MET A 759 -8.67 -34.12 29.44
CA MET A 759 -8.04 -33.68 28.18
C MET A 759 -6.63 -34.24 28.02
N GLY A 760 -5.84 -34.25 29.09
CA GLY A 760 -4.50 -34.84 29.07
C GLY A 760 -4.50 -36.36 28.92
N LEU A 761 -5.52 -37.09 29.42
CA LEU A 761 -5.65 -38.54 29.19
C LEU A 761 -5.98 -38.87 27.74
N GLU A 762 -6.81 -38.04 27.07
CA GLU A 762 -7.18 -38.22 25.67
C GLU A 762 -6.03 -37.88 24.71
N ALA A 763 -5.29 -36.80 24.98
CA ALA A 763 -4.23 -36.27 24.12
C ALA A 763 -2.81 -36.58 24.62
N LEU A 764 -2.65 -37.57 25.51
CA LEU A 764 -1.38 -37.85 26.17
C LEU A 764 -0.23 -38.08 25.18
N ASN A 765 -0.45 -38.93 24.19
CA ASN A 765 0.55 -39.33 23.19
C ASN A 765 1.11 -38.15 22.40
N GLU A 766 0.31 -37.10 22.18
CA GLU A 766 0.68 -35.91 21.41
C GLU A 766 1.45 -34.88 22.27
N ASN A 767 1.17 -34.87 23.58
CA ASN A 767 1.65 -33.84 24.50
C ASN A 767 2.81 -34.28 25.39
N LEU A 768 3.20 -35.56 25.35
CA LEU A 768 4.37 -36.07 26.04
C LEU A 768 5.69 -35.47 25.50
N PRO A 769 6.72 -35.33 26.34
CA PRO A 769 8.05 -34.92 25.90
C PRO A 769 8.61 -35.84 24.81
N GLU A 770 9.30 -35.25 23.83
CA GLU A 770 9.83 -35.99 22.69
C GLU A 770 10.92 -37.00 23.11
N ILE A 771 10.77 -38.25 22.67
CA ILE A 771 11.71 -39.36 22.89
C ILE A 771 12.48 -39.58 21.58
N ASN A 772 13.76 -39.23 21.59
CA ASN A 772 14.64 -39.43 20.43
C ASN A 772 15.20 -40.86 20.44
N ILE A 773 15.11 -41.53 19.30
CA ILE A 773 15.64 -42.89 19.08
C ILE A 773 16.37 -42.94 17.74
N ASP A 774 17.40 -43.78 17.64
CA ASP A 774 18.11 -44.03 16.39
C ASP A 774 17.69 -45.39 15.82
N LEU A 775 17.48 -45.47 14.51
CA LEU A 775 17.38 -46.73 13.79
C LEU A 775 18.79 -47.11 13.30
N THR A 776 19.24 -48.33 13.59
CA THR A 776 20.61 -48.78 13.22
C THR A 776 20.59 -50.18 12.60
N TYR A 777 21.59 -50.50 11.77
CA TYR A 777 21.79 -51.84 11.22
C TYR A 777 23.00 -52.52 11.89
N LYS A 778 22.78 -53.63 12.59
CA LYS A 778 23.82 -54.41 13.27
C LYS A 778 23.54 -55.91 13.18
N GLN A 779 24.60 -56.71 12.97
CA GLN A 779 24.52 -58.18 12.91
C GLN A 779 23.45 -58.73 11.94
N GLY A 780 23.31 -58.11 10.76
CA GLY A 780 22.33 -58.59 9.77
C GLY A 780 20.88 -58.16 10.03
N ARG A 781 20.59 -57.32 11.05
CA ARG A 781 19.22 -56.91 11.40
C ARG A 781 19.12 -55.41 11.71
N ILE A 782 17.99 -54.82 11.38
CA ILE A 782 17.62 -53.45 11.76
C ILE A 782 17.15 -53.47 13.22
N GLN A 783 17.70 -52.58 14.05
CA GLN A 783 17.43 -52.51 15.49
C GLN A 783 17.27 -51.04 15.93
N PHE A 784 16.32 -50.78 16.82
CA PHE A 784 16.16 -49.47 17.48
C PHE A 784 17.20 -49.31 18.60
N LYS A 785 17.72 -48.09 18.76
CA LYS A 785 18.62 -47.69 19.82
C LYS A 785 18.11 -46.40 20.49
N PRO A 786 17.70 -46.41 21.76
CA PRO A 786 17.59 -47.57 22.66
C PRO A 786 16.63 -48.65 22.16
N PRO A 787 16.73 -49.90 22.68
CA PRO A 787 15.83 -50.99 22.30
C PRO A 787 14.36 -50.64 22.48
N PHE A 788 13.50 -51.28 21.69
CA PHE A 788 12.07 -51.01 21.66
C PHE A 788 11.41 -51.12 23.05
N GLU A 789 11.86 -52.08 23.86
CA GLU A 789 11.39 -52.32 25.22
C GLU A 789 11.73 -51.17 26.18
N GLU A 790 12.91 -50.56 26.01
CA GLU A 790 13.35 -49.43 26.84
C GLU A 790 12.57 -48.16 26.49
N VAL A 791 12.32 -47.94 25.20
CA VAL A 791 11.46 -46.85 24.71
C VAL A 791 10.05 -47.00 25.26
N ARG A 792 9.51 -48.23 25.22
CA ARG A 792 8.20 -48.57 25.80
C ARG A 792 8.16 -48.32 27.31
N ALA A 793 9.20 -48.73 28.05
CA ALA A 793 9.30 -48.49 29.48
C ALA A 793 9.39 -46.98 29.83
N ARG A 794 10.12 -46.20 29.03
CA ARG A 794 10.25 -44.74 29.23
C ARG A 794 8.90 -44.03 29.00
N TYR A 795 8.20 -44.39 27.93
CA TYR A 795 6.86 -43.88 27.65
C TYR A 795 5.88 -44.16 28.80
N TYR A 796 5.80 -45.42 29.24
CA TYR A 796 4.89 -45.81 30.32
C TYR A 796 5.25 -45.18 31.67
N ARG A 797 6.52 -44.83 31.90
CA ARG A 797 6.95 -44.08 33.09
C ARG A 797 6.38 -42.66 33.09
N GLU A 798 6.43 -41.95 31.98
CA GLU A 798 5.86 -40.60 31.87
C GLU A 798 4.34 -40.62 31.93
N MET A 799 3.70 -41.62 31.32
CA MET A 799 2.26 -41.85 31.46
C MET A 799 1.86 -42.08 32.93
N LYS A 800 2.59 -42.94 33.66
CA LYS A 800 2.34 -43.18 35.09
C LYS A 800 2.51 -41.91 35.91
N ARG A 801 3.51 -41.09 35.59
CA ARG A 801 3.75 -39.80 36.25
C ARG A 801 2.56 -38.87 36.08
N PHE A 802 2.02 -38.75 34.86
CA PHE A 802 0.83 -37.95 34.59
C PHE A 802 -0.40 -38.46 35.34
N ILE A 803 -0.68 -39.77 35.26
CA ILE A 803 -1.83 -40.40 35.95
C ILE A 803 -1.78 -40.13 37.45
N SER A 804 -0.59 -40.05 38.05
CA SER A 804 -0.40 -39.83 39.49
C SER A 804 -0.56 -38.37 39.97
N ILE A 805 -0.71 -37.39 39.05
CA ILE A 805 -0.79 -35.96 39.42
C ILE A 805 -1.92 -35.67 40.43
N PRO A 806 -3.18 -36.15 40.24
CA PRO A 806 -4.25 -35.86 41.20
C PRO A 806 -4.00 -36.39 42.62
N ASN A 807 -3.21 -37.46 42.77
CA ASN A 807 -2.85 -38.03 44.08
C ASN A 807 -1.82 -37.17 44.85
N GLN A 808 -0.99 -36.43 44.10
CA GLN A 808 0.02 -35.52 44.66
C GLN A 808 -0.47 -34.08 44.73
N PHE A 809 -1.60 -33.77 44.10
CA PHE A 809 -2.18 -32.43 44.11
C PHE A 809 -2.64 -32.07 45.51
N ARG A 810 -2.14 -30.94 46.02
CA ARG A 810 -2.61 -30.34 47.27
C ARG A 810 -3.29 -29.04 46.88
N GLY A 811 -4.55 -28.87 47.24
CA GLY A 811 -5.30 -27.65 46.94
C GLY A 811 -4.89 -26.48 47.83
N VAL A 812 -5.90 -25.76 48.32
CA VAL A 812 -5.75 -24.58 49.20
C VAL A 812 -6.06 -24.88 50.67
N SER A 813 -6.35 -26.13 51.02
CA SER A 813 -6.50 -26.60 52.41
C SER A 813 -5.16 -26.84 53.11
N GLU A 814 -5.21 -26.84 54.45
CA GLU A 814 -4.09 -27.21 55.32
C GLU A 814 -3.74 -28.70 55.20
N THR A 815 -2.51 -29.05 55.59
CA THR A 815 -1.90 -30.38 55.39
C THR A 815 -2.63 -31.56 56.04
N ASP A 816 -3.56 -31.30 56.96
CA ASP A 816 -4.28 -32.31 57.75
C ASP A 816 -5.73 -32.60 57.28
N GLU A 817 -6.22 -31.96 56.19
CA GLU A 817 -7.56 -32.21 55.64
C GLU A 817 -7.56 -33.28 54.52
N GLU A 818 -8.59 -34.14 54.49
CA GLU A 818 -8.75 -35.19 53.47
C GLU A 818 -8.71 -34.63 52.04
N CYS A 819 -7.86 -35.22 51.21
CA CYS A 819 -7.58 -34.72 49.88
C CYS A 819 -8.66 -35.19 48.89
N ILE A 820 -9.61 -34.30 48.54
CA ILE A 820 -10.70 -34.62 47.57
C ILE A 820 -10.20 -35.00 46.17
N PHE A 821 -8.95 -34.68 45.83
CA PHE A 821 -8.39 -34.81 44.48
C PHE A 821 -8.00 -36.25 44.09
N SER A 822 -7.68 -37.13 45.05
CA SER A 822 -7.24 -38.51 44.75
C SER A 822 -8.32 -39.36 44.10
N VAL A 823 -9.59 -39.16 44.51
CA VAL A 823 -10.79 -39.84 43.96
C VAL A 823 -10.96 -39.61 42.46
N MET A 824 -10.38 -38.54 41.91
CA MET A 824 -10.39 -38.24 40.46
C MET A 824 -9.78 -39.35 39.61
N THR A 825 -8.73 -40.02 40.13
CA THR A 825 -8.06 -41.10 39.39
C THR A 825 -8.97 -42.31 39.19
N GLU A 826 -9.78 -42.66 40.18
CA GLU A 826 -10.76 -43.76 40.11
C GLU A 826 -11.94 -43.40 39.20
N ARG A 827 -12.45 -42.17 39.31
CA ARG A 827 -13.60 -41.72 38.49
C ARG A 827 -13.31 -41.65 37.00
N ASN A 828 -12.08 -41.33 36.63
CA ASN A 828 -11.66 -41.16 35.24
C ASN A 828 -10.89 -42.38 34.70
N ALA A 829 -10.99 -43.53 35.38
CA ALA A 829 -10.26 -44.76 35.02
C ALA A 829 -10.60 -45.29 33.61
N SER A 830 -11.79 -45.01 33.08
CA SER A 830 -12.17 -45.36 31.71
C SER A 830 -11.25 -44.70 30.66
N GLY A 831 -10.73 -43.50 30.95
CA GLY A 831 -9.78 -42.80 30.10
C GLY A 831 -8.46 -43.56 29.93
N PHE A 832 -8.07 -44.39 30.91
CA PHE A 832 -6.85 -45.19 30.82
C PHE A 832 -6.93 -46.21 29.67
N LEU A 833 -8.09 -46.81 29.42
CA LEU A 833 -8.27 -47.74 28.30
C LEU A 833 -7.92 -47.07 26.97
N THR A 834 -8.41 -45.85 26.76
CA THR A 834 -8.10 -45.04 25.57
C THR A 834 -6.61 -44.73 25.49
N THR A 835 -5.99 -44.30 26.60
CA THR A 835 -4.56 -43.98 26.64
C THR A 835 -3.69 -45.21 26.32
N PHE A 836 -3.99 -46.37 26.92
CA PHE A 836 -3.28 -47.62 26.64
C PHE A 836 -3.49 -48.09 25.20
N SER A 837 -4.73 -48.01 24.66
CA SER A 837 -5.00 -48.36 23.27
C SER A 837 -4.19 -47.51 22.30
N LYS A 838 -4.20 -46.18 22.48
CA LYS A 838 -3.40 -45.26 21.66
C LYS A 838 -1.90 -45.52 21.81
N ALA A 839 -1.42 -45.88 23.01
CA ALA A 839 -0.02 -46.25 23.22
C ALA A 839 0.36 -47.49 22.42
N GLU A 840 -0.46 -48.54 22.41
CA GLU A 840 -0.21 -49.73 21.60
C GLU A 840 -0.24 -49.44 20.09
N ASP A 841 -1.16 -48.58 19.62
CA ASP A 841 -1.20 -48.15 18.22
C ASP A 841 0.03 -47.29 17.84
N LEU A 842 0.54 -46.46 18.77
CA LEU A 842 1.80 -45.73 18.60
C LEU A 842 2.99 -46.68 18.48
N PHE A 843 3.07 -47.70 19.33
CA PHE A 843 4.14 -48.70 19.25
C PHE A 843 4.05 -49.57 17.99
N ARG A 844 2.83 -49.86 17.51
CA ARG A 844 2.62 -50.53 16.22
C ARG A 844 3.18 -49.70 15.07
N ARG A 845 2.79 -48.42 14.97
CA ARG A 845 3.33 -47.48 13.97
C ARG A 845 4.83 -47.31 14.09
N LEU A 846 5.38 -47.30 15.30
CA LEU A 846 6.83 -47.22 15.51
C LEU A 846 7.54 -48.45 14.93
N ALA A 847 6.99 -49.65 15.12
CA ALA A 847 7.56 -50.87 14.56
C ALA A 847 7.55 -50.86 13.01
N GLU A 848 6.48 -50.31 12.40
CA GLU A 848 6.34 -50.15 10.95
C GLU A 848 7.38 -49.20 10.34
N VAL A 849 7.97 -48.28 11.11
CA VAL A 849 9.04 -47.37 10.62
C VAL A 849 10.26 -48.13 10.10
N ALA A 850 10.52 -49.34 10.60
CA ALA A 850 11.63 -50.15 10.14
C ALA A 850 11.37 -50.82 8.77
N ASP A 851 10.11 -50.99 8.37
CA ASP A 851 9.72 -51.78 7.19
C ASP A 851 10.26 -51.25 5.86
N PRO A 852 10.18 -49.93 5.55
CA PRO A 852 10.70 -49.38 4.31
C PRO A 852 12.20 -49.60 4.12
N PHE A 853 12.95 -49.77 5.23
CA PHE A 853 14.39 -49.99 5.21
C PHE A 853 14.77 -51.48 5.10
N LYS A 854 13.86 -52.41 5.37
CA LYS A 854 14.17 -53.85 5.35
C LYS A 854 14.66 -54.30 3.97
N GLU A 855 13.98 -53.89 2.90
CA GLU A 855 14.33 -54.28 1.52
C GLU A 855 15.75 -53.87 1.11
N TRP A 856 16.17 -52.66 1.52
CA TRP A 856 17.50 -52.11 1.19
C TRP A 856 18.65 -52.87 1.84
N VAL A 857 18.36 -53.53 2.94
CA VAL A 857 19.35 -54.12 3.81
C VAL A 857 19.47 -55.64 3.60
N ILE A 858 18.54 -56.26 2.86
CA ILE A 858 18.56 -57.69 2.47
C ILE A 858 19.89 -58.07 1.83
N ILE A 859 20.47 -57.19 1.00
CA ILE A 859 21.74 -57.48 0.34
C ILE A 859 22.91 -57.71 1.31
N GLY A 860 22.83 -57.10 2.51
CA GLY A 860 23.80 -57.31 3.58
C GLY A 860 23.62 -58.62 4.34
N GLN A 861 22.60 -59.43 4.02
CA GLN A 861 22.32 -60.73 4.63
C GLN A 861 22.77 -61.92 3.77
N VAL A 862 23.22 -61.67 2.54
CA VAL A 862 23.65 -62.69 1.56
C VAL A 862 25.12 -62.50 1.23
N ASP A 863 25.82 -63.58 0.85
CA ASP A 863 27.18 -63.49 0.34
C ASP A 863 27.20 -62.89 -1.08
N MET A 864 27.63 -61.63 -1.17
CA MET A 864 27.65 -60.85 -2.41
C MET A 864 28.61 -61.43 -3.45
N GLU A 865 29.72 -62.05 -3.04
CA GLU A 865 30.74 -62.58 -3.96
C GLU A 865 30.22 -63.82 -4.68
N ALA A 866 29.66 -64.77 -3.92
CA ALA A 866 29.05 -65.98 -4.47
C ALA A 866 27.86 -65.67 -5.39
N LEU A 867 27.09 -64.62 -5.08
CA LEU A 867 25.94 -64.23 -5.90
C LEU A 867 26.37 -63.66 -7.26
N VAL A 868 27.45 -62.87 -7.26
CA VAL A 868 28.02 -62.26 -8.45
C VAL A 868 28.69 -63.30 -9.37
N GLU A 869 29.45 -64.26 -8.83
CA GLU A 869 30.11 -65.30 -9.63
C GLU A 869 29.11 -66.25 -10.34
N ASN A 870 27.95 -66.53 -9.74
CA ASN A 870 26.97 -67.46 -10.30
C ASN A 870 26.05 -66.85 -11.38
N HIS A 871 25.92 -65.52 -11.46
CA HIS A 871 24.89 -64.86 -12.28
C HIS A 871 25.44 -63.88 -13.34
N LEU A 872 26.74 -63.59 -13.36
CA LEU A 872 27.33 -62.66 -14.33
C LEU A 872 28.31 -63.37 -15.28
N PHE A 873 27.99 -63.35 -16.58
CA PHE A 873 28.80 -64.00 -17.61
C PHE A 873 29.13 -63.07 -18.79
N ASN A 874 28.15 -62.26 -19.23
CA ASN A 874 28.28 -61.37 -20.38
C ASN A 874 28.51 -59.91 -19.95
N GLU A 875 29.18 -59.11 -20.78
CA GLU A 875 29.46 -57.68 -20.51
C GLU A 875 28.19 -56.89 -20.11
N GLN A 876 27.07 -57.16 -20.79
CA GLN A 876 25.79 -56.50 -20.55
C GLN A 876 25.24 -56.78 -19.14
N ASP A 877 25.57 -57.91 -18.53
CA ASP A 877 25.10 -58.27 -17.20
C ASP A 877 25.75 -57.35 -16.15
N TRP A 878 27.07 -57.12 -16.25
CA TRP A 878 27.75 -56.12 -15.42
C TRP A 878 27.23 -54.71 -15.70
N GLU A 879 27.05 -54.32 -16.97
CA GLU A 879 26.57 -52.98 -17.32
C GLU A 879 25.17 -52.69 -16.75
N LYS A 880 24.23 -53.64 -16.85
CA LYS A 880 22.89 -53.53 -16.28
C LYS A 880 22.94 -53.40 -14.76
N ASN A 881 23.76 -54.21 -14.08
CA ASN A 881 23.88 -54.17 -12.62
C ASN A 881 24.55 -52.88 -12.12
N PHE A 882 25.58 -52.37 -12.81
CA PHE A 882 26.17 -51.06 -12.51
C PHE A 882 25.16 -49.91 -12.71
N LYS A 883 24.36 -49.94 -13.78
CA LYS A 883 23.27 -48.97 -14.00
C LYS A 883 22.20 -49.06 -12.91
N ALA A 884 21.77 -50.27 -12.55
CA ALA A 884 20.78 -50.49 -11.50
C ALA A 884 21.27 -50.00 -10.14
N LEU A 885 22.53 -50.26 -9.78
CA LEU A 885 23.14 -49.73 -8.56
C LEU A 885 23.19 -48.20 -8.55
N LYS A 886 23.51 -47.57 -9.67
CA LYS A 886 23.50 -46.10 -9.79
C LYS A 886 22.10 -45.51 -9.60
N VAL A 887 21.05 -46.18 -10.08
CA VAL A 887 19.65 -45.77 -9.85
C VAL A 887 19.29 -45.96 -8.37
N ARG A 888 19.60 -47.13 -7.80
CA ARG A 888 19.35 -47.44 -6.39
C ARG A 888 20.07 -46.48 -5.44
N GLY A 889 21.32 -46.09 -5.74
CA GLY A 889 22.05 -45.08 -4.97
C GLY A 889 21.34 -43.71 -4.93
N LYS A 890 20.74 -43.27 -6.06
CA LYS A 890 19.92 -42.04 -6.08
C LYS A 890 18.61 -42.18 -5.31
N GLU A 891 18.03 -43.37 -5.27
CA GLU A 891 16.80 -43.64 -4.52
C GLU A 891 17.03 -43.65 -3.00
N VAL A 892 18.21 -44.08 -2.53
CA VAL A 892 18.59 -44.00 -1.10
C VAL A 892 18.57 -42.56 -0.60
N GLU A 893 19.00 -41.58 -1.41
CA GLU A 893 18.92 -40.17 -1.04
C GLU A 893 17.50 -39.71 -0.71
N ARG A 894 16.46 -40.31 -1.32
CA ARG A 894 15.05 -40.00 -1.06
C ARG A 894 14.49 -40.62 0.22
N LEU A 895 15.20 -41.58 0.84
CA LEU A 895 14.78 -42.15 2.11
C LEU A 895 14.84 -41.08 3.22
N PRO A 896 13.82 -41.01 4.10
CA PRO A 896 13.70 -39.97 5.12
C PRO A 896 14.83 -40.10 6.15
N SER A 897 15.45 -38.97 6.49
CA SER A 897 16.49 -38.89 7.53
C SER A 897 15.93 -38.96 8.96
N THR A 898 14.69 -38.50 9.15
CA THR A 898 13.99 -38.52 10.44
C THR A 898 12.51 -38.80 10.23
N VAL A 899 11.92 -39.67 11.06
CA VAL A 899 10.48 -40.00 11.06
C VAL A 899 9.90 -39.70 12.44
N LYS A 900 8.85 -38.88 12.51
CA LYS A 900 8.15 -38.56 13.77
C LYS A 900 6.88 -39.40 13.90
N VAL A 901 6.78 -40.17 14.99
CA VAL A 901 5.59 -40.93 15.39
C VAL A 901 5.12 -40.36 16.73
N ASP A 902 4.19 -39.42 16.68
CA ASP A 902 3.69 -38.64 17.82
C ASP A 902 4.85 -38.06 18.68
N CYS A 903 5.00 -38.53 19.92
CA CYS A 903 6.07 -38.12 20.84
C CYS A 903 7.42 -38.83 20.61
N ILE A 904 7.58 -39.67 19.58
CA ILE A 904 8.85 -40.39 19.30
C ILE A 904 9.44 -39.89 17.99
N ILE A 905 10.71 -39.48 18.02
CA ILE A 905 11.46 -39.07 16.83
C ILE A 905 12.51 -40.14 16.53
N VAL A 906 12.37 -40.77 15.37
CA VAL A 906 13.29 -41.80 14.87
C VAL A 906 14.29 -41.17 13.91
N ASN A 907 15.56 -41.20 14.26
CA ASN A 907 16.67 -40.82 13.39
C ASN A 907 17.09 -42.02 12.54
N CYS A 908 16.88 -41.93 11.22
CA CYS A 908 17.13 -43.01 10.26
C CYS A 908 18.49 -42.86 9.55
N ASN A 909 19.22 -41.77 9.79
CA ASN A 909 20.54 -41.53 9.17
C ASN A 909 21.55 -42.67 9.38
N PRO A 910 21.63 -43.33 10.56
CA PRO A 910 22.57 -44.43 10.74
C PRO A 910 22.26 -45.66 9.86
N VAL A 911 21.00 -45.98 9.60
CA VAL A 911 20.63 -47.04 8.63
C VAL A 911 20.93 -46.59 7.21
N LYS A 912 20.60 -45.35 6.86
CA LYS A 912 20.85 -44.78 5.53
C LYS A 912 22.34 -44.88 5.16
N SER A 913 23.22 -44.47 6.07
CA SER A 913 24.67 -44.62 5.91
C SER A 913 25.10 -46.07 5.70
N MET A 914 24.52 -47.03 6.45
CA MET A 914 24.83 -48.44 6.23
C MET A 914 24.31 -48.98 4.88
N ILE A 915 23.17 -48.48 4.39
CA ILE A 915 22.68 -48.85 3.05
C ILE A 915 23.64 -48.33 1.98
N ASP A 916 24.11 -47.10 2.11
CA ASP A 916 25.12 -46.53 1.20
C ASP A 916 26.41 -47.37 1.21
N ASP A 917 26.89 -47.78 2.39
CA ASP A 917 28.05 -48.67 2.54
C ASP A 917 27.82 -50.05 1.88
N LEU A 918 26.61 -50.62 2.00
CA LEU A 918 26.26 -51.89 1.36
C LEU A 918 26.20 -51.78 -0.17
N ILE A 919 25.66 -50.67 -0.70
CA ILE A 919 25.64 -50.39 -2.14
C ILE A 919 27.07 -50.24 -2.66
N GLN A 920 27.93 -49.53 -1.94
CA GLN A 920 29.34 -49.38 -2.29
C GLN A 920 30.07 -50.72 -2.25
N LYS A 921 29.82 -51.56 -1.24
CA LYS A 921 30.42 -52.89 -1.15
C LYS A 921 30.02 -53.78 -2.34
N LEU A 922 28.74 -53.78 -2.75
CA LEU A 922 28.33 -54.54 -3.94
C LEU A 922 28.99 -53.98 -5.21
N TYR A 923 29.10 -52.67 -5.33
CA TYR A 923 29.79 -52.02 -6.44
C TYR A 923 31.24 -52.51 -6.55
N ASP A 924 31.97 -52.54 -5.43
CA ASP A 924 33.37 -52.99 -5.40
C ASP A 924 33.50 -54.47 -5.77
N VAL A 925 32.59 -55.33 -5.28
CA VAL A 925 32.55 -56.77 -5.64
C VAL A 925 32.29 -56.95 -7.14
N LEU A 926 31.38 -56.16 -7.73
CA LEU A 926 31.15 -56.19 -9.19
C LEU A 926 32.40 -55.77 -9.96
N VAL A 927 33.10 -54.72 -9.53
CA VAL A 927 34.36 -54.28 -10.16
C VAL A 927 35.43 -55.38 -10.08
N MET A 928 35.57 -56.03 -8.93
CA MET A 928 36.52 -57.14 -8.75
C MET A 928 36.17 -58.36 -9.62
N SER A 929 34.90 -58.74 -9.69
CA SER A 929 34.46 -59.86 -10.53
C SER A 929 34.73 -59.60 -12.02
N LEU A 930 34.47 -58.38 -12.51
CA LEU A 930 34.74 -57.97 -13.88
C LEU A 930 36.25 -58.01 -14.17
N ARG A 931 37.09 -57.54 -13.25
CA ARG A 931 38.56 -57.66 -13.36
C ARG A 931 39.02 -59.11 -13.45
N LYS A 932 38.49 -60.00 -12.59
CA LYS A 932 38.83 -61.43 -12.58
C LYS A 932 38.42 -62.12 -13.88
N SER A 933 37.24 -61.80 -14.42
CA SER A 933 36.78 -62.32 -15.72
C SER A 933 37.69 -61.89 -16.87
N ILE A 934 38.06 -60.60 -16.94
CA ILE A 934 38.98 -60.09 -17.98
C ILE A 934 40.37 -60.75 -17.88
N GLN A 935 40.89 -60.90 -16.66
CA GLN A 935 42.19 -61.56 -16.43
C GLN A 935 42.17 -63.03 -16.88
N GLY A 936 41.04 -63.75 -16.68
CA GLY A 936 40.85 -65.10 -17.20
C GLY A 936 40.96 -65.14 -18.72
N HIS A 937 40.19 -64.30 -19.43
CA HIS A 937 40.25 -64.22 -20.90
C HIS A 937 41.67 -63.87 -21.39
N LEU A 938 42.37 -62.96 -20.71
CA LEU A 938 43.74 -62.58 -21.09
C LEU A 938 44.75 -63.71 -20.95
N HIS A 939 44.57 -64.58 -19.95
CA HIS A 939 45.43 -65.74 -19.77
C HIS A 939 45.28 -66.71 -20.95
N ASP A 940 44.05 -67.00 -21.36
CA ASP A 940 43.76 -67.93 -22.47
C ASP A 940 44.32 -67.42 -23.81
N ILE A 941 44.13 -66.13 -24.10
CA ILE A 941 44.65 -65.49 -25.32
C ILE A 941 46.19 -65.50 -25.32
N SER A 942 46.81 -65.18 -24.17
CA SER A 942 48.28 -65.17 -24.05
C SER A 942 48.88 -66.54 -24.30
N SER A 943 48.24 -67.60 -23.76
CA SER A 943 48.62 -68.98 -24.00
C SER A 943 48.60 -69.33 -25.49
N PHE A 944 47.49 -69.03 -26.18
CA PHE A 944 47.35 -69.25 -27.62
C PHE A 944 48.42 -68.50 -28.44
N LEU A 945 48.62 -67.21 -28.18
CA LEU A 945 49.59 -66.40 -28.92
C LEU A 945 51.00 -66.95 -28.78
N ASN A 946 51.42 -67.36 -27.59
CA ASN A 946 52.75 -67.92 -27.36
C ASN A 946 52.98 -69.23 -28.14
N ASP A 947 51.98 -70.11 -28.19
CA ASP A 947 52.08 -71.38 -28.91
C ASP A 947 52.02 -71.17 -30.45
N ALA A 948 51.17 -70.26 -30.91
CA ALA A 948 51.05 -69.93 -32.33
C ALA A 948 52.30 -69.25 -32.88
N MET A 949 52.89 -68.29 -32.14
CA MET A 949 54.14 -67.63 -32.51
C MET A 949 55.32 -68.62 -32.61
N LYS A 950 55.41 -69.63 -31.74
CA LYS A 950 56.45 -70.67 -31.82
C LYS A 950 56.36 -71.49 -33.10
N THR A 951 55.14 -71.76 -33.56
CA THR A 951 54.89 -72.58 -34.75
C THR A 951 55.35 -71.86 -36.03
N LEU A 952 55.18 -70.54 -36.12
CA LEU A 952 55.46 -69.71 -37.31
C LEU A 952 56.95 -69.34 -37.53
N ILE A 953 57.88 -69.87 -36.73
CA ILE A 953 59.32 -69.55 -36.86
C ILE A 953 60.06 -70.58 -37.75
N ALA A 954 59.49 -71.77 -37.98
CA ALA A 954 60.10 -72.81 -38.81
C ALA A 954 60.17 -72.40 -40.30
N ARG A 955 61.20 -72.82 -41.04
CA ARG A 955 61.38 -72.51 -42.48
C ARG A 955 61.42 -73.79 -43.32
N PRO A 956 60.48 -74.00 -44.27
CA PRO A 956 60.49 -75.16 -45.16
C PRO A 956 61.51 -75.00 -46.30
N GLN A 957 62.23 -76.07 -46.65
CA GLN A 957 63.22 -76.08 -47.74
C GLN A 957 62.84 -76.99 -48.91
N THR A 958 61.82 -77.84 -48.75
CA THR A 958 61.36 -78.77 -49.77
C THR A 958 59.88 -78.58 -50.09
N VAL A 959 59.43 -79.04 -51.26
CA VAL A 959 58.02 -78.93 -51.70
C VAL A 959 57.07 -79.66 -50.73
N ASP A 960 57.48 -80.78 -50.14
CA ASP A 960 56.67 -81.54 -49.16
C ASP A 960 56.57 -80.80 -47.81
N GLU A 961 57.65 -80.17 -47.35
CA GLU A 961 57.64 -79.33 -46.15
C GLU A 961 56.77 -78.07 -46.31
N ILE A 962 56.76 -77.46 -47.51
CA ILE A 962 55.84 -76.35 -47.83
C ILE A 962 54.37 -76.79 -47.69
N THR A 963 54.07 -78.06 -47.97
CA THR A 963 52.69 -78.58 -47.91
C THR A 963 52.22 -78.80 -46.47
N GLU A 964 53.07 -79.36 -45.60
CA GLU A 964 52.76 -79.56 -44.17
C GLU A 964 52.65 -78.24 -43.40
N ASP A 965 53.53 -77.29 -43.72
CA ASP A 965 53.58 -75.97 -43.10
C ASP A 965 52.35 -75.12 -43.46
N ASN A 966 51.89 -75.21 -44.71
CA ASN A 966 50.61 -74.64 -45.15
C ASN A 966 49.40 -75.23 -44.39
N LEU A 967 49.45 -76.51 -44.00
CA LEU A 967 48.38 -77.16 -43.23
C LEU A 967 48.34 -76.65 -41.77
N LYS A 968 49.50 -76.50 -41.14
CA LYS A 968 49.62 -75.91 -39.79
C LYS A 968 49.19 -74.43 -39.79
N TYR A 969 49.58 -73.67 -40.81
CA TYR A 969 49.13 -72.29 -41.02
C TYR A 969 47.60 -72.20 -41.13
N LYS A 970 46.96 -73.13 -41.87
CA LYS A 970 45.50 -73.18 -42.00
C LYS A 970 44.80 -73.43 -40.66
N ASN A 971 45.29 -74.36 -39.84
CA ASN A 971 44.74 -74.61 -38.50
C ASN A 971 44.88 -73.40 -37.55
N LEU A 972 46.00 -72.67 -37.63
CA LEU A 972 46.18 -71.43 -36.88
C LEU A 972 45.23 -70.33 -37.37
N LYS A 973 44.98 -70.26 -38.68
CA LYS A 973 44.03 -69.32 -39.28
C LYS A 973 42.59 -69.61 -38.84
N ASP A 974 42.18 -70.87 -38.74
CA ASP A 974 40.83 -71.23 -38.32
C ASP A 974 40.59 -70.93 -36.82
N LYS A 975 41.56 -71.25 -35.95
CA LYS A 975 41.48 -70.91 -34.50
C LYS A 975 41.62 -69.42 -34.20
N LYS A 976 42.23 -68.66 -35.10
CA LYS A 976 42.41 -67.20 -34.97
C LYS A 976 41.08 -66.49 -34.75
N GLU A 977 40.03 -66.86 -35.49
CA GLU A 977 38.74 -66.18 -35.40
C GLU A 977 38.04 -66.40 -34.04
N GLU A 978 38.15 -67.61 -33.46
CA GLU A 978 37.57 -67.95 -32.16
C GLU A 978 38.26 -67.20 -31.01
N ILE A 979 39.60 -67.22 -30.97
CA ILE A 979 40.37 -66.52 -29.94
C ILE A 979 40.25 -64.99 -30.10
N PHE A 980 40.11 -64.49 -31.32
CA PHE A 980 39.86 -63.08 -31.56
C PHE A 980 38.51 -62.61 -31.00
N ARG A 981 37.47 -63.46 -31.03
CA ARG A 981 36.20 -63.13 -30.33
C ARG A 981 36.40 -62.99 -28.83
N LEU A 982 37.14 -63.90 -28.20
CA LEU A 982 37.49 -63.79 -26.78
C LEU A 982 38.31 -62.53 -26.48
N PHE A 983 39.17 -62.11 -27.41
CA PHE A 983 39.91 -60.84 -27.34
C PHE A 983 38.98 -59.63 -27.37
N GLN A 984 38.01 -59.60 -28.29
CA GLN A 984 37.01 -58.54 -28.39
C GLN A 984 36.12 -58.48 -27.15
N GLU A 985 35.72 -59.62 -26.59
CA GLU A 985 34.96 -59.68 -25.34
C GLU A 985 35.78 -59.17 -24.15
N ALA A 986 37.08 -59.51 -24.08
CA ALA A 986 37.98 -58.99 -23.06
C ALA A 986 38.18 -57.47 -23.19
N GLU A 987 38.30 -56.94 -24.43
CA GLU A 987 38.36 -55.51 -24.70
C GLU A 987 37.06 -54.77 -24.33
N GLY A 988 35.91 -55.33 -24.68
CA GLY A 988 34.59 -54.81 -24.31
C GLY A 988 34.43 -54.74 -22.79
N LYS A 989 34.65 -55.86 -22.10
CA LYS A 989 34.68 -55.92 -20.62
C LYS A 989 35.68 -54.93 -20.02
N ASN A 990 36.87 -54.75 -20.60
CA ASN A 990 37.87 -53.79 -20.11
C ASN A 990 37.50 -52.33 -20.37
N LYS A 991 36.78 -52.03 -21.46
CA LYS A 991 36.22 -50.71 -21.73
C LYS A 991 35.13 -50.36 -20.72
N LEU A 992 34.26 -51.31 -20.40
CA LEU A 992 33.29 -51.17 -19.32
C LEU A 992 34.01 -50.93 -17.99
N LEU A 993 35.04 -51.72 -17.67
CA LEU A 993 35.86 -51.56 -16.46
C LEU A 993 36.51 -50.17 -16.36
N ARG A 994 37.08 -49.63 -17.45
CA ARG A 994 37.62 -48.26 -17.48
C ARG A 994 36.54 -47.22 -17.20
N THR A 995 35.34 -47.43 -17.73
CA THR A 995 34.21 -46.49 -17.57
C THR A 995 33.70 -46.45 -16.13
N VAL A 996 33.63 -47.61 -15.46
CA VAL A 996 33.07 -47.71 -14.10
C VAL A 996 34.13 -47.53 -13.00
N ALA A 997 35.33 -48.07 -13.17
CA ALA A 997 36.36 -48.08 -12.12
C ALA A 997 37.54 -47.13 -12.39
N GLY A 998 37.55 -46.40 -13.51
CA GLY A 998 38.58 -45.41 -13.86
C GLY A 998 39.98 -45.98 -14.18
N GLY A 999 40.20 -47.29 -13.98
CA GLY A 999 41.46 -47.98 -14.28
C GLY A 999 41.20 -49.33 -14.93
N GLY A 1000 41.64 -49.45 -16.19
CA GLY A 1000 41.56 -50.70 -16.96
C GLY A 1000 42.80 -51.56 -16.79
N ILE A 1001 42.71 -52.81 -17.22
CA ILE A 1001 43.85 -53.72 -17.27
C ILE A 1001 44.71 -53.32 -18.49
N GLU A 1002 45.91 -52.81 -18.24
CA GLU A 1002 46.82 -52.30 -19.28
C GLU A 1002 47.49 -53.42 -20.08
N THR A 1003 47.59 -54.63 -19.52
CA THR A 1003 48.18 -55.80 -20.21
C THR A 1003 47.43 -56.19 -21.48
N ILE A 1004 46.16 -55.77 -21.66
CA ILE A 1004 45.42 -55.94 -22.92
C ILE A 1004 46.11 -55.19 -24.07
N GLY A 1005 46.63 -53.99 -23.82
CA GLY A 1005 47.36 -53.23 -24.84
C GLY A 1005 48.64 -53.93 -25.29
N ASN A 1006 49.37 -54.51 -24.34
CA ASN A 1006 50.54 -55.33 -24.64
C ASN A 1006 50.15 -56.60 -25.40
N LEU A 1007 49.05 -57.24 -25.03
CA LEU A 1007 48.53 -58.43 -25.72
C LEU A 1007 48.00 -58.12 -27.12
N ARG A 1008 47.49 -56.90 -27.34
CA ARG A 1008 47.10 -56.41 -28.66
C ARG A 1008 48.35 -56.24 -29.54
N ALA A 1009 49.40 -55.64 -29.00
CA ALA A 1009 50.66 -55.51 -29.72
C ALA A 1009 51.29 -56.88 -30.05
N THR A 1010 51.20 -57.87 -29.15
CA THR A 1010 51.63 -59.24 -29.48
C THR A 1010 50.69 -59.92 -30.47
N TRP A 1011 49.38 -59.69 -30.42
CA TRP A 1011 48.44 -60.17 -31.43
C TRP A 1011 48.76 -59.58 -32.81
N ASP A 1012 49.00 -58.27 -32.91
CA ASP A 1012 49.38 -57.60 -34.15
C ASP A 1012 50.73 -58.13 -34.66
N LYS A 1013 51.69 -58.41 -33.77
CA LYS A 1013 52.95 -59.09 -34.12
C LYS A 1013 52.71 -60.51 -34.63
N PHE A 1014 51.77 -61.26 -34.06
CA PHE A 1014 51.38 -62.59 -34.54
C PHE A 1014 50.74 -62.51 -35.93
N GLU A 1015 49.87 -61.53 -36.18
CA GLU A 1015 49.29 -61.28 -37.51
C GLU A 1015 50.37 -60.91 -38.54
N LEU A 1016 51.28 -60.01 -38.18
CA LEU A 1016 52.44 -59.67 -39.00
C LEU A 1016 53.33 -60.88 -39.26
N MET A 1017 53.53 -61.77 -38.27
CA MET A 1017 54.29 -63.00 -38.48
C MET A 1017 53.55 -64.01 -39.35
N MET A 1018 52.22 -64.12 -39.27
CA MET A 1018 51.41 -64.93 -40.20
C MET A 1018 51.52 -64.39 -41.63
N GLU A 1019 51.47 -63.08 -41.82
CA GLU A 1019 51.59 -62.42 -43.13
C GLU A 1019 53.02 -62.54 -43.68
N SER A 1020 54.04 -62.26 -42.85
CA SER A 1020 55.45 -62.40 -43.20
C SER A 1020 55.80 -63.85 -43.49
N HIS A 1021 55.25 -64.82 -42.77
CA HIS A 1021 55.44 -66.23 -43.06
C HIS A 1021 54.83 -66.61 -44.41
N GLN A 1022 53.64 -66.09 -44.73
CA GLN A 1022 53.01 -66.31 -46.03
C GLN A 1022 53.78 -65.59 -47.17
N LEU A 1023 54.35 -64.42 -46.90
CA LEU A 1023 55.20 -63.68 -47.82
C LEU A 1023 56.54 -64.38 -48.04
N MET A 1024 57.13 -64.94 -46.99
CA MET A 1024 58.35 -65.75 -47.06
C MET A 1024 58.13 -67.01 -47.91
N ILE A 1025 56.98 -67.68 -47.77
CA ILE A 1025 56.59 -68.78 -48.66
C ILE A 1025 56.41 -68.27 -50.11
N ARG A 1026 55.79 -67.10 -50.33
CA ARG A 1026 55.63 -66.52 -51.68
C ARG A 1026 56.96 -66.08 -52.31
N GLU A 1027 57.87 -65.45 -51.57
CA GLU A 1027 59.20 -65.06 -52.05
C GLU A 1027 60.05 -66.29 -52.41
N GLN A 1028 59.97 -67.36 -51.62
CA GLN A 1028 60.58 -68.64 -51.99
C GLN A 1028 60.05 -69.17 -53.34
N ILE A 1029 58.75 -68.99 -53.63
CA ILE A 1029 58.14 -69.34 -54.91
C ILE A 1029 58.55 -68.35 -56.04
N GLU A 1030 58.63 -67.05 -55.77
CA GLU A 1030 58.96 -65.98 -56.73
C GLU A 1030 60.44 -66.04 -57.17
N VAL A 1031 61.36 -66.35 -56.24
CA VAL A 1031 62.78 -66.59 -56.55
C VAL A 1031 62.93 -67.75 -57.53
N MET A 1032 62.09 -68.79 -57.40
CA MET A 1032 62.05 -69.91 -58.35
C MET A 1032 61.46 -69.50 -59.71
N LYS A 1033 60.49 -68.57 -59.77
CA LYS A 1033 59.90 -68.02 -61.01
C LYS A 1033 60.85 -67.08 -61.80
N SER A 1034 61.55 -66.17 -61.12
CA SER A 1034 62.51 -65.22 -61.73
C SER A 1034 63.62 -65.94 -62.52
N ASN A 1035 64.13 -67.04 -61.97
CA ASN A 1035 65.16 -67.83 -62.65
C ASN A 1035 64.67 -68.41 -63.99
N VAL A 1036 63.38 -68.76 -64.10
CA VAL A 1036 62.79 -69.29 -65.35
C VAL A 1036 62.63 -68.18 -66.41
N MET A 1037 62.13 -67.00 -66.04
CA MET A 1037 61.91 -65.86 -66.95
C MET A 1037 63.18 -65.31 -67.60
N SER A 1038 64.31 -65.28 -66.87
CA SER A 1038 65.60 -64.81 -67.42
C SER A 1038 66.09 -65.64 -68.62
N ARG A 1039 65.78 -66.94 -68.62
CA ARG A 1039 66.20 -67.86 -69.69
C ARG A 1039 65.36 -67.68 -70.96
N ILE A 1040 64.11 -67.21 -70.84
CA ILE A 1040 63.21 -66.92 -71.96
C ILE A 1040 63.65 -65.67 -72.75
N HIS A 1041 64.03 -64.59 -72.05
CA HIS A 1041 64.41 -63.35 -72.73
C HIS A 1041 65.69 -63.49 -73.58
N THR A 1042 66.63 -64.31 -73.10
CA THR A 1042 67.89 -64.59 -73.80
C THR A 1042 67.63 -65.30 -75.14
N TYR A 1043 66.60 -66.15 -75.20
CA TYR A 1043 66.24 -66.90 -76.39
C TYR A 1043 65.73 -66.03 -77.55
N PHE A 1044 64.82 -65.09 -77.28
CA PHE A 1044 64.25 -64.22 -78.33
C PHE A 1044 65.27 -63.30 -78.99
N GLN A 1045 66.25 -62.80 -78.22
CA GLN A 1045 67.32 -61.95 -78.77
C GLN A 1045 68.22 -62.70 -79.77
N GLU A 1046 68.41 -64.00 -79.59
CA GLU A 1046 69.20 -64.81 -80.53
C GLU A 1046 68.43 -65.05 -81.84
N LEU A 1047 67.11 -65.24 -81.75
CA LEU A 1047 66.21 -65.48 -82.87
C LEU A 1047 66.11 -64.27 -83.83
N GLU A 1048 65.96 -63.04 -83.31
CA GLU A 1048 65.91 -61.82 -84.12
C GLU A 1048 67.23 -61.53 -84.85
N LYS A 1049 68.35 -61.74 -84.17
CA LYS A 1049 69.70 -61.60 -84.79
C LYS A 1049 69.91 -62.62 -85.90
N PHE A 1050 69.29 -63.80 -85.81
CA PHE A 1050 69.37 -64.80 -86.86
C PHE A 1050 68.55 -64.38 -88.10
N LYS A 1051 67.30 -63.92 -87.93
CA LYS A 1051 66.42 -63.47 -89.02
C LYS A 1051 67.05 -62.38 -89.90
N ALA A 1052 67.60 -61.34 -89.27
CA ALA A 1052 68.21 -60.21 -89.98
C ALA A 1052 69.43 -60.62 -90.81
N ARG A 1053 70.19 -61.63 -90.36
CA ARG A 1053 71.34 -62.17 -91.10
C ARG A 1053 70.91 -62.98 -92.32
N TRP A 1054 69.78 -63.67 -92.25
CA TRP A 1054 69.26 -64.49 -93.36
C TRP A 1054 68.76 -63.64 -94.55
N ASP A 1055 67.98 -62.60 -94.29
CA ASP A 1055 67.36 -61.77 -95.35
C ASP A 1055 68.37 -60.99 -96.21
N GLN A 1056 69.55 -60.67 -95.67
CA GLN A 1056 70.62 -59.99 -96.42
C GLN A 1056 71.39 -60.92 -97.38
N LEU A 1057 71.46 -62.22 -97.09
CA LEU A 1057 72.37 -63.15 -97.76
C LEU A 1057 71.69 -64.02 -98.83
N LYS A 1058 70.36 -63.91 -99.01
CA LYS A 1058 69.58 -64.69 -99.97
C LYS A 1058 69.91 -64.30 -101.45
N PRO A 1059 70.34 -65.23 -102.33
CA PRO A 1059 70.65 -64.93 -103.72
C PRO A 1059 69.42 -64.55 -104.57
N LYS A 1060 69.56 -63.63 -105.54
CA LYS A 1060 68.47 -63.15 -106.43
C LYS A 1060 68.61 -63.67 -107.87
N ASP A 1061 67.49 -63.78 -108.58
CA ASP A 1061 67.37 -64.44 -109.90
C ASP A 1061 68.28 -63.85 -111.00
N ASP A 1062 68.61 -62.55 -110.93
CA ASP A 1062 69.52 -61.88 -111.88
C ASP A 1062 70.93 -62.49 -111.94
N VAL A 1063 71.36 -63.10 -110.82
CA VAL A 1063 72.68 -63.75 -110.69
C VAL A 1063 72.73 -65.05 -111.50
N ILE A 1064 71.60 -65.73 -111.67
CA ILE A 1064 71.51 -67.03 -112.37
C ILE A 1064 71.66 -66.83 -113.90
N GLU A 1065 71.03 -65.79 -114.46
CA GLU A 1065 71.01 -65.54 -115.90
C GLU A 1065 72.36 -65.05 -116.46
N THR A 1066 73.03 -64.15 -115.74
CA THR A 1066 74.29 -63.50 -116.17
C THR A 1066 75.56 -64.09 -115.54
N GLY A 1067 75.44 -64.91 -114.49
CA GLY A 1067 76.57 -65.37 -113.69
C GLY A 1067 77.54 -66.32 -114.41
N HIS A 1068 78.83 -66.13 -114.14
CA HIS A 1068 79.88 -67.11 -114.43
C HIS A 1068 79.95 -68.16 -113.33
N HIS A 1069 80.55 -69.31 -113.64
CA HIS A 1069 80.56 -70.51 -112.82
C HIS A 1069 80.88 -70.29 -111.32
N ASP A 1070 81.91 -69.49 -111.00
CA ASP A 1070 82.38 -69.25 -109.63
C ASP A 1070 81.39 -68.48 -108.73
N LEU A 1071 80.55 -67.61 -109.30
CA LEU A 1071 79.58 -66.81 -108.54
C LEU A 1071 78.36 -67.64 -108.12
N LEU A 1072 78.02 -68.64 -108.92
CA LEU A 1072 76.91 -69.55 -108.67
C LEU A 1072 77.26 -70.56 -107.57
N GLN A 1073 78.49 -71.06 -107.53
CA GLN A 1073 78.90 -72.04 -106.51
C GLN A 1073 78.95 -71.45 -105.08
N LYS A 1074 79.48 -70.23 -104.90
CA LYS A 1074 79.51 -69.55 -103.58
C LYS A 1074 78.12 -69.26 -102.99
N SER A 1075 77.12 -69.07 -103.85
CA SER A 1075 75.75 -68.77 -103.43
C SER A 1075 75.05 -70.00 -102.85
N ALA A 1076 75.35 -71.20 -103.35
CA ALA A 1076 74.79 -72.46 -102.85
C ALA A 1076 75.37 -72.87 -101.47
N GLU A 1077 76.67 -72.64 -101.23
CA GLU A 1077 77.33 -72.95 -99.95
C GLU A 1077 76.79 -72.10 -98.79
N THR A 1078 76.55 -70.81 -99.03
CA THR A 1078 76.03 -69.86 -98.03
C THR A 1078 74.64 -70.26 -97.51
N ILE A 1079 73.80 -70.87 -98.35
CA ILE A 1079 72.45 -71.32 -97.97
C ILE A 1079 72.51 -72.54 -97.03
N LYS A 1080 73.45 -73.47 -97.23
CA LYS A 1080 73.61 -74.68 -96.39
C LYS A 1080 74.05 -74.33 -94.97
N GLU A 1081 75.00 -73.41 -94.80
CA GLU A 1081 75.49 -73.00 -93.48
C GLU A 1081 74.40 -72.39 -92.60
N LYS A 1082 73.55 -71.53 -93.18
CA LYS A 1082 72.50 -70.85 -92.43
C LYS A 1082 71.38 -71.77 -91.98
N LYS A 1083 71.07 -72.83 -92.73
CA LYS A 1083 70.05 -73.81 -92.33
C LYS A 1083 70.42 -74.52 -91.01
N ILE A 1084 71.69 -74.88 -90.82
CA ILE A 1084 72.17 -75.61 -89.63
C ILE A 1084 72.11 -74.73 -88.37
N GLU A 1085 72.48 -73.45 -88.48
CA GLU A 1085 72.48 -72.51 -87.35
C GLU A 1085 71.05 -72.24 -86.79
N PHE A 1086 69.99 -72.46 -87.59
CA PHE A 1086 68.61 -72.29 -87.13
C PHE A 1086 68.07 -73.47 -86.31
N ASP A 1087 68.45 -74.71 -86.62
CA ASP A 1087 67.93 -75.92 -85.95
C ASP A 1087 68.33 -76.02 -84.45
N GLU A 1088 69.45 -75.40 -84.05
CA GLU A 1088 69.89 -75.36 -82.64
C GLU A 1088 69.00 -74.45 -81.78
N LEU A 1089 68.48 -73.36 -82.35
CA LEU A 1089 67.54 -72.47 -81.68
C LEU A 1089 66.18 -73.16 -81.46
N GLU A 1090 65.78 -74.14 -82.25
CA GLU A 1090 64.49 -74.80 -82.04
C GLU A 1090 64.47 -75.72 -80.80
N ASN A 1091 65.61 -76.36 -80.46
CA ASN A 1091 65.71 -77.26 -79.30
C ASN A 1091 65.67 -76.54 -77.94
N THR A 1092 66.19 -75.32 -77.88
CA THR A 1092 66.19 -74.51 -76.65
C THR A 1092 64.79 -73.98 -76.31
N LYS A 1093 63.95 -73.74 -77.33
CA LYS A 1093 62.53 -73.41 -77.19
C LYS A 1093 61.76 -74.42 -76.35
N GLN A 1094 61.93 -75.71 -76.63
CA GLN A 1094 61.10 -76.79 -76.06
C GLN A 1094 61.30 -77.00 -74.56
N LYS A 1095 62.51 -76.73 -74.03
CA LYS A 1095 62.79 -76.86 -72.58
C LYS A 1095 62.18 -75.73 -71.76
N LEU A 1096 62.11 -74.52 -72.32
CA LEU A 1096 61.56 -73.36 -71.63
C LEU A 1096 60.04 -73.46 -71.45
N ILE A 1097 59.35 -74.11 -72.37
CA ILE A 1097 57.90 -74.33 -72.31
C ILE A 1097 57.50 -75.20 -71.08
N ASN A 1098 58.23 -76.29 -70.81
CA ASN A 1098 57.93 -77.18 -69.68
C ASN A 1098 58.16 -76.52 -68.30
N ASP A 1099 59.22 -75.71 -68.17
CA ASP A 1099 59.50 -74.96 -66.94
C ASP A 1099 58.43 -73.87 -66.70
N CYS A 1100 57.85 -73.29 -67.77
CA CYS A 1100 56.74 -72.34 -67.65
C CYS A 1100 55.44 -73.00 -67.14
N CYS A 1101 55.13 -74.23 -67.57
CA CYS A 1101 53.94 -74.96 -67.10
C CYS A 1101 53.95 -75.24 -65.59
N HIS A 1102 55.09 -75.61 -64.99
CA HIS A 1102 55.17 -75.96 -63.57
C HIS A 1102 55.02 -74.76 -62.62
N PHE A 1103 55.35 -73.56 -63.09
CA PHE A 1103 55.25 -72.32 -62.34
C PHE A 1103 54.06 -71.45 -62.79
N GLU A 1104 53.21 -71.98 -63.68
CA GLU A 1104 52.05 -71.30 -64.28
C GLU A 1104 52.42 -69.94 -64.89
N LEU A 1105 53.51 -69.90 -65.66
CA LEU A 1105 53.97 -68.72 -66.40
C LEU A 1105 53.41 -68.74 -67.84
N GLU A 1106 53.01 -67.59 -68.36
CA GLU A 1106 52.44 -67.45 -69.71
C GLU A 1106 53.45 -67.85 -70.80
N GLU A 1107 53.01 -68.67 -71.76
CA GLU A 1107 53.85 -69.12 -72.88
C GLU A 1107 54.16 -67.96 -73.85
N PRO A 1108 55.45 -67.71 -74.19
CA PRO A 1108 55.83 -66.64 -75.11
C PRO A 1108 55.50 -66.91 -76.60
N ASP A 1109 55.33 -65.85 -77.41
CA ASP A 1109 55.01 -65.96 -78.84
C ASP A 1109 56.25 -66.27 -79.71
N PHE A 1110 56.30 -67.47 -80.29
CA PHE A 1110 57.42 -67.97 -81.10
C PHE A 1110 57.21 -67.86 -82.63
N SER A 1111 56.21 -67.11 -83.09
CA SER A 1111 55.84 -66.97 -84.51
C SER A 1111 56.98 -66.60 -85.47
N LEU A 1112 57.92 -65.76 -85.01
CA LEU A 1112 59.08 -65.33 -85.81
C LEU A 1112 60.00 -66.50 -86.22
N ALA A 1113 60.10 -67.55 -85.39
CA ALA A 1113 60.90 -68.74 -85.71
C ALA A 1113 60.30 -69.51 -86.90
N ASP A 1114 58.97 -69.66 -86.93
CA ASP A 1114 58.28 -70.44 -87.97
C ASP A 1114 58.26 -69.77 -89.35
N GLU A 1115 58.39 -68.45 -89.43
CA GLU A 1115 58.53 -67.73 -90.70
C GLU A 1115 59.91 -67.92 -91.34
N ILE A 1116 60.97 -67.87 -90.54
CA ILE A 1116 62.35 -68.01 -91.02
C ILE A 1116 62.57 -69.41 -91.62
N ARG A 1117 62.04 -70.44 -90.98
CA ARG A 1117 62.16 -71.84 -91.41
C ARG A 1117 61.65 -72.05 -92.84
N ARG A 1118 60.45 -71.55 -93.14
CA ARG A 1118 59.81 -71.74 -94.45
C ARG A 1118 60.58 -71.06 -95.59
N ASP A 1119 61.19 -69.92 -95.32
CA ASP A 1119 61.91 -69.15 -96.34
C ASP A 1119 63.28 -69.75 -96.70
N ILE A 1120 63.97 -70.37 -95.74
CA ILE A 1120 65.25 -71.09 -95.97
C ILE A 1120 65.05 -72.32 -96.86
N GLU A 1121 64.00 -73.09 -96.62
CA GLU A 1121 63.77 -74.37 -97.30
C GLU A 1121 63.50 -74.21 -98.80
N SER A 1122 62.66 -73.25 -99.18
CA SER A 1122 62.35 -72.98 -100.59
C SER A 1122 63.57 -72.55 -101.41
N CYS A 1123 64.49 -71.78 -100.82
CA CYS A 1123 65.68 -71.29 -101.51
C CYS A 1123 66.72 -72.40 -101.76
N ALA A 1124 66.79 -73.41 -100.89
CA ALA A 1124 67.79 -74.47 -100.99
C ALA A 1124 67.51 -75.46 -102.14
N GLU A 1125 66.24 -75.71 -102.48
CA GLU A 1125 65.86 -76.69 -103.50
C GLU A 1125 66.29 -76.27 -104.93
N ILE A 1126 66.22 -74.98 -105.26
CA ILE A 1126 66.54 -74.47 -106.60
C ILE A 1126 68.04 -74.61 -106.92
N TRP A 1127 68.91 -74.40 -105.94
CA TRP A 1127 70.37 -74.41 -106.13
C TRP A 1127 70.99 -75.82 -106.22
N ALA A 1128 70.31 -76.83 -105.68
CA ALA A 1128 70.82 -78.22 -105.69
C ALA A 1128 70.95 -78.83 -107.10
N LEU A 1129 70.12 -78.40 -108.07
CA LEU A 1129 70.15 -78.88 -109.46
C LEU A 1129 71.43 -78.45 -110.22
N TYR A 1130 71.97 -77.28 -109.89
CA TYR A 1130 73.17 -76.72 -110.51
C TYR A 1130 74.45 -77.45 -110.08
N GLU A 1131 74.59 -77.74 -108.78
CA GLU A 1131 75.77 -78.44 -108.22
C GLU A 1131 75.99 -79.80 -108.93
N GLN A 1132 74.91 -80.55 -109.16
CA GLN A 1132 74.99 -81.90 -109.75
C GLN A 1132 75.54 -81.94 -111.18
N PHE A 1133 75.23 -80.94 -112.02
CA PHE A 1133 75.73 -80.90 -113.40
C PHE A 1133 77.23 -80.61 -113.44
N HIS A 1134 77.67 -79.63 -112.65
CA HIS A 1134 79.02 -79.15 -112.74
C HIS A 1134 80.05 -80.14 -112.16
N GLU A 1135 79.68 -80.88 -111.13
CA GLU A 1135 80.54 -81.90 -110.52
C GLU A 1135 80.90 -83.01 -111.55
N GLY A 1136 79.92 -83.47 -112.33
CA GLY A 1136 80.16 -84.46 -113.39
C GLY A 1136 80.95 -83.92 -114.58
N PHE A 1137 80.85 -82.62 -114.89
CA PHE A 1137 81.59 -81.98 -115.98
C PHE A 1137 83.08 -81.83 -115.66
N GLN A 1138 83.42 -81.41 -114.43
CA GLN A 1138 84.80 -81.22 -113.97
C GLN A 1138 85.60 -82.52 -113.94
N GLU A 1139 84.95 -83.63 -113.59
CA GLU A 1139 85.59 -84.95 -113.55
C GLU A 1139 86.21 -85.33 -114.91
N LYS A 1140 85.55 -84.98 -116.02
CA LYS A 1140 86.05 -85.28 -117.38
C LYS A 1140 87.04 -84.23 -117.89
N ALA A 1141 86.91 -82.97 -117.46
CA ALA A 1141 87.76 -81.88 -117.93
C ALA A 1141 89.20 -81.95 -117.38
N ASN A 1142 89.43 -82.59 -116.23
CA ASN A 1142 90.75 -82.62 -115.58
C ASN A 1142 91.67 -83.78 -116.00
N GLU A 1143 91.24 -84.69 -116.89
CA GLU A 1143 92.10 -85.78 -117.40
C GLU A 1143 93.14 -85.28 -118.42
N ASP A 1144 94.38 -85.75 -118.29
CA ASP A 1144 95.49 -85.37 -119.16
C ASP A 1144 95.24 -85.77 -120.62
N TRP A 1145 95.57 -84.88 -121.56
CA TRP A 1145 95.18 -85.05 -122.95
C TRP A 1145 95.89 -86.23 -123.63
N ILE A 1146 97.12 -86.56 -123.20
CA ILE A 1146 97.86 -87.70 -123.75
C ILE A 1146 97.10 -89.01 -123.49
N THR A 1147 96.56 -89.19 -122.29
CA THR A 1147 95.75 -90.35 -121.93
C THR A 1147 94.33 -90.25 -122.47
N PHE A 1148 93.75 -89.04 -122.46
CA PHE A 1148 92.35 -88.83 -122.81
C PHE A 1148 92.06 -88.82 -124.33
N ARG A 1149 93.05 -88.51 -125.18
CA ARG A 1149 92.85 -88.44 -126.65
C ARG A 1149 92.35 -89.74 -127.28
N SER A 1150 92.61 -90.89 -126.64
CA SER A 1150 92.09 -92.20 -127.06
C SER A 1150 90.70 -92.52 -126.49
N LYS A 1151 90.22 -91.76 -125.50
CA LYS A 1151 88.98 -91.98 -124.73
C LYS A 1151 87.89 -90.91 -124.92
N THR A 1152 87.98 -90.07 -125.96
CA THR A 1152 87.06 -88.93 -126.16
C THR A 1152 85.57 -89.28 -126.27
N TYR A 1153 85.19 -90.55 -126.45
CA TYR A 1153 83.80 -91.01 -126.49
C TYR A 1153 83.09 -90.93 -125.12
N LEU A 1154 83.83 -91.03 -124.00
CA LEU A 1154 83.26 -90.95 -122.65
C LEU A 1154 82.65 -89.56 -122.36
N PHE A 1155 83.21 -88.51 -122.97
CA PHE A 1155 82.67 -87.16 -122.86
C PHE A 1155 81.40 -86.96 -123.70
N GLU A 1156 81.27 -87.68 -124.81
CA GLU A 1156 80.07 -87.67 -125.65
C GLU A 1156 78.87 -88.33 -124.94
N GLU A 1157 79.10 -89.46 -124.26
CA GLU A 1157 78.06 -90.12 -123.44
C GLU A 1157 77.57 -89.23 -122.29
N PHE A 1158 78.46 -88.51 -121.62
CA PHE A 1158 78.11 -87.58 -120.54
C PHE A 1158 77.16 -86.46 -121.01
N LEU A 1159 77.47 -85.83 -122.15
CA LEU A 1159 76.64 -84.75 -122.72
C LEU A 1159 75.27 -85.26 -123.22
N LEU A 1160 75.17 -86.50 -123.67
CA LEU A 1160 73.90 -87.11 -124.08
C LEU A 1160 72.98 -87.35 -122.87
N ASN A 1161 73.51 -87.93 -121.78
CA ASN A 1161 72.73 -88.20 -120.58
C ASN A 1161 72.15 -86.92 -119.95
N TRP A 1162 72.93 -85.84 -119.90
CA TRP A 1162 72.44 -84.57 -119.35
C TRP A 1162 71.43 -83.86 -120.26
N HIS A 1163 71.60 -83.95 -121.57
CA HIS A 1163 70.60 -83.45 -122.52
C HIS A 1163 69.23 -84.14 -122.33
N ASP A 1164 69.22 -85.45 -122.07
CA ASP A 1164 67.98 -86.19 -121.81
C ASP A 1164 67.38 -85.89 -120.43
N LYS A 1165 68.23 -85.68 -119.41
CA LYS A 1165 67.79 -85.36 -118.04
C LYS A 1165 67.11 -83.99 -117.95
N LEU A 1166 67.65 -82.98 -118.63
CA LEU A 1166 67.09 -81.63 -118.66
C LEU A 1166 65.79 -81.55 -119.47
N ARG A 1167 65.62 -82.38 -120.52
CA ARG A 1167 64.39 -82.43 -121.33
C ARG A 1167 63.16 -82.97 -120.57
N LYS A 1168 63.36 -83.84 -119.56
CA LYS A 1168 62.28 -84.49 -118.80
C LYS A 1168 61.68 -83.62 -117.67
N ILE A 1169 62.23 -82.43 -117.42
CA ILE A 1169 61.74 -81.54 -116.36
C ILE A 1169 60.56 -80.72 -116.90
N GLU A 1170 59.38 -80.80 -116.28
CA GLU A 1170 58.14 -80.16 -116.77
C GLU A 1170 58.12 -78.63 -116.60
N GLU A 1171 58.74 -78.10 -115.52
CA GLU A 1171 58.85 -76.66 -115.27
C GLU A 1171 60.32 -76.21 -115.33
N HIS A 1172 60.65 -75.45 -116.36
CA HIS A 1172 62.00 -74.97 -116.59
C HIS A 1172 62.28 -73.69 -115.81
N THR A 1173 63.08 -73.79 -114.74
CA THR A 1173 63.67 -72.64 -114.03
C THR A 1173 64.84 -72.04 -114.81
N ILE A 1174 65.18 -70.77 -114.54
CA ILE A 1174 66.29 -70.05 -115.20
C ILE A 1174 67.60 -70.87 -115.14
N MET A 1175 67.82 -71.60 -114.04
CA MET A 1175 68.96 -72.50 -113.87
C MET A 1175 68.96 -73.68 -114.85
N THR A 1176 67.81 -74.32 -115.10
CA THR A 1176 67.70 -75.44 -116.05
C THR A 1176 67.92 -75.03 -117.51
N VAL A 1177 67.48 -73.82 -117.87
CA VAL A 1177 67.69 -73.25 -119.22
C VAL A 1177 69.18 -72.97 -119.48
N LYS A 1178 69.92 -72.53 -118.46
CA LYS A 1178 71.37 -72.25 -118.59
C LYS A 1178 72.19 -73.51 -118.81
N LEU A 1179 71.93 -74.57 -118.04
CA LEU A 1179 72.62 -75.86 -118.16
C LEU A 1179 72.42 -76.50 -119.55
N GLN A 1180 71.23 -76.37 -120.13
CA GLN A 1180 70.93 -76.89 -121.46
C GLN A 1180 71.81 -76.24 -122.55
N LYS A 1181 72.05 -74.94 -122.43
CA LYS A 1181 72.86 -74.14 -123.38
C LYS A 1181 74.34 -74.53 -123.36
N GLU A 1182 74.88 -74.89 -122.19
CA GLU A 1182 76.26 -75.37 -122.05
C GLU A 1182 76.44 -76.76 -122.68
N VAL A 1183 75.49 -77.67 -122.47
CA VAL A 1183 75.54 -79.03 -123.07
C VAL A 1183 75.56 -78.99 -124.59
N ASP A 1184 74.75 -78.12 -125.20
CA ASP A 1184 74.64 -78.02 -126.65
C ASP A 1184 75.92 -77.46 -127.30
N THR A 1185 76.63 -76.57 -126.60
CA THR A 1185 77.89 -75.97 -127.09
C THR A 1185 79.00 -77.04 -127.22
N TYR A 1186 79.18 -77.88 -126.21
CA TYR A 1186 80.25 -78.90 -126.24
C TYR A 1186 79.99 -80.05 -127.22
N LYS A 1187 78.73 -80.33 -127.58
CA LYS A 1187 78.38 -81.33 -128.62
C LYS A 1187 78.93 -80.95 -130.00
N MET A 1188 79.01 -79.65 -130.33
CA MET A 1188 79.48 -79.18 -131.63
C MET A 1188 81.01 -79.38 -131.83
N THR A 1189 81.78 -79.43 -130.74
CA THR A 1189 83.25 -79.44 -130.75
C THR A 1189 83.84 -80.85 -130.95
N LEU A 1190 83.12 -81.88 -130.50
CA LEU A 1190 83.56 -83.29 -130.52
C LEU A 1190 84.05 -83.82 -131.89
N PRO A 1191 83.36 -83.57 -133.03
CA PRO A 1191 83.77 -84.10 -134.34
C PRO A 1191 85.10 -83.53 -134.88
N VAL A 1192 85.47 -82.33 -134.41
CA VAL A 1192 86.62 -81.55 -134.89
C VAL A 1192 87.90 -81.92 -134.15
N LEU A 1193 87.79 -82.41 -132.91
CA LEU A 1193 88.93 -82.79 -132.06
C LEU A 1193 89.83 -83.88 -132.66
N LYS A 1194 89.34 -84.69 -133.60
CA LYS A 1194 90.16 -85.70 -134.30
C LYS A 1194 91.37 -85.10 -135.04
N TYR A 1195 91.27 -83.85 -135.50
CA TYR A 1195 92.37 -83.17 -136.21
C TYR A 1195 93.46 -82.66 -135.26
N VAL A 1196 93.22 -82.72 -133.95
CA VAL A 1196 94.12 -82.25 -132.89
C VAL A 1196 94.83 -83.43 -132.18
N ARG A 1197 94.66 -84.69 -132.66
CA ARG A 1197 95.24 -85.90 -132.04
C ARG A 1197 96.74 -86.12 -132.34
N GLY A 1198 97.23 -85.66 -133.50
CA GLY A 1198 98.66 -85.43 -133.81
C GLY A 1198 99.63 -86.63 -133.83
N GLU A 1199 99.22 -87.81 -134.30
CA GLU A 1199 100.08 -89.03 -134.31
C GLU A 1199 101.28 -89.00 -135.29
N HIS A 1200 101.36 -88.02 -136.19
CA HIS A 1200 102.41 -87.94 -137.24
C HIS A 1200 103.17 -86.60 -137.26
N LEU A 1201 103.02 -85.76 -136.22
CA LEU A 1201 103.60 -84.42 -136.16
C LEU A 1201 104.94 -84.44 -135.42
N SER A 1202 105.95 -83.76 -135.97
CA SER A 1202 107.24 -83.55 -135.30
C SER A 1202 107.11 -82.46 -134.21
N PRO A 1203 108.10 -82.32 -133.32
CA PRO A 1203 108.06 -81.36 -132.22
C PRO A 1203 107.79 -79.91 -132.66
N ASP A 1204 108.38 -79.50 -133.79
CA ASP A 1204 108.18 -78.15 -134.33
C ASP A 1204 106.74 -77.90 -134.80
N HIS A 1205 106.02 -78.95 -135.23
CA HIS A 1205 104.65 -78.81 -135.73
C HIS A 1205 103.60 -78.70 -134.62
N TRP A 1206 103.86 -79.22 -133.42
CA TRP A 1206 102.98 -79.03 -132.26
C TRP A 1206 102.99 -77.58 -131.76
N LEU A 1207 104.15 -76.92 -131.82
CA LEU A 1207 104.27 -75.51 -131.46
C LEU A 1207 103.49 -74.61 -132.41
N ASP A 1208 103.48 -74.94 -133.70
CA ASP A 1208 102.66 -74.25 -134.71
C ASP A 1208 101.16 -74.48 -134.46
N LEU A 1209 100.75 -75.70 -134.11
CA LEU A 1209 99.37 -76.04 -133.77
C LEU A 1209 98.86 -75.25 -132.55
N PHE A 1210 99.66 -75.21 -131.47
CA PHE A 1210 99.32 -74.43 -130.27
C PHE A 1210 99.20 -72.93 -130.57
N ARG A 1211 100.02 -72.41 -131.49
CA ARG A 1211 99.96 -71.01 -131.91
C ARG A 1211 98.68 -70.69 -132.70
N ILE A 1212 98.21 -71.61 -133.54
CA ILE A 1212 96.96 -71.46 -134.29
C ILE A 1212 95.75 -71.50 -133.36
N LEU A 1213 95.77 -72.41 -132.38
CA LEU A 1213 94.70 -72.56 -131.39
C LEU A 1213 94.74 -71.47 -130.30
N GLY A 1214 95.71 -70.56 -130.35
CA GLY A 1214 95.83 -69.46 -129.39
C GLY A 1214 96.22 -69.89 -127.98
N LEU A 1215 96.84 -71.08 -127.82
CA LEU A 1215 97.23 -71.60 -126.51
C LEU A 1215 98.48 -70.84 -125.95
N PRO A 1216 98.60 -70.68 -124.62
CA PRO A 1216 99.63 -69.83 -124.00
C PRO A 1216 101.08 -70.22 -124.35
N LYS A 1217 101.98 -69.23 -124.47
CA LYS A 1217 103.41 -69.47 -124.80
C LYS A 1217 104.10 -70.27 -123.69
N GLY A 1218 104.45 -71.53 -123.95
CA GLY A 1218 105.11 -72.44 -123.01
C GLY A 1218 104.39 -73.78 -122.82
N THR A 1219 103.20 -73.96 -123.41
CA THR A 1219 102.46 -75.22 -123.35
C THR A 1219 103.23 -76.33 -124.06
N SER A 1220 103.69 -77.31 -123.28
CA SER A 1220 104.27 -78.56 -123.79
C SER A 1220 103.17 -79.61 -123.94
N LEU A 1221 103.35 -80.55 -124.86
CA LEU A 1221 102.41 -81.65 -125.07
C LEU A 1221 102.20 -82.50 -123.80
N GLU A 1222 103.22 -82.57 -122.93
CA GLU A 1222 103.22 -83.34 -121.67
C GLU A 1222 102.30 -82.75 -120.60
N ASN A 1223 101.99 -81.44 -120.67
CA ASN A 1223 101.22 -80.73 -119.64
C ASN A 1223 99.82 -80.31 -120.10
N LEU A 1224 99.37 -80.76 -121.28
CA LEU A 1224 98.06 -80.38 -121.83
C LEU A 1224 96.95 -81.27 -121.25
N VAL A 1225 95.88 -80.66 -120.74
CA VAL A 1225 94.70 -81.36 -120.17
C VAL A 1225 93.52 -81.23 -121.13
N PHE A 1226 92.57 -82.18 -121.12
CA PHE A 1226 91.41 -82.12 -122.01
C PHE A 1226 90.58 -80.84 -121.83
N GLY A 1227 90.45 -80.37 -120.58
CA GLY A 1227 89.78 -79.11 -120.24
C GLY A 1227 90.41 -77.88 -120.89
N ASP A 1228 91.73 -77.88 -121.15
CA ASP A 1228 92.38 -76.75 -121.82
C ASP A 1228 92.04 -76.69 -123.30
N LEU A 1229 91.71 -77.82 -123.93
CA LEU A 1229 91.15 -77.86 -125.28
C LEU A 1229 89.66 -77.50 -125.30
N LEU A 1230 88.90 -77.84 -124.27
CA LEU A 1230 87.49 -77.43 -124.15
C LEU A 1230 87.34 -75.91 -123.92
N LYS A 1231 88.31 -75.26 -123.26
CA LYS A 1231 88.32 -73.79 -123.09
C LYS A 1231 88.49 -73.01 -124.40
N VAL A 1232 89.11 -73.62 -125.41
CA VAL A 1232 89.24 -73.05 -126.76
C VAL A 1232 88.40 -73.81 -127.79
N ALA A 1233 87.36 -74.52 -127.33
CA ALA A 1233 86.44 -75.31 -128.15
C ALA A 1233 85.88 -74.52 -129.36
N ASP A 1234 85.45 -73.28 -129.12
CA ASP A 1234 84.85 -72.42 -130.15
C ASP A 1234 85.87 -72.07 -131.25
N VAL A 1235 87.11 -71.80 -130.86
CA VAL A 1235 88.23 -71.49 -131.78
C VAL A 1235 88.65 -72.73 -132.57
N ILE A 1236 88.63 -73.90 -131.94
CA ILE A 1236 88.91 -75.19 -132.60
C ILE A 1236 87.89 -75.45 -133.71
N VAL A 1237 86.61 -75.20 -133.46
CA VAL A 1237 85.54 -75.38 -134.45
C VAL A 1237 85.67 -74.36 -135.58
N GLU A 1238 85.97 -73.09 -135.28
CA GLU A 1238 86.13 -72.03 -136.27
C GLU A 1238 87.32 -72.27 -137.23
N LYS A 1239 88.42 -72.83 -136.73
CA LYS A 1239 89.67 -73.08 -137.49
C LYS A 1239 89.76 -74.47 -138.13
N ALA A 1240 88.68 -75.25 -138.11
CA ALA A 1240 88.67 -76.67 -138.49
C ALA A 1240 89.17 -76.98 -139.92
N ALA A 1241 88.87 -76.13 -140.91
CA ALA A 1241 89.29 -76.35 -142.30
C ALA A 1241 90.80 -76.15 -142.51
N GLU A 1242 91.40 -75.21 -141.78
CA GLU A 1242 92.82 -74.84 -141.86
C GLU A 1242 93.70 -75.95 -141.25
N LEU A 1243 93.22 -76.60 -140.20
CA LEU A 1243 93.87 -77.73 -139.53
C LEU A 1243 93.94 -79.00 -140.40
N LYS A 1244 92.96 -79.23 -141.28
CA LYS A 1244 92.87 -80.44 -142.11
C LYS A 1244 93.87 -80.45 -143.29
N ALA A 1245 94.18 -79.29 -143.87
CA ALA A 1245 94.99 -79.19 -145.10
C ALA A 1245 96.50 -79.42 -144.87
N ARG A 1246 97.04 -79.08 -143.68
CA ARG A 1246 98.48 -79.18 -143.40
C ARG A 1246 98.97 -80.60 -143.12
N ILE A 1247 98.13 -81.43 -142.51
CA ILE A 1247 98.51 -82.81 -142.13
C ILE A 1247 98.76 -83.68 -143.39
N THR A 1248 98.17 -83.35 -144.54
CA THR A 1248 98.31 -84.13 -145.78
C THR A 1248 99.62 -83.86 -146.54
N PHE A 1249 100.26 -82.69 -146.35
CA PHE A 1249 101.43 -82.29 -147.15
C PHE A 1249 102.75 -82.90 -146.65
N GLN A 1250 102.85 -83.23 -145.36
CA GLN A 1250 104.08 -83.73 -144.74
C GLN A 1250 104.31 -85.23 -144.88
N SER A 1251 103.30 -86.02 -145.24
CA SER A 1251 103.46 -87.47 -145.42
C SER A 1251 104.14 -87.85 -146.75
N CYS A 1252 104.25 -86.95 -147.73
CA CYS A 1252 104.82 -87.24 -149.06
C CYS A 1252 106.35 -87.17 -149.14
N THR A 1253 107.04 -86.33 -148.35
CA THR A 1253 108.49 -86.10 -148.49
C THR A 1253 109.36 -87.20 -147.90
N VAL A 1254 108.80 -88.11 -147.08
CA VAL A 1254 109.51 -89.28 -146.54
C VAL A 1254 109.62 -90.43 -147.56
N LYS A 1255 108.92 -90.39 -148.71
CA LYS A 1255 108.82 -91.55 -149.61
C LYS A 1255 109.70 -91.58 -150.88
N GLN A 1256 110.57 -90.60 -151.17
CA GLN A 1256 111.24 -90.51 -152.50
C GLN A 1256 112.79 -90.49 -152.56
N LYS A 1257 113.54 -90.64 -151.46
CA LYS A 1257 115.04 -90.63 -151.50
C LYS A 1257 115.75 -91.95 -151.17
N ILE A 1258 115.01 -93.03 -150.96
CA ILE A 1258 115.55 -94.40 -150.91
C ILE A 1258 114.96 -95.15 -152.12
N THR A 1259 115.83 -95.79 -152.92
CA THR A 1259 115.58 -96.79 -153.97
C THR A 1259 115.21 -96.33 -155.40
N TRP A 1260 116.22 -95.98 -156.23
CA TRP A 1260 116.41 -96.34 -157.66
C TRP A 1260 117.90 -96.06 -158.01
N SER A 1261 118.67 -97.08 -158.41
CA SER A 1261 119.16 -97.29 -159.78
C SER A 1261 120.30 -96.34 -160.18
N SER A 1262 121.57 -96.73 -160.16
CA SER A 1262 122.20 -97.83 -160.93
C SER A 1262 122.18 -97.59 -162.43
N TYR A 1263 123.37 -97.79 -163.01
CA TYR A 1263 123.74 -97.96 -164.41
C TYR A 1263 124.24 -96.76 -165.23
N LEU A 1264 125.47 -96.96 -165.71
CA LEU A 1264 126.16 -96.40 -166.87
C LEU A 1264 126.97 -95.09 -166.73
N ALA A 1265 128.29 -95.32 -166.78
CA ALA A 1265 129.27 -94.52 -167.48
C ALA A 1265 128.77 -93.95 -168.82
N ILE A 1266 129.23 -92.75 -169.17
CA ILE A 1266 130.23 -92.53 -170.23
C ILE A 1266 130.50 -91.02 -170.34
N GLU A 1267 131.80 -90.72 -170.24
CA GLU A 1267 132.52 -89.58 -170.80
C GLU A 1267 132.36 -88.14 -170.29
N THR A 1268 133.57 -87.57 -170.16
CA THR A 1268 134.01 -86.18 -170.34
C THR A 1268 133.72 -85.19 -169.20
N PHE A 1269 134.72 -84.89 -168.36
CA PHE A 1269 135.94 -84.08 -168.57
C PHE A 1269 135.76 -82.69 -167.95
N LEU A 1270 136.06 -82.57 -166.65
CA LEU A 1270 137.18 -81.84 -166.05
C LEU A 1270 137.08 -81.90 -164.52
#